data_AF-A0A9P5KUI1-F1
#
_entry.id   AF-A0A9P5KUI1-F1
#
_cell.length_a   1.000
_cell.length_b   1.000
_cell.length_c   1.000
_cell.angle_alpha   90.00
_cell.angle_beta   90.00
_cell.angle_gamma   90.00
#
_symmetry.space_group_name_H-M   'P 1'
#
loop_
_entity.id
_entity.type
_entity.pdbx_description
1 polymer ?
#
loop_
_entity_poly.entity_id
_entity_poly.type
_entity_poly.pdbx_seq_one_letter_code
_entity_poly.pdbx_strand_id
1 'polypeptide(L)'
;MEGRLPHPSLTFAKLIKYSEKSKKDALAKLKRGNLSFGKTAADDSKVFEIYKSSKLPELYENLLNWSNDEEQRRLTENNLLEHVYQMLLVAPANIKPSLVQKVKDLASGSVLLKTPFPFAWEIEIEWSDVVDFKDYDYNLLRSYVDNFPDEPLTKTLTGFLESSISPFVVDKTSEKDKDPSVEKKEKEFSDGTPNEFKDSEEGNEQQQEEEEKEDSDALVNSEILDEEDSNIFSPALILEYLIDGYASKPDSILISRIIGAYYIKLREYETASDVSLKALKLVSEKTKRIGNIFQNSTNHICANLGTSYVFYQAPKNFSLAVKMFDTVLRSNPHYTAAKVGKGLVFREQGEYDQAEKYFKDALVESPNDNIVFFEYSWCQVLQKRYDEGRNGLHKALEGFKGIDLLSHDYRSQIWWRIGQSYWLQYDFTKDADQEKISTIFSAFMSALNENPNMAAAFTSLGKLYSMVLKDMVRATKCFYKAFELDGGEIEAAEYLATEYADSMQWDLVEIVAKRVVESENIRFSSEKEPSWPYRALGIACLNSHDYENAVKYFQNALRLLPDDSNLWVGLGEAYSSSGRYVAAIKTFTRAQDLDPSNWVATYHLGTVQKLTEDYQGAIKTFQQVLSLKPEERGVKFALIETILLAAKHELKKEVFGQAALLATACIKTISKALKSGLTLTQDLWNILSECCKIFLTVKSTIEKAPLDVLVDLAKEYTPSIPENSDMVSLTEIDNVTIAKLEDLLNQPNEEENERALNAQLTNQLYLLYILFSKISFGYARKDKTTRALAWYNLGLSELNVYLDQENKNSDILNASIDCFKRVIRLQNQDPDVWNAYGVACSFVNVKVAQHCFIRCLILDSKQSVAWNNLAILYIQKGDIQLSELAIGRSLIIDPDFVPAWIGQGIISHTVGNATGAQKSFEHSFKISNGMSKLSKLYYSLTVFEQLKNNPNKAKLSQKLENAVLSLQKYLRLSPKSPLALTLMGLILERNSEFDYAIEQTTKICNIYEQEYEVTEDQDTLLKFVKVKAQLARLLLSARRFEEAVEHAQFASDISEESAASGDELSEELKKSRLSAFLTTGLAYYFLKDYGNSIESFKHALIESEEDQDVIVLLAQVLWAQGGDDEKEVALEQLFGSIEKNGATCKLALTLGAIGIIYDDGLIEAAQDELNTFPETKLAVEDTENQVPRMLAAMNRSTGKDVKEPWYRAAFYKPWVFDVWKHLEPETALRLAQDGTMVSTTELSEAYTAVEGSGKEAARAVFYAPWSSNAWVSLAKTLS
;
A
#
# COMPACT_ATOMS: atom_id res chain seq x y z
N MET A 1 -86.64 59.83 -47.80
CA MET A 1 -86.89 60.35 -46.42
C MET A 1 -85.67 61.17 -46.00
N GLU A 2 -85.33 62.21 -46.76
CA GLU A 2 -84.19 63.09 -46.43
C GLU A 2 -84.68 64.22 -45.53
N GLY A 3 -83.93 64.51 -44.46
CA GLY A 3 -84.19 65.60 -43.51
C GLY A 3 -85.00 65.24 -42.25
N ARG A 4 -85.54 64.01 -42.14
CA ARG A 4 -86.23 63.52 -40.92
C ARG A 4 -85.48 62.42 -40.16
N LEU A 5 -84.42 61.86 -40.74
CA LEU A 5 -83.57 60.86 -40.11
C LEU A 5 -82.11 61.36 -40.08
N PRO A 6 -81.37 61.15 -38.98
CA PRO A 6 -79.95 61.51 -38.89
C PRO A 6 -79.14 60.79 -39.97
N HIS A 7 -78.06 61.43 -40.46
CA HIS A 7 -77.17 60.85 -41.46
C HIS A 7 -76.77 59.42 -41.04
N PRO A 8 -76.78 58.42 -41.96
CA PRO A 8 -76.52 57.02 -41.63
C PRO A 8 -75.25 56.83 -40.79
N SER A 9 -74.18 57.58 -41.06
CA SER A 9 -72.92 57.53 -40.30
C SER A 9 -73.08 57.84 -38.79
N LEU A 10 -73.87 58.83 -38.41
CA LEU A 10 -74.14 59.17 -36.99
C LEU A 10 -74.95 58.06 -36.29
N THR A 11 -75.83 57.41 -37.04
CA THR A 11 -76.64 56.28 -36.55
C THR A 11 -75.75 55.05 -36.34
N PHE A 12 -74.91 54.72 -37.32
CA PHE A 12 -73.94 53.63 -37.20
C PHE A 12 -72.94 53.88 -36.06
N ALA A 13 -72.42 55.11 -35.89
CA ALA A 13 -71.52 55.45 -34.78
C ALA A 13 -72.16 55.24 -33.39
N LYS A 14 -73.45 55.55 -33.22
CA LYS A 14 -74.18 55.27 -31.96
C LYS A 14 -74.42 53.77 -31.75
N LEU A 15 -74.77 53.03 -32.81
CA LEU A 15 -74.96 51.58 -32.77
C LEU A 15 -73.65 50.84 -32.44
N ILE A 16 -72.53 51.32 -32.99
CA ILE A 16 -71.18 50.84 -32.68
C ILE A 16 -70.91 51.04 -31.19
N LYS A 17 -71.05 52.26 -30.63
CA LYS A 17 -70.84 52.51 -29.20
C LYS A 17 -71.68 51.61 -28.29
N TYR A 18 -72.93 51.35 -28.67
CA TYR A 18 -73.81 50.45 -27.91
C TYR A 18 -73.36 48.98 -28.00
N SER A 19 -73.03 48.50 -29.21
CA SER A 19 -72.59 47.12 -29.41
C SER A 19 -71.18 46.85 -28.86
N GLU A 20 -70.29 47.85 -28.84
CA GLU A 20 -69.01 47.80 -28.14
C GLU A 20 -69.20 47.66 -26.62
N LYS A 21 -70.09 48.47 -26.03
CA LYS A 21 -70.42 48.37 -24.60
C LYS A 21 -71.03 47.01 -24.26
N SER A 22 -71.96 46.53 -25.09
CA SER A 22 -72.56 45.20 -24.94
C SER A 22 -71.52 44.07 -25.03
N LYS A 23 -70.60 44.13 -26.00
CA LYS A 23 -69.47 43.20 -26.12
C LYS A 23 -68.58 43.26 -24.88
N LYS A 24 -68.21 44.45 -24.41
CA LYS A 24 -67.37 44.62 -23.20
C LYS A 24 -68.04 44.05 -21.96
N ASP A 25 -69.35 44.28 -21.78
CA ASP A 25 -70.12 43.73 -20.67
C ASP A 25 -70.24 42.19 -20.74
N ALA A 26 -70.41 41.62 -21.95
CA ALA A 26 -70.44 40.17 -22.16
C ALA A 26 -69.08 39.51 -21.83
N LEU A 27 -67.97 40.10 -22.28
CA LEU A 27 -66.62 39.66 -21.94
C LEU A 27 -66.32 39.79 -20.44
N ALA A 28 -66.78 40.87 -19.80
CA ALA A 28 -66.62 41.07 -18.35
C ALA A 28 -67.42 40.05 -17.52
N LYS A 29 -68.63 39.69 -17.96
CA LYS A 29 -69.42 38.61 -17.34
C LYS A 29 -68.73 37.25 -17.47
N LEU A 30 -68.16 36.94 -18.63
CA LEU A 30 -67.42 35.71 -18.84
C LEU A 30 -66.16 35.64 -17.94
N LYS A 31 -65.42 36.74 -17.82
CA LYS A 31 -64.24 36.84 -16.92
C LYS A 31 -64.59 36.67 -15.44
N ARG A 32 -65.75 37.17 -14.99
CA ARG A 32 -66.23 37.00 -13.60
C ARG A 32 -66.66 35.56 -13.28
N GLY A 33 -67.06 34.78 -14.29
CA GLY A 33 -67.47 33.38 -14.12
C GLY A 33 -66.33 32.35 -14.06
N ASN A 34 -65.13 32.70 -14.55
CA ASN A 34 -64.01 31.77 -14.78
C ASN A 34 -62.80 31.99 -13.83
N LEU A 35 -63.02 32.49 -12.62
CA LEU A 35 -61.96 32.89 -11.68
C LEU A 35 -61.14 31.75 -11.05
N SER A 36 -61.25 30.47 -11.49
CA SER A 36 -60.56 29.36 -10.80
C SER A 36 -59.79 28.33 -11.63
N PHE A 37 -59.62 28.45 -12.95
CA PHE A 37 -58.76 27.51 -13.70
C PHE A 37 -58.01 28.24 -14.82
N GLY A 38 -56.71 27.92 -15.00
CA GLY A 38 -55.85 28.52 -16.02
C GLY A 38 -56.45 28.40 -17.42
N LYS A 39 -56.24 29.43 -18.26
CA LYS A 39 -56.83 29.58 -19.62
C LYS A 39 -56.90 28.24 -20.36
N THR A 40 -58.09 27.67 -20.49
CA THR A 40 -58.31 26.43 -21.26
C THR A 40 -58.81 26.75 -22.67
N ALA A 41 -58.56 25.86 -23.63
CA ALA A 41 -59.11 25.99 -25.00
C ALA A 41 -60.66 26.07 -25.03
N ALA A 42 -61.33 25.60 -23.97
CA ALA A 42 -62.78 25.72 -23.80
C ALA A 42 -63.22 27.16 -23.51
N ASP A 43 -62.40 27.96 -22.83
CA ASP A 43 -62.70 29.38 -22.56
C ASP A 43 -62.58 30.21 -23.84
N ASP A 44 -61.58 29.91 -24.67
CA ASP A 44 -61.41 30.56 -25.97
C ASP A 44 -62.62 30.28 -26.88
N SER A 45 -63.18 29.06 -26.89
CA SER A 45 -64.38 28.77 -27.69
C SER A 45 -65.60 29.65 -27.33
N LYS A 46 -65.81 29.92 -26.03
CA LYS A 46 -66.92 30.77 -25.55
C LYS A 46 -66.67 32.25 -25.83
N VAL A 47 -65.41 32.70 -25.72
CA VAL A 47 -65.04 34.06 -26.12
C VAL A 47 -65.25 34.21 -27.63
N PHE A 48 -64.90 33.22 -28.45
CA PHE A 48 -65.13 33.26 -29.90
C PHE A 48 -66.62 33.39 -30.26
N GLU A 49 -67.52 32.71 -29.56
CA GLU A 49 -68.97 32.86 -29.77
C GLU A 49 -69.45 34.30 -29.51
N ILE A 50 -68.88 34.99 -28.52
CA ILE A 50 -69.18 36.41 -28.25
C ILE A 50 -68.71 37.30 -29.41
N TYR A 51 -67.51 37.06 -29.94
CA TYR A 51 -67.00 37.81 -31.09
C TYR A 51 -67.82 37.51 -32.36
N LYS A 52 -68.15 36.24 -32.62
CA LYS A 52 -68.92 35.81 -33.79
C LYS A 52 -70.37 36.31 -33.78
N SER A 53 -71.00 36.38 -32.61
CA SER A 53 -72.37 36.90 -32.46
C SER A 53 -72.44 38.44 -32.53
N SER A 54 -71.30 39.12 -32.49
CA SER A 54 -71.24 40.57 -32.55
C SER A 54 -71.47 41.07 -33.98
N LYS A 55 -72.41 42.01 -34.14
CA LYS A 55 -72.64 42.72 -35.42
C LYS A 55 -71.63 43.85 -35.68
N LEU A 56 -70.60 43.98 -34.84
CA LEU A 56 -69.61 45.06 -34.91
C LEU A 56 -68.85 45.13 -36.25
N PRO A 57 -68.36 44.02 -36.85
CA PRO A 57 -67.64 44.09 -38.12
C PRO A 57 -68.49 44.70 -39.24
N GLU A 58 -69.75 44.27 -39.37
CA GLU A 58 -70.69 44.80 -40.36
C GLU A 58 -71.01 46.28 -40.08
N LEU A 59 -71.13 46.68 -38.82
CA LEU A 59 -71.38 48.07 -38.44
C LEU A 59 -70.18 48.97 -38.74
N TYR A 60 -68.96 48.48 -38.52
CA TYR A 60 -67.72 49.19 -38.89
C TYR A 60 -67.60 49.32 -40.41
N GLU A 61 -67.77 48.24 -41.18
CA GLU A 61 -67.74 48.26 -42.66
C GLU A 61 -68.79 49.21 -43.24
N ASN A 62 -70.01 49.22 -42.68
CA ASN A 62 -71.04 50.17 -43.06
C ASN A 62 -70.65 51.61 -42.68
N LEU A 63 -70.08 51.85 -41.51
CA LEU A 63 -69.62 53.20 -41.14
C LEU A 63 -68.53 53.69 -42.11
N LEU A 64 -67.62 52.82 -42.56
CA LEU A 64 -66.58 53.15 -43.54
C LEU A 64 -67.17 53.52 -44.91
N ASN A 65 -68.21 52.82 -45.36
CA ASN A 65 -68.86 53.10 -46.64
C ASN A 65 -69.68 54.40 -46.65
N TRP A 66 -70.18 54.85 -45.50
CA TRP A 66 -71.07 56.02 -45.38
C TRP A 66 -70.40 57.25 -44.74
N SER A 67 -69.14 57.18 -44.30
CA SER A 67 -68.42 58.29 -43.68
C SER A 67 -67.54 59.03 -44.68
N ASN A 68 -67.66 60.37 -44.73
CA ASN A 68 -66.75 61.25 -45.46
C ASN A 68 -65.68 61.91 -44.55
N ASP A 69 -65.69 61.60 -43.24
CA ASP A 69 -64.72 62.09 -42.27
C ASP A 69 -63.52 61.14 -42.19
N GLU A 70 -62.34 61.63 -42.58
CA GLU A 70 -61.10 60.84 -42.65
C GLU A 70 -60.62 60.37 -41.27
N GLU A 71 -60.72 61.19 -40.22
CA GLU A 71 -60.25 60.79 -38.88
C GLU A 71 -61.13 59.68 -38.30
N GLN A 72 -62.45 59.85 -38.44
CA GLN A 72 -63.40 58.85 -38.00
C GLN A 72 -63.24 57.56 -38.81
N ARG A 73 -62.95 57.65 -40.11
CA ARG A 73 -62.69 56.50 -40.97
C ARG A 73 -61.44 55.74 -40.53
N ARG A 74 -60.31 56.42 -40.31
CA ARG A 74 -59.05 55.82 -39.82
C ARG A 74 -59.24 55.12 -38.48
N LEU A 75 -59.89 55.78 -37.52
CA LEU A 75 -60.16 55.18 -36.21
C LEU A 75 -61.08 53.96 -36.30
N THR A 76 -62.02 53.97 -37.25
CA THR A 76 -62.92 52.84 -37.53
C THR A 76 -62.18 51.67 -38.19
N GLU A 77 -61.26 51.93 -39.12
CA GLU A 77 -60.37 50.93 -39.74
C GLU A 77 -59.46 50.27 -38.70
N ASN A 78 -58.85 51.06 -37.80
CA ASN A 78 -58.02 50.54 -36.71
C ASN A 78 -58.82 49.65 -35.75
N ASN A 79 -60.00 50.10 -35.32
CA ASN A 79 -60.89 49.32 -34.44
C ASN A 79 -61.39 48.04 -35.12
N LEU A 80 -61.64 48.07 -36.43
CA LEU A 80 -62.01 46.90 -37.22
C LEU A 80 -60.86 45.89 -37.26
N LEU A 81 -59.63 46.34 -37.55
CA LEU A 81 -58.44 45.50 -37.56
C LEU A 81 -58.20 44.85 -36.19
N GLU A 82 -58.22 45.63 -35.10
CA GLU A 82 -58.09 45.09 -33.74
C GLU A 82 -59.19 44.07 -33.41
N HIS A 83 -60.43 44.35 -33.81
CA HIS A 83 -61.55 43.47 -33.53
C HIS A 83 -61.43 42.12 -34.26
N VAL A 84 -61.04 42.13 -35.54
CA VAL A 84 -60.83 40.92 -36.34
C VAL A 84 -59.60 40.15 -35.83
N TYR A 85 -58.53 40.85 -35.42
CA TYR A 85 -57.35 40.23 -34.82
C TYR A 85 -57.66 39.54 -33.49
N GLN A 86 -58.40 40.20 -32.58
CA GLN A 86 -58.81 39.58 -31.31
C GLN A 86 -59.75 38.38 -31.53
N MET A 87 -60.60 38.45 -32.56
CA MET A 87 -61.42 37.31 -32.98
C MET A 87 -60.56 36.14 -33.48
N LEU A 88 -59.48 36.42 -34.22
CA LEU A 88 -58.56 35.41 -34.74
C LEU A 88 -57.85 34.63 -33.64
N LEU A 89 -57.31 35.32 -32.62
CA LEU A 89 -56.55 34.68 -31.53
C LEU A 89 -57.34 33.59 -30.80
N VAL A 90 -58.65 33.78 -30.76
CA VAL A 90 -59.60 32.99 -29.96
C VAL A 90 -60.36 31.98 -30.84
N ALA A 91 -60.28 32.10 -32.17
CA ALA A 91 -61.02 31.27 -33.11
C ALA A 91 -60.63 29.78 -33.06
N PRO A 92 -61.55 28.84 -33.41
CA PRO A 92 -61.20 27.44 -33.65
C PRO A 92 -60.31 27.29 -34.89
N ALA A 93 -59.44 26.26 -34.90
CA ALA A 93 -58.43 26.03 -35.93
C ALA A 93 -58.98 26.05 -37.39
N ASN A 94 -60.21 25.55 -37.60
CA ASN A 94 -60.83 25.47 -38.93
C ASN A 94 -61.16 26.83 -39.56
N ILE A 95 -61.36 27.87 -38.76
CA ILE A 95 -61.78 29.21 -39.24
C ILE A 95 -60.59 30.17 -39.31
N LYS A 96 -59.51 29.91 -38.56
CA LYS A 96 -58.33 30.78 -38.49
C LYS A 96 -57.76 31.17 -39.85
N PRO A 97 -57.57 30.28 -40.85
CA PRO A 97 -56.99 30.68 -42.14
C PRO A 97 -57.77 31.80 -42.85
N SER A 98 -59.10 31.75 -42.80
CA SER A 98 -59.95 32.79 -43.41
C SER A 98 -59.85 34.13 -42.69
N LEU A 99 -59.72 34.11 -41.36
CA LEU A 99 -59.54 35.31 -40.55
C LEU A 99 -58.13 35.87 -40.66
N VAL A 100 -57.10 35.02 -40.80
CA VAL A 100 -55.71 35.45 -41.07
C VAL A 100 -55.66 36.25 -42.36
N GLN A 101 -56.28 35.75 -43.43
CA GLN A 101 -56.32 36.47 -44.70
C GLN A 101 -57.02 37.83 -44.55
N LYS A 102 -58.17 37.87 -43.86
CA LYS A 102 -58.90 39.13 -43.63
C LYS A 102 -58.08 40.14 -42.79
N VAL A 103 -57.31 39.68 -41.81
CA VAL A 103 -56.40 40.54 -41.03
C VAL A 103 -55.25 41.07 -41.90
N LYS A 104 -54.65 40.22 -42.74
CA LYS A 104 -53.59 40.62 -43.68
C LYS A 104 -54.09 41.65 -44.69
N ASP A 105 -55.28 41.45 -45.27
CA ASP A 105 -55.87 42.38 -46.24
C ASP A 105 -56.15 43.75 -45.60
N LEU A 106 -56.60 43.78 -44.34
CA LEU A 106 -56.82 45.03 -43.60
C LEU A 106 -55.50 45.71 -43.21
N ALA A 107 -54.51 44.96 -42.72
CA ALA A 107 -53.20 45.49 -42.34
C ALA A 107 -52.44 46.04 -43.56
N SER A 108 -52.36 45.29 -44.65
CA SER A 108 -51.73 45.73 -45.91
C SER A 108 -52.41 46.97 -46.50
N GLY A 109 -53.74 47.05 -46.42
CA GLY A 109 -54.49 48.26 -46.79
C GLY A 109 -54.10 49.48 -45.95
N SER A 110 -53.96 49.30 -44.63
CA SER A 110 -53.52 50.36 -43.69
C SER A 110 -52.07 50.79 -43.91
N VAL A 111 -51.17 49.87 -44.28
CA VAL A 111 -49.76 50.14 -44.58
C VAL A 111 -49.61 50.87 -45.92
N LEU A 112 -50.36 50.47 -46.95
CA LEU A 112 -50.36 51.13 -48.26
C LEU A 112 -50.80 52.60 -48.16
N LEU A 113 -51.77 52.88 -47.28
CA LEU A 113 -52.27 54.23 -46.97
C LEU A 113 -51.36 55.01 -46.01
N LYS A 114 -50.24 54.44 -45.56
CA LYS A 114 -49.29 55.01 -44.59
C LYS A 114 -49.96 55.54 -43.32
N THR A 115 -50.92 54.78 -42.78
CA THR A 115 -51.63 55.16 -41.56
C THR A 115 -50.69 55.12 -40.34
N PRO A 116 -50.74 56.09 -39.42
CA PRO A 116 -49.89 56.13 -38.22
C PRO A 116 -50.45 55.19 -37.13
N PHE A 117 -50.54 53.90 -37.44
CA PHE A 117 -51.00 52.85 -36.52
C PHE A 117 -50.00 51.70 -36.48
N PRO A 118 -49.08 51.66 -35.50
CA PRO A 118 -47.92 50.76 -35.51
C PRO A 118 -48.32 49.29 -35.57
N PHE A 119 -49.42 48.91 -34.91
CA PHE A 119 -49.92 47.53 -34.88
C PHE A 119 -50.20 46.92 -36.27
N ALA A 120 -50.69 47.72 -37.23
CA ALA A 120 -50.90 47.24 -38.60
C ALA A 120 -49.58 46.95 -39.32
N TRP A 121 -48.57 47.79 -39.11
CA TRP A 121 -47.24 47.63 -39.68
C TRP A 121 -46.47 46.47 -39.04
N GLU A 122 -46.60 46.29 -37.72
CA GLU A 122 -46.02 45.14 -37.01
C GLU A 122 -46.60 43.82 -37.52
N ILE A 123 -47.91 43.76 -37.82
CA ILE A 123 -48.52 42.57 -38.42
C ILE A 123 -47.90 42.29 -39.78
N GLU A 124 -47.78 43.29 -40.65
CA GLU A 124 -47.23 43.11 -42.01
C GLU A 124 -45.75 42.64 -41.97
N ILE A 125 -44.95 43.23 -41.08
CA ILE A 125 -43.52 42.92 -40.93
C ILE A 125 -43.28 41.60 -40.18
N GLU A 126 -44.00 41.31 -39.09
CA GLU A 126 -43.82 40.06 -38.35
C GLU A 126 -44.48 38.86 -39.04
N TRP A 127 -45.54 39.06 -39.84
CA TRP A 127 -46.24 37.96 -40.52
C TRP A 127 -45.69 37.62 -41.90
N SER A 128 -44.77 38.44 -42.42
CA SER A 128 -44.01 38.12 -43.62
C SER A 128 -42.95 37.06 -43.29
N ASP A 129 -43.26 35.82 -43.67
CA ASP A 129 -42.39 34.65 -43.45
C ASP A 129 -41.42 34.47 -44.62
N VAL A 130 -40.45 35.37 -44.75
CA VAL A 130 -39.46 35.33 -45.83
C VAL A 130 -38.39 34.26 -45.61
N VAL A 131 -37.81 33.77 -46.71
CA VAL A 131 -36.76 32.75 -46.72
C VAL A 131 -35.47 33.35 -46.20
N ASP A 132 -34.93 34.36 -46.88
CA ASP A 132 -33.73 35.10 -46.47
C ASP A 132 -34.07 36.54 -46.13
N PHE A 133 -33.22 37.19 -45.34
CA PHE A 133 -33.40 38.61 -45.00
C PHE A 133 -33.41 39.54 -46.22
N LYS A 134 -32.89 39.09 -47.36
CA LYS A 134 -32.86 39.81 -48.65
C LYS A 134 -34.25 40.03 -49.24
N ASP A 135 -35.18 39.15 -48.92
CA ASP A 135 -36.52 39.14 -49.50
C ASP A 135 -37.47 40.13 -48.79
N TYR A 136 -37.03 40.76 -47.70
CA TYR A 136 -37.77 41.85 -47.06
C TYR A 136 -37.75 43.12 -47.93
N ASP A 137 -38.85 43.88 -47.94
CA ASP A 137 -38.87 45.19 -48.59
C ASP A 137 -38.13 46.23 -47.73
N TYR A 138 -36.97 46.68 -48.21
CA TYR A 138 -36.16 47.70 -47.55
C TYR A 138 -36.94 48.99 -47.28
N ASN A 139 -37.76 49.43 -48.24
CA ASN A 139 -38.52 50.67 -48.10
C ASN A 139 -39.59 50.56 -47.01
N LEU A 140 -40.17 49.36 -46.85
CA LEU A 140 -41.14 49.08 -45.78
C LEU A 140 -40.46 49.13 -44.40
N LEU A 141 -39.31 48.48 -44.24
CA LEU A 141 -38.57 48.49 -42.97
C LEU A 141 -38.08 49.88 -42.60
N ARG A 142 -37.56 50.65 -43.57
CA ARG A 142 -37.09 52.03 -43.32
C ARG A 142 -38.25 52.98 -43.01
N SER A 143 -39.34 52.90 -43.75
CA SER A 143 -40.52 53.73 -43.48
C SER A 143 -41.17 53.41 -42.12
N TYR A 144 -41.08 52.17 -41.62
CA TYR A 144 -41.47 51.85 -40.25
C TYR A 144 -40.58 52.54 -39.21
N VAL A 145 -39.25 52.44 -39.39
CA VAL A 145 -38.27 53.10 -38.51
C VAL A 145 -38.47 54.62 -38.46
N ASP A 146 -38.70 55.25 -39.62
CA ASP A 146 -38.87 56.70 -39.73
C ASP A 146 -40.23 57.18 -39.15
N ASN A 147 -41.29 56.38 -39.31
CA ASN A 147 -42.64 56.74 -38.82
C ASN A 147 -42.84 56.46 -37.32
N PHE A 148 -42.06 55.55 -36.72
CA PHE A 148 -42.27 55.08 -35.34
C PHE A 148 -40.95 54.98 -34.54
N PRO A 149 -40.27 56.10 -34.22
CA PRO A 149 -38.97 56.07 -33.55
C PRO A 149 -39.00 55.50 -32.11
N ASP A 150 -40.12 55.64 -31.41
CA ASP A 150 -40.26 55.25 -30.00
C ASP A 150 -40.66 53.76 -29.80
N GLU A 151 -40.99 53.04 -30.87
CA GLU A 151 -41.41 51.63 -30.79
C GLU A 151 -40.20 50.68 -30.60
N PRO A 152 -40.32 49.60 -29.82
CA PRO A 152 -39.19 48.72 -29.49
C PRO A 152 -38.65 47.96 -30.71
N LEU A 153 -39.51 47.66 -31.69
CA LEU A 153 -39.11 47.02 -32.94
C LEU A 153 -38.17 47.93 -33.77
N THR A 154 -38.30 49.25 -33.62
CA THR A 154 -37.49 50.23 -34.33
C THR A 154 -36.02 50.15 -33.91
N LYS A 155 -35.73 49.98 -32.62
CA LYS A 155 -34.36 49.79 -32.12
C LYS A 155 -33.66 48.57 -32.73
N THR A 156 -34.38 47.44 -32.84
CA THR A 156 -33.82 46.24 -33.47
C THR A 156 -33.69 46.36 -34.99
N LEU A 157 -34.62 47.05 -35.65
CA LEU A 157 -34.56 47.25 -37.09
C LEU A 157 -33.47 48.26 -37.46
N THR A 158 -33.23 49.31 -36.66
CA THR A 158 -32.08 50.20 -36.85
C THR A 158 -30.77 49.46 -36.65
N GLY A 159 -30.64 48.71 -35.55
CA GLY A 159 -29.48 47.85 -35.31
C GLY A 159 -29.27 46.83 -36.43
N PHE A 160 -30.34 46.20 -36.94
CA PHE A 160 -30.28 45.26 -38.05
C PHE A 160 -29.84 45.92 -39.36
N LEU A 161 -30.48 47.01 -39.78
CA LEU A 161 -30.21 47.68 -41.07
C LEU A 161 -28.78 48.20 -41.16
N GLU A 162 -28.21 48.63 -40.03
CA GLU A 162 -26.82 49.09 -39.92
C GLU A 162 -25.83 47.94 -39.63
N SER A 163 -26.31 46.72 -39.38
CA SER A 163 -25.47 45.55 -39.12
C SER A 163 -24.88 44.95 -40.40
N SER A 164 -23.76 44.23 -40.25
CA SER A 164 -23.14 43.44 -41.32
C SER A 164 -23.97 42.24 -41.80
N ILE A 165 -25.09 41.92 -41.13
CA ILE A 165 -26.03 40.87 -41.51
C ILE A 165 -27.11 41.42 -42.44
N SER A 166 -27.35 42.73 -42.42
CA SER A 166 -28.25 43.37 -43.36
C SER A 166 -27.73 43.18 -44.78
N PRO A 167 -28.55 42.63 -45.69
CA PRO A 167 -28.19 42.56 -47.09
C PRO A 167 -28.38 43.90 -47.83
N PHE A 168 -28.96 44.91 -47.15
CA PHE A 168 -29.24 46.22 -47.72
C PHE A 168 -28.09 47.17 -47.37
N VAL A 169 -27.18 47.38 -48.32
CA VAL A 169 -26.02 48.26 -48.14
C VAL A 169 -26.43 49.72 -48.41
N VAL A 170 -26.05 50.64 -47.54
CA VAL A 170 -26.20 52.09 -47.73
C VAL A 170 -25.04 52.61 -48.61
N ASP A 171 -25.29 52.94 -49.87
CA ASP A 171 -24.34 53.66 -50.72
C ASP A 171 -24.23 55.13 -50.26
N LYS A 172 -23.16 55.47 -49.53
CA LYS A 172 -22.83 56.87 -49.13
C LYS A 172 -22.25 57.70 -50.29
N THR A 173 -22.80 57.64 -51.50
CA THR A 173 -22.29 58.39 -52.68
C THR A 173 -23.37 59.02 -53.55
N SER A 174 -24.16 59.95 -53.00
CA SER A 174 -24.89 60.93 -53.84
C SER A 174 -25.21 62.20 -53.07
N GLU A 175 -24.27 63.15 -53.06
CA GLU A 175 -24.49 64.61 -52.97
C GLU A 175 -23.14 65.32 -52.87
N LYS A 176 -22.42 65.42 -53.99
CA LYS A 176 -21.32 66.38 -54.18
C LYS A 176 -21.36 66.91 -55.60
N ASP A 177 -22.00 68.06 -55.78
CA ASP A 177 -21.82 68.92 -56.94
C ASP A 177 -21.78 70.39 -56.49
N LYS A 178 -20.76 71.11 -56.99
CA LYS A 178 -20.38 72.53 -56.79
C LYS A 178 -19.69 72.82 -55.44
N ASP A 179 -18.50 73.41 -55.35
CA ASP A 179 -17.67 74.16 -56.29
C ASP A 179 -16.18 74.00 -55.85
N PRO A 180 -15.21 74.24 -56.74
CA PRO A 180 -13.80 73.90 -56.55
C PRO A 180 -12.96 75.10 -56.09
N SER A 181 -11.98 74.87 -55.22
CA SER A 181 -10.75 75.67 -55.25
C SER A 181 -9.64 75.08 -54.35
N VAL A 182 -8.45 75.01 -54.95
CA VAL A 182 -7.10 74.94 -54.35
C VAL A 182 -6.54 73.52 -54.10
N GLU A 183 -6.03 72.91 -55.19
CA GLU A 183 -4.61 72.59 -55.43
C GLU A 183 -3.64 72.51 -54.21
N LYS A 184 -2.60 71.67 -54.10
CA LYS A 184 -2.01 70.52 -54.81
C LYS A 184 -0.67 70.25 -54.08
N LYS A 185 -0.09 69.04 -54.28
CA LYS A 185 1.32 68.62 -54.08
C LYS A 185 1.70 68.13 -52.67
N GLU A 186 1.85 66.83 -52.46
CA GLU A 186 2.99 65.95 -52.85
C GLU A 186 4.31 66.27 -52.14
N LYS A 187 4.82 65.29 -51.36
CA LYS A 187 6.18 64.69 -51.41
C LYS A 187 6.39 63.82 -50.16
N GLU A 188 6.62 62.51 -50.24
CA GLU A 188 7.82 61.76 -50.70
C GLU A 188 9.00 61.70 -49.70
N PHE A 189 9.43 60.44 -49.44
CA PHE A 189 10.79 59.96 -49.09
C PHE A 189 11.32 60.29 -47.66
N SER A 190 12.17 59.51 -46.97
CA SER A 190 12.85 58.22 -47.17
C SER A 190 13.73 57.92 -45.95
N ASP A 191 14.09 56.65 -45.76
CA ASP A 191 15.32 56.06 -45.19
C ASP A 191 16.30 56.88 -44.32
N GLY A 192 16.79 56.23 -43.26
CA GLY A 192 18.15 56.44 -42.72
C GLY A 192 18.33 56.20 -41.22
N THR A 193 18.78 55.00 -40.84
CA THR A 193 19.54 54.73 -39.59
C THR A 193 20.96 55.35 -39.66
N PRO A 194 21.89 55.27 -38.65
CA PRO A 194 21.84 54.82 -37.24
C PRO A 194 22.65 55.77 -36.27
N ASN A 195 22.98 55.27 -35.05
CA ASN A 195 23.91 55.75 -34.00
C ASN A 195 23.24 56.56 -32.86
N GLU A 196 23.58 56.40 -31.57
CA GLU A 196 24.71 55.78 -30.88
C GLU A 196 24.37 55.58 -29.38
N PHE A 197 25.12 54.68 -28.74
CA PHE A 197 25.16 54.33 -27.31
C PHE A 197 25.31 55.51 -26.32
N LYS A 198 24.78 55.37 -25.09
CA LYS A 198 25.60 55.40 -23.84
C LYS A 198 24.82 55.12 -22.54
N ASP A 199 25.52 54.38 -21.67
CA ASP A 199 25.21 53.88 -20.32
C ASP A 199 25.16 54.96 -19.22
N SER A 200 24.54 54.60 -18.08
CA SER A 200 25.07 54.63 -16.68
C SER A 200 23.93 54.89 -15.66
N GLU A 201 23.52 53.92 -14.83
CA GLU A 201 24.00 53.61 -13.46
C GLU A 201 23.10 54.12 -12.31
N GLU A 202 22.61 53.14 -11.52
CA GLU A 202 22.51 53.12 -10.03
C GLU A 202 21.49 54.06 -9.32
N GLY A 203 20.73 53.66 -8.29
CA GLY A 203 20.64 52.43 -7.50
C GLY A 203 19.59 52.58 -6.36
N ASN A 204 19.58 51.59 -5.46
CA ASN A 204 18.93 51.51 -4.13
C ASN A 204 17.52 50.91 -3.95
N GLU A 205 17.55 49.61 -3.61
CA GLU A 205 16.94 48.90 -2.48
C GLU A 205 16.07 49.70 -1.46
N GLN A 206 14.90 49.17 -1.06
CA GLN A 206 14.70 48.31 0.13
C GLN A 206 13.20 48.08 0.47
N GLN A 207 12.90 46.80 0.78
CA GLN A 207 11.89 46.28 1.74
C GLN A 207 10.39 46.48 1.45
N GLN A 208 9.46 45.65 1.91
CA GLN A 208 9.29 44.20 2.20
C GLN A 208 7.80 44.08 2.66
N GLU A 209 7.25 42.86 2.65
CA GLU A 209 5.92 42.42 3.20
C GLU A 209 4.71 42.66 2.27
N GLU A 210 4.15 41.63 1.61
CA GLU A 210 3.33 40.48 2.07
C GLU A 210 1.82 40.77 2.09
N GLU A 211 1.08 39.91 1.36
CA GLU A 211 -0.35 39.56 1.50
C GLU A 211 -1.40 40.68 1.24
N GLU A 212 -2.59 40.48 0.67
CA GLU A 212 -3.37 39.38 0.13
C GLU A 212 -4.60 40.04 -0.55
N LYS A 213 -5.24 39.32 -1.48
CA LYS A 213 -6.66 39.44 -1.91
C LYS A 213 -7.07 40.53 -2.91
N GLU A 214 -7.53 40.01 -4.05
CA GLU A 214 -8.83 40.28 -4.70
C GLU A 214 -9.53 41.58 -4.30
N ASP A 215 -9.68 42.51 -5.25
CA ASP A 215 -11.01 42.76 -5.80
C ASP A 215 -10.96 43.61 -7.07
N SER A 216 -11.99 43.36 -7.86
CA SER A 216 -12.45 44.01 -9.08
C SER A 216 -12.46 45.54 -9.06
N ASP A 217 -12.56 46.08 -10.28
CA ASP A 217 -12.89 47.47 -10.66
C ASP A 217 -11.71 48.42 -10.85
N ALA A 218 -11.28 48.57 -12.11
CA ALA A 218 -11.12 49.86 -12.77
C ALA A 218 -10.50 49.70 -14.17
N LEU A 219 -11.33 49.82 -15.22
CA LEU A 219 -10.88 50.34 -16.52
C LEU A 219 -12.05 51.10 -17.16
N VAL A 220 -12.45 52.17 -16.47
CA VAL A 220 -13.03 53.35 -17.12
C VAL A 220 -11.95 54.41 -17.07
N ASN A 221 -11.34 54.69 -18.23
CA ASN A 221 -10.93 56.04 -18.57
C ASN A 221 -10.86 56.15 -20.09
N SER A 222 -11.97 56.65 -20.61
CA SER A 222 -12.15 57.24 -21.92
C SER A 222 -11.17 58.40 -22.14
N GLU A 223 -10.34 58.30 -23.17
CA GLU A 223 -9.79 59.50 -23.81
C GLU A 223 -10.76 59.94 -24.91
N ILE A 224 -11.28 61.15 -24.68
CA ILE A 224 -12.18 61.92 -25.52
C ILE A 224 -11.37 62.41 -26.72
N LEU A 225 -11.82 62.06 -27.93
CA LEU A 225 -11.46 62.74 -29.17
C LEU A 225 -12.76 63.20 -29.84
N ASP A 226 -12.95 64.51 -29.73
CA ASP A 226 -13.77 65.45 -30.51
C ASP A 226 -14.86 64.88 -31.42
N GLU A 227 -16.10 65.12 -30.96
CA GLU A 227 -17.33 65.09 -31.74
C GLU A 227 -17.30 66.18 -32.83
N GLU A 228 -17.24 65.77 -34.09
CA GLU A 228 -17.92 66.42 -35.22
C GLU A 228 -17.62 65.63 -36.51
N ASP A 229 -18.06 64.37 -36.60
CA ASP A 229 -18.20 63.67 -37.88
C ASP A 229 -19.25 62.54 -37.83
N SER A 230 -20.44 62.87 -38.35
CA SER A 230 -21.47 62.04 -39.00
C SER A 230 -21.57 60.51 -38.73
N ASN A 231 -22.65 60.08 -38.05
CA ASN A 231 -23.36 58.80 -38.24
C ASN A 231 -22.51 57.56 -38.66
N ILE A 232 -21.73 57.00 -37.74
CA ILE A 232 -21.13 55.66 -37.87
C ILE A 232 -21.56 54.80 -36.67
N PHE A 233 -22.36 53.76 -36.92
CA PHE A 233 -22.73 52.77 -35.90
C PHE A 233 -21.54 51.82 -35.64
N SER A 234 -21.08 51.72 -34.38
CA SER A 234 -20.05 50.75 -33.99
C SER A 234 -20.64 49.35 -33.75
N PRO A 235 -19.89 48.25 -33.93
CA PRO A 235 -20.40 46.89 -33.69
C PRO A 235 -20.92 46.65 -32.26
N ALA A 236 -20.35 47.34 -31.26
CA ALA A 236 -20.80 47.30 -29.87
C ALA A 236 -22.15 48.00 -29.70
N LEU A 237 -22.33 49.17 -30.31
CA LEU A 237 -23.60 49.90 -30.30
C LEU A 237 -24.68 49.12 -31.04
N ILE A 238 -24.34 48.47 -32.16
CA ILE A 238 -25.28 47.59 -32.89
C ILE A 238 -25.75 46.44 -32.01
N LEU A 239 -24.84 45.80 -31.26
CA LEU A 239 -25.20 44.72 -30.34
C LEU A 239 -26.10 45.23 -29.21
N GLU A 240 -25.82 46.40 -28.64
CA GLU A 240 -26.64 47.04 -27.61
C GLU A 240 -28.07 47.28 -28.10
N TYR A 241 -28.23 47.89 -29.28
CA TYR A 241 -29.55 48.13 -29.90
C TYR A 241 -30.34 46.83 -30.14
N LEU A 242 -29.66 45.75 -30.55
CA LEU A 242 -30.29 44.44 -30.76
C LEU A 242 -30.69 43.77 -29.44
N ILE A 243 -29.85 43.83 -28.40
CA ILE A 243 -30.13 43.29 -27.07
C ILE A 243 -31.30 44.05 -26.43
N ASP A 244 -31.27 45.39 -26.46
CA ASP A 244 -32.31 46.23 -25.89
C ASP A 244 -33.66 46.02 -26.54
N GLY A 245 -33.70 45.91 -27.88
CA GLY A 245 -34.96 45.64 -28.57
C GLY A 245 -35.46 44.21 -28.32
N TYR A 246 -34.57 43.22 -28.19
CA TYR A 246 -34.95 41.86 -27.78
C TYR A 246 -35.47 41.80 -26.33
N ALA A 247 -34.85 42.52 -25.40
CA ALA A 247 -35.32 42.62 -24.01
C ALA A 247 -36.67 43.35 -23.92
N SER A 248 -36.89 44.37 -24.76
CA SER A 248 -38.14 45.14 -24.80
C SER A 248 -39.31 44.33 -25.37
N LYS A 249 -39.08 43.48 -26.38
CA LYS A 249 -40.12 42.65 -27.01
C LYS A 249 -39.58 41.24 -27.36
N PRO A 250 -39.40 40.35 -26.37
CA PRO A 250 -38.90 38.98 -26.61
C PRO A 250 -39.91 38.10 -27.37
N ASP A 251 -41.18 38.53 -27.42
CA ASP A 251 -42.25 37.81 -28.10
C ASP A 251 -42.21 37.92 -29.63
N SER A 252 -41.25 38.66 -30.21
CA SER A 252 -41.15 38.83 -31.67
C SER A 252 -40.30 37.74 -32.34
N ILE A 253 -40.86 37.13 -33.39
CA ILE A 253 -40.18 36.06 -34.16
C ILE A 253 -39.02 36.65 -34.98
N LEU A 254 -39.24 37.83 -35.59
CA LEU A 254 -38.25 38.50 -36.43
C LEU A 254 -37.02 38.93 -35.62
N ILE A 255 -37.23 39.56 -34.45
CA ILE A 255 -36.13 39.98 -33.56
C ILE A 255 -35.29 38.76 -33.15
N SER A 256 -35.95 37.65 -32.79
CA SER A 256 -35.28 36.40 -32.42
C SER A 256 -34.46 35.81 -33.58
N ARG A 257 -34.94 35.90 -34.83
CA ARG A 257 -34.19 35.48 -36.03
C ARG A 257 -32.93 36.33 -36.23
N ILE A 258 -33.08 37.65 -36.12
CA ILE A 258 -31.98 38.61 -36.34
C ILE A 258 -30.90 38.45 -35.28
N ILE A 259 -31.27 38.46 -33.99
CA ILE A 259 -30.30 38.40 -32.90
C ILE A 259 -29.58 37.05 -32.85
N GLY A 260 -30.28 35.94 -33.15
CA GLY A 260 -29.67 34.61 -33.27
C GLY A 260 -28.65 34.53 -34.41
N ALA A 261 -28.94 35.14 -35.58
CA ALA A 261 -27.99 35.22 -36.68
C ALA A 261 -26.77 36.10 -36.32
N TYR A 262 -27.00 37.19 -35.57
CA TYR A 262 -25.94 38.08 -35.11
C TYR A 262 -24.98 37.42 -34.12
N TYR A 263 -25.49 36.70 -33.13
CA TYR A 263 -24.63 35.93 -32.22
C TYR A 263 -23.80 34.86 -32.94
N ILE A 264 -24.37 34.17 -33.93
CA ILE A 264 -23.61 33.20 -34.73
C ILE A 264 -22.48 33.89 -35.50
N LYS A 265 -22.72 35.09 -36.05
CA LYS A 265 -21.69 35.86 -36.74
C LYS A 265 -20.56 36.29 -35.81
N LEU A 266 -20.89 36.61 -34.55
CA LEU A 266 -19.92 36.90 -33.49
C LEU A 266 -19.23 35.65 -32.93
N ARG A 267 -19.59 34.44 -33.39
CA ARG A 267 -19.13 33.13 -32.87
C ARG A 267 -19.52 32.85 -31.41
N GLU A 268 -20.54 33.53 -30.92
CA GLU A 268 -21.15 33.32 -29.59
C GLU A 268 -22.20 32.20 -29.67
N TYR A 269 -21.73 30.96 -29.80
CA TYR A 269 -22.61 29.83 -30.11
C TYR A 269 -23.53 29.41 -28.95
N GLU A 270 -23.08 29.59 -27.70
CA GLU A 270 -23.87 29.26 -26.51
C GLU A 270 -25.12 30.14 -26.41
N THR A 271 -24.93 31.46 -26.42
CA THR A 271 -26.03 32.44 -26.35
C THR A 271 -26.95 32.33 -27.57
N ALA A 272 -26.39 32.11 -28.77
CA ALA A 272 -27.17 31.84 -29.97
C ALA A 272 -28.06 30.59 -29.84
N SER A 273 -27.57 29.53 -29.19
CA SER A 273 -28.34 28.31 -28.97
C SER A 273 -29.53 28.55 -28.04
N ASP A 274 -29.34 29.31 -26.96
CA ASP A 274 -30.37 29.65 -25.98
C ASP A 274 -31.48 30.51 -26.58
N VAL A 275 -31.11 31.55 -27.32
CA VAL A 275 -32.07 32.40 -28.04
C VAL A 275 -32.86 31.55 -29.05
N SER A 276 -32.18 30.70 -29.82
CA SER A 276 -32.83 29.87 -30.85
C SER A 276 -33.80 28.86 -30.24
N LEU A 277 -33.48 28.25 -29.09
CA LEU A 277 -34.39 27.35 -28.36
C LEU A 277 -35.64 28.07 -27.85
N LYS A 278 -35.48 29.28 -27.29
CA LYS A 278 -36.62 30.12 -26.86
C LYS A 278 -37.50 30.50 -28.05
N ALA A 279 -36.88 30.87 -29.16
CA ALA A 279 -37.56 31.26 -30.39
C ALA A 279 -38.38 30.11 -31.01
N LEU A 280 -37.87 28.86 -31.01
CA LEU A 280 -38.66 27.71 -31.50
C LEU A 280 -39.92 27.45 -30.66
N LYS A 281 -39.84 27.60 -29.33
CA LYS A 281 -41.01 27.51 -28.46
C LYS A 281 -42.02 28.61 -28.79
N LEU A 282 -41.56 29.85 -28.92
CA LEU A 282 -42.37 31.00 -29.29
C LEU A 282 -43.10 30.79 -30.64
N VAL A 283 -42.39 30.35 -31.68
CA VAL A 283 -42.97 30.09 -33.01
C VAL A 283 -44.06 29.03 -32.92
N SER A 284 -43.84 27.96 -32.15
CA SER A 284 -44.84 26.91 -31.95
C SER A 284 -46.12 27.43 -31.25
N GLU A 285 -45.97 28.35 -30.30
CA GLU A 285 -47.10 28.97 -29.60
C GLU A 285 -47.85 29.97 -30.49
N LYS A 286 -47.12 30.85 -31.20
CA LYS A 286 -47.72 31.82 -32.14
C LYS A 286 -48.44 31.11 -33.30
N THR A 287 -47.87 30.02 -33.83
CA THR A 287 -48.52 29.19 -34.86
C THR A 287 -49.85 28.63 -34.36
N LYS A 288 -49.92 28.10 -33.13
CA LYS A 288 -51.18 27.62 -32.53
C LYS A 288 -52.19 28.75 -32.30
N ARG A 289 -51.74 29.92 -31.84
CA ARG A 289 -52.61 31.07 -31.52
C ARG A 289 -53.14 31.79 -32.77
N ILE A 290 -52.30 32.06 -33.76
CA ILE A 290 -52.64 32.82 -34.96
C ILE A 290 -53.20 31.91 -36.06
N GLY A 291 -52.77 30.65 -36.13
CA GLY A 291 -53.14 29.74 -37.21
C GLY A 291 -52.44 30.02 -38.55
N ASN A 292 -51.44 30.92 -38.55
CA ASN A 292 -50.51 31.12 -39.66
C ASN A 292 -49.29 30.19 -39.48
N ILE A 293 -48.79 29.60 -40.58
CA ILE A 293 -47.66 28.66 -40.55
C ILE A 293 -46.38 29.43 -40.90
N PHE A 294 -45.44 29.51 -39.95
CA PHE A 294 -44.15 30.19 -40.09
C PHE A 294 -43.03 29.20 -40.43
N GLN A 295 -43.11 28.55 -41.59
CA GLN A 295 -42.19 27.47 -41.94
C GLN A 295 -40.77 27.98 -42.21
N ASN A 296 -40.61 29.12 -42.88
CA ASN A 296 -39.30 29.66 -43.24
C ASN A 296 -38.55 30.19 -42.02
N SER A 297 -39.25 30.89 -41.13
CA SER A 297 -38.72 31.32 -39.83
C SER A 297 -38.32 30.14 -38.96
N THR A 298 -39.13 29.07 -38.92
CA THR A 298 -38.78 27.83 -38.22
C THR A 298 -37.50 27.21 -38.79
N ASN A 299 -37.40 27.12 -40.12
CA ASN A 299 -36.23 26.58 -40.80
C ASN A 299 -34.96 27.39 -40.47
N HIS A 300 -35.05 28.72 -40.51
CA HIS A 300 -33.93 29.60 -40.20
C HIS A 300 -33.47 29.49 -38.73
N ILE A 301 -34.41 29.43 -37.78
CA ILE A 301 -34.08 29.25 -36.35
C ILE A 301 -33.49 27.84 -36.11
N CYS A 302 -34.03 26.80 -36.75
CA CYS A 302 -33.46 25.45 -36.68
C CYS A 302 -32.05 25.39 -37.27
N ALA A 303 -31.80 26.10 -38.38
CA ALA A 303 -30.47 26.19 -38.96
C ALA A 303 -29.49 26.93 -38.04
N ASN A 304 -29.92 28.03 -37.42
CA ASN A 304 -29.12 28.75 -36.40
C ASN A 304 -28.79 27.84 -35.22
N LEU A 305 -29.78 27.15 -34.67
CA LEU A 305 -29.59 26.20 -33.58
C LEU A 305 -28.66 25.04 -33.98
N GLY A 306 -28.85 24.50 -35.18
CA GLY A 306 -28.00 23.46 -35.75
C GLY A 306 -26.55 23.91 -35.84
N THR A 307 -26.30 25.10 -36.41
CA THR A 307 -24.97 25.69 -36.54
C THR A 307 -24.33 25.96 -35.18
N SER A 308 -25.08 26.49 -34.20
CA SER A 308 -24.60 26.62 -32.84
C SER A 308 -24.16 25.29 -32.24
N TYR A 309 -24.92 24.21 -32.46
CA TYR A 309 -24.57 22.86 -31.98
C TYR A 309 -23.40 22.20 -32.72
N VAL A 310 -23.01 22.68 -33.91
CA VAL A 310 -21.79 22.21 -34.58
C VAL A 310 -20.55 22.64 -33.79
N PHE A 311 -20.57 23.83 -33.17
CA PHE A 311 -19.40 24.38 -32.48
C PHE A 311 -19.51 24.32 -30.96
N TYR A 312 -20.72 24.46 -30.39
CA TYR A 312 -20.96 24.38 -28.95
C TYR A 312 -21.04 22.93 -28.46
N GLN A 313 -20.09 22.53 -27.61
CA GLN A 313 -19.96 21.17 -27.07
C GLN A 313 -19.89 20.09 -28.19
N ALA A 314 -19.10 20.36 -29.23
CA ALA A 314 -18.70 19.35 -30.20
C ALA A 314 -17.86 18.25 -29.51
N PRO A 315 -18.07 16.94 -29.79
CA PRO A 315 -18.99 16.31 -30.74
C PRO A 315 -20.35 15.90 -30.14
N LYS A 316 -20.58 16.10 -28.84
CA LYS A 316 -21.79 15.63 -28.12
C LYS A 316 -23.08 16.07 -28.81
N ASN A 317 -23.10 17.30 -29.30
CA ASN A 317 -24.26 17.90 -29.96
C ASN A 317 -24.35 17.60 -31.46
N PHE A 318 -23.41 16.87 -32.08
CA PHE A 318 -23.44 16.56 -33.51
C PHE A 318 -24.70 15.80 -33.93
N SER A 319 -25.14 14.82 -33.12
CA SER A 319 -26.37 14.08 -33.41
C SER A 319 -27.62 14.97 -33.38
N LEU A 320 -27.62 16.00 -32.52
CA LEU A 320 -28.71 16.98 -32.42
C LEU A 320 -28.63 17.98 -33.57
N ALA A 321 -27.42 18.45 -33.92
CA ALA A 321 -27.19 19.34 -35.06
C ALA A 321 -27.67 18.70 -36.36
N VAL A 322 -27.29 17.44 -36.63
CA VAL A 322 -27.74 16.69 -37.81
C VAL A 322 -29.25 16.55 -37.85
N LYS A 323 -29.91 16.27 -36.70
CA LYS A 323 -31.38 16.24 -36.61
C LYS A 323 -32.02 17.58 -36.97
N MET A 324 -31.46 18.69 -36.50
CA MET A 324 -31.96 20.03 -36.84
C MET A 324 -31.73 20.38 -38.30
N PHE A 325 -30.61 19.99 -38.89
CA PHE A 325 -30.38 20.18 -40.32
C PHE A 325 -31.26 19.27 -41.18
N ASP A 326 -31.55 18.05 -40.73
CA ASP A 326 -32.50 17.15 -41.39
C ASP A 326 -33.92 17.69 -41.41
N THR A 327 -34.39 18.33 -40.33
CA THR A 327 -35.72 18.97 -40.32
C THR A 327 -35.79 20.12 -41.31
N VAL A 328 -34.73 20.92 -41.43
CA VAL A 328 -34.63 22.02 -42.40
C VAL A 328 -34.56 21.50 -43.84
N LEU A 329 -33.77 20.46 -44.12
CA LEU A 329 -33.62 19.95 -45.49
C LEU A 329 -34.84 19.17 -45.98
N ARG A 330 -35.64 18.58 -45.08
CA ARG A 330 -36.93 17.96 -45.43
C ARG A 330 -37.97 18.98 -45.90
N SER A 331 -37.94 20.19 -45.34
CA SER A 331 -38.86 21.26 -45.73
C SER A 331 -38.32 22.07 -46.91
N ASN A 332 -37.02 22.37 -46.94
CA ASN A 332 -36.33 23.05 -48.04
C ASN A 332 -35.00 22.37 -48.39
N PRO A 333 -34.95 21.55 -49.46
CA PRO A 333 -33.73 20.87 -49.90
C PRO A 333 -32.60 21.79 -50.38
N HIS A 334 -32.91 23.03 -50.76
CA HIS A 334 -31.94 24.00 -51.31
C HIS A 334 -31.32 24.90 -50.24
N TYR A 335 -31.65 24.71 -48.96
CA TYR A 335 -31.17 25.57 -47.87
C TYR A 335 -29.66 25.40 -47.61
N THR A 336 -28.88 26.44 -47.94
CA THR A 336 -27.40 26.39 -48.00
C THR A 336 -26.75 26.20 -46.63
N ALA A 337 -27.11 27.00 -45.63
CA ALA A 337 -26.48 26.93 -44.30
C ALA A 337 -26.65 25.56 -43.61
N ALA A 338 -27.74 24.84 -43.88
CA ALA A 338 -27.95 23.48 -43.36
C ALA A 338 -27.08 22.43 -44.06
N LYS A 339 -26.85 22.57 -45.38
CA LYS A 339 -25.90 21.72 -46.12
C LYS A 339 -24.47 21.95 -45.61
N VAL A 340 -24.06 23.21 -45.42
CA VAL A 340 -22.74 23.58 -44.90
C VAL A 340 -22.54 23.05 -43.47
N GLY A 341 -23.52 23.26 -42.59
CA GLY A 341 -23.47 22.75 -41.22
C GLY A 341 -23.37 21.22 -41.15
N LYS A 342 -24.09 20.50 -42.00
CA LYS A 342 -23.90 19.04 -42.13
C LYS A 342 -22.54 18.64 -42.66
N GLY A 343 -22.03 19.33 -43.69
CA GLY A 343 -20.70 19.10 -44.24
C GLY A 343 -19.62 19.22 -43.17
N LEU A 344 -19.72 20.24 -42.30
CA LEU A 344 -18.81 20.42 -41.17
C LEU A 344 -18.88 19.27 -40.16
N VAL A 345 -20.09 18.81 -39.81
CA VAL A 345 -20.24 17.66 -38.90
C VAL A 345 -19.65 16.37 -39.49
N PHE A 346 -19.92 16.09 -40.77
CA PHE A 346 -19.36 14.89 -41.42
C PHE A 346 -17.83 14.95 -41.56
N ARG A 347 -17.26 16.14 -41.77
CA ARG A 347 -15.81 16.35 -41.77
C ARG A 347 -15.21 15.96 -40.41
N GLU A 348 -15.78 16.46 -39.32
CA GLU A 348 -15.31 16.14 -37.96
C GLU A 348 -15.48 14.66 -37.59
N GLN A 349 -16.48 13.98 -38.17
CA GLN A 349 -16.68 12.54 -38.01
C GLN A 349 -15.72 11.68 -38.85
N GLY A 350 -14.90 12.29 -39.72
CA GLY A 350 -14.01 11.58 -40.64
C GLY A 350 -14.68 11.06 -41.92
N GLU A 351 -15.96 11.37 -42.15
CA GLU A 351 -16.72 10.97 -43.34
C GLU A 351 -16.54 11.98 -44.49
N TYR A 352 -15.30 12.11 -44.98
CA TYR A 352 -14.91 13.17 -45.91
C TYR A 352 -15.67 13.15 -47.25
N ASP A 353 -16.04 11.97 -47.76
CA ASP A 353 -16.78 11.84 -49.03
C ASP A 353 -18.19 12.43 -48.95
N GLN A 354 -18.85 12.24 -47.82
CA GLN A 354 -20.17 12.84 -47.58
C GLN A 354 -20.05 14.34 -47.35
N ALA A 355 -19.05 14.77 -46.57
CA ALA A 355 -18.77 16.19 -46.34
C ALA A 355 -18.53 16.94 -47.66
N GLU A 356 -17.67 16.41 -48.53
CA GLU A 356 -17.39 16.98 -49.85
C GLU A 356 -18.66 17.14 -50.68
N LYS A 357 -19.53 16.11 -50.71
CA LYS A 357 -20.79 16.17 -51.45
C LYS A 357 -21.67 17.32 -50.97
N TYR A 358 -21.88 17.47 -49.67
CA TYR A 358 -22.70 18.55 -49.13
C TYR A 358 -22.10 19.94 -49.36
N PHE A 359 -20.77 20.10 -49.27
CA PHE A 359 -20.12 21.37 -49.60
C PHE A 359 -20.21 21.70 -51.08
N LYS A 360 -20.04 20.72 -51.97
CA LYS A 360 -20.23 20.89 -53.41
C LYS A 360 -21.66 21.30 -53.75
N ASP A 361 -22.64 20.63 -53.14
CA ASP A 361 -24.07 20.95 -53.30
C ASP A 361 -24.43 22.33 -52.72
N ALA A 362 -23.67 22.86 -51.76
CA ALA A 362 -23.82 24.21 -51.24
C ALA A 362 -23.19 25.27 -52.17
N LEU A 363 -22.04 24.97 -52.78
CA LEU A 363 -21.35 25.86 -53.73
C LEU A 363 -22.12 26.03 -55.05
N VAL A 364 -22.90 25.03 -55.48
CA VAL A 364 -23.78 25.16 -56.65
C VAL A 364 -24.83 26.26 -56.43
N GLU A 365 -25.35 26.38 -55.21
CA GLU A 365 -26.37 27.37 -54.86
C GLU A 365 -25.76 28.75 -54.53
N SER A 366 -24.57 28.76 -53.89
CA SER A 366 -23.83 29.97 -53.52
C SER A 366 -22.38 29.93 -54.03
N PRO A 367 -22.10 30.27 -55.31
CA PRO A 367 -20.77 30.13 -55.89
C PRO A 367 -19.69 31.07 -55.31
N ASN A 368 -20.10 32.18 -54.69
CA ASN A 368 -19.18 33.22 -54.17
C ASN A 368 -18.90 33.07 -52.66
N ASP A 369 -19.27 31.96 -52.03
CA ASP A 369 -19.02 31.75 -50.60
C ASP A 369 -17.61 31.19 -50.35
N ASN A 370 -16.68 32.10 -50.00
CA ASN A 370 -15.28 31.76 -49.74
C ASN A 370 -15.09 30.82 -48.53
N ILE A 371 -15.99 30.85 -47.55
CA ILE A 371 -15.90 30.01 -46.35
C ILE A 371 -16.22 28.56 -46.72
N VAL A 372 -17.26 28.33 -47.51
CA VAL A 372 -17.62 27.00 -48.00
C VAL A 372 -16.54 26.47 -48.95
N PHE A 373 -15.98 27.34 -49.79
CA PHE A 373 -14.91 26.95 -50.71
C PHE A 373 -13.61 26.57 -49.99
N PHE A 374 -13.26 27.27 -48.91
CA PHE A 374 -12.17 26.91 -47.99
C PHE A 374 -12.36 25.51 -47.39
N GLU A 375 -13.55 25.22 -46.85
CA GLU A 375 -13.82 23.94 -46.20
C GLU A 375 -13.94 22.77 -47.18
N TYR A 376 -14.49 23.02 -48.37
CA TYR A 376 -14.48 22.08 -49.48
C TYR A 376 -13.06 21.69 -49.87
N SER A 377 -12.17 22.67 -50.04
CA SER A 377 -10.78 22.46 -50.42
C SER A 377 -10.00 21.67 -49.37
N TRP A 378 -10.29 21.91 -48.09
CA TRP A 378 -9.68 21.14 -46.99
C TRP A 378 -10.14 19.67 -46.97
N CYS A 379 -11.41 19.40 -47.26
CA CYS A 379 -11.89 18.01 -47.38
C CYS A 379 -11.16 17.23 -48.48
N GLN A 380 -10.82 17.89 -49.60
CA GLN A 380 -10.01 17.27 -50.66
C GLN A 380 -8.59 16.92 -50.19
N VAL A 381 -7.97 17.80 -49.38
CA VAL A 381 -6.67 17.52 -48.76
C VAL A 381 -6.75 16.30 -47.84
N LEU A 382 -7.78 16.21 -46.99
CA LEU A 382 -7.98 15.08 -46.07
C LEU A 382 -8.24 13.74 -46.80
N GLN A 383 -8.87 13.78 -47.99
CA GLN A 383 -8.98 12.64 -48.90
C GLN A 383 -7.69 12.33 -49.69
N LYS A 384 -6.57 12.98 -49.35
CA LYS A 384 -5.24 12.83 -49.98
C LYS A 384 -5.12 13.38 -51.41
N ARG A 385 -6.06 14.24 -51.85
CA ARG A 385 -5.96 14.98 -53.12
C ARG A 385 -5.29 16.34 -52.89
N TYR A 386 -3.99 16.28 -52.59
CA TYR A 386 -3.23 17.44 -52.09
C TYR A 386 -3.18 18.61 -53.08
N ASP A 387 -2.90 18.37 -54.36
CA ASP A 387 -2.70 19.45 -55.34
C ASP A 387 -4.00 20.20 -55.68
N GLU A 388 -5.11 19.47 -55.84
CA GLU A 388 -6.45 20.05 -56.04
C GLU A 388 -6.86 20.88 -54.82
N GLY A 389 -6.69 20.31 -53.61
CA GLY A 389 -7.03 20.98 -52.36
C GLY A 389 -6.18 22.23 -52.11
N ARG A 390 -4.87 22.20 -52.36
CA ARG A 390 -3.98 23.38 -52.21
C ARG A 390 -4.35 24.50 -53.18
N ASN A 391 -4.60 24.16 -54.44
CA ASN A 391 -5.05 25.14 -55.43
C ASN A 391 -6.38 25.78 -55.01
N GLY A 392 -7.28 24.99 -54.43
CA GLY A 392 -8.52 25.47 -53.81
C GLY A 392 -8.26 26.40 -52.61
N LEU A 393 -7.36 26.03 -51.69
CA LEU A 393 -6.99 26.84 -50.53
C LEU A 393 -6.33 28.18 -50.92
N HIS A 394 -5.45 28.19 -51.92
CA HIS A 394 -4.85 29.43 -52.43
C HIS A 394 -5.90 30.35 -53.06
N LYS A 395 -6.86 29.80 -53.81
CA LYS A 395 -8.00 30.57 -54.34
C LYS A 395 -8.89 31.12 -53.21
N ALA A 396 -9.12 30.35 -52.16
CA ALA A 396 -9.86 30.82 -50.99
C ALA A 396 -9.14 31.99 -50.30
N LEU A 397 -7.80 31.94 -50.21
CA LEU A 397 -6.96 33.00 -49.63
C LEU A 397 -7.13 34.34 -50.38
N GLU A 398 -7.18 34.32 -51.71
CA GLU A 398 -7.41 35.50 -52.53
C GLU A 398 -8.79 36.15 -52.26
N GLY A 399 -9.75 35.38 -51.75
CA GLY A 399 -11.09 35.83 -51.38
C GLY A 399 -11.16 36.62 -50.07
N PHE A 400 -10.21 36.45 -49.15
CA PHE A 400 -10.21 37.07 -47.81
C PHE A 400 -9.27 38.29 -47.74
N LYS A 401 -9.65 39.42 -48.36
CA LYS A 401 -8.85 40.67 -48.43
C LYS A 401 -9.10 41.69 -47.31
N GLY A 402 -10.00 41.41 -46.36
CA GLY A 402 -10.37 42.33 -45.29
C GLY A 402 -9.28 42.50 -44.22
N ILE A 403 -9.25 43.67 -43.58
CA ILE A 403 -8.39 44.02 -42.43
C ILE A 403 -9.05 43.60 -41.10
N ASP A 404 -10.26 43.03 -41.17
CA ASP A 404 -10.99 42.55 -39.99
C ASP A 404 -10.31 41.35 -39.34
N LEU A 405 -10.45 41.26 -38.01
CA LEU A 405 -9.87 40.19 -37.18
C LEU A 405 -10.27 38.78 -37.68
N LEU A 406 -11.50 38.64 -38.19
CA LEU A 406 -12.02 37.38 -38.73
C LEU A 406 -11.32 36.99 -40.03
N SER A 407 -11.09 37.94 -40.95
CA SER A 407 -10.30 37.68 -42.15
C SER A 407 -8.85 37.30 -41.84
N HIS A 408 -8.21 37.93 -40.86
CA HIS A 408 -6.87 37.54 -40.40
C HIS A 408 -6.86 36.10 -39.84
N ASP A 409 -7.86 35.72 -39.03
CA ASP A 409 -8.00 34.36 -38.51
C ASP A 409 -8.16 33.33 -39.63
N TYR A 410 -9.06 33.57 -40.60
CA TYR A 410 -9.22 32.66 -41.74
C TYR A 410 -7.97 32.58 -42.62
N ARG A 411 -7.27 33.69 -42.88
CA ARG A 411 -6.00 33.66 -43.62
C ARG A 411 -4.94 32.85 -42.86
N SER A 412 -4.84 33.03 -41.55
CA SER A 412 -3.93 32.24 -40.70
C SER A 412 -4.25 30.75 -40.78
N GLN A 413 -5.53 30.36 -40.65
CA GLN A 413 -5.97 28.97 -40.77
C GLN A 413 -5.72 28.38 -42.17
N ILE A 414 -5.92 29.17 -43.23
CA ILE A 414 -5.63 28.75 -44.61
C ILE A 414 -4.13 28.49 -44.78
N TRP A 415 -3.28 29.41 -44.34
CA TRP A 415 -1.83 29.23 -44.40
C TRP A 415 -1.37 28.02 -43.59
N TRP A 416 -1.91 27.82 -42.40
CA TRP A 416 -1.63 26.63 -41.59
C TRP A 416 -2.07 25.34 -42.29
N ARG A 417 -3.28 25.29 -42.86
CA ARG A 417 -3.77 24.11 -43.61
C ARG A 417 -2.96 23.85 -44.89
N ILE A 418 -2.47 24.89 -45.56
CA ILE A 418 -1.53 24.75 -46.69
C ILE A 418 -0.24 24.11 -46.18
N GLY A 419 0.36 24.63 -45.12
CA GLY A 419 1.56 24.05 -44.49
C GLY A 419 1.34 22.58 -44.06
N GLN A 420 0.21 22.30 -43.42
CA GLN A 420 -0.18 20.96 -42.98
C GLN A 420 -0.39 20.01 -44.17
N SER A 421 -0.95 20.49 -45.27
CA SER A 421 -1.11 19.68 -46.49
C SER A 421 0.24 19.25 -47.07
N TYR A 422 1.27 20.11 -47.00
CA TYR A 422 2.63 19.76 -47.41
C TYR A 422 3.27 18.80 -46.41
N TRP A 423 3.05 19.00 -45.11
CA TRP A 423 3.48 18.07 -44.07
C TRP A 423 2.89 16.67 -44.24
N LEU A 424 1.58 16.54 -44.51
CA LEU A 424 0.91 15.25 -44.72
C LEU A 424 1.36 14.51 -45.99
N GLN A 425 1.82 15.23 -47.02
CA GLN A 425 2.41 14.63 -48.21
C GLN A 425 3.90 14.27 -48.02
N TYR A 426 4.56 14.84 -47.02
CA TYR A 426 5.99 14.70 -46.81
C TYR A 426 6.33 13.26 -46.39
N ASP A 427 7.22 12.62 -47.16
CA ASP A 427 7.71 11.27 -46.90
C ASP A 427 9.05 11.36 -46.18
N PHE A 428 9.07 10.99 -44.89
CA PHE A 428 10.25 11.06 -44.03
C PHE A 428 11.37 10.09 -44.42
N THR A 429 11.14 9.19 -45.39
CA THR A 429 12.10 8.15 -45.79
C THR A 429 13.00 8.52 -46.98
N LYS A 430 12.67 9.59 -47.72
CA LYS A 430 13.45 10.05 -48.89
C LYS A 430 14.34 11.24 -48.53
N ASP A 431 15.52 11.31 -49.14
CA ASP A 431 16.46 12.43 -48.96
C ASP A 431 15.74 13.77 -49.19
N ALA A 432 15.92 14.68 -48.23
CA ALA A 432 15.09 15.86 -48.02
C ALA A 432 15.09 16.85 -49.20
N ASP A 433 13.92 17.05 -49.81
CA ASP A 433 13.66 18.20 -50.68
C ASP A 433 13.68 19.48 -49.80
N GLN A 434 14.83 20.16 -49.71
CA GLN A 434 15.00 21.41 -48.94
C GLN A 434 13.96 22.48 -49.33
N GLU A 435 13.50 22.47 -50.57
CA GLU A 435 12.47 23.36 -51.11
C GLU A 435 11.07 23.08 -50.52
N LYS A 436 10.74 21.82 -50.22
CA LYS A 436 9.47 21.48 -49.55
C LYS A 436 9.51 21.84 -48.06
N ILE A 437 10.67 21.71 -47.43
CA ILE A 437 10.86 22.12 -46.03
C ILE A 437 10.75 23.63 -45.89
N SER A 438 11.37 24.39 -46.80
CA SER A 438 11.29 25.86 -46.78
C SER A 438 9.88 26.35 -47.05
N THR A 439 9.12 25.69 -47.93
CA THR A 439 7.72 26.02 -48.19
C THR A 439 6.82 25.70 -46.98
N ILE A 440 6.97 24.54 -46.33
CA ILE A 440 6.26 24.21 -45.07
C ILE A 440 6.56 25.25 -44.00
N PHE A 441 7.83 25.57 -43.79
CA PHE A 441 8.26 26.57 -42.82
C PHE A 441 7.66 27.94 -43.12
N SER A 442 7.73 28.38 -44.37
CA SER A 442 7.17 29.66 -44.80
C SER A 442 5.66 29.73 -44.58
N ALA A 443 4.92 28.65 -44.86
CA ALA A 443 3.48 28.58 -44.66
C ALA A 443 3.09 28.67 -43.17
N PHE A 444 3.79 27.97 -42.27
CA PHE A 444 3.55 28.09 -40.83
C PHE A 444 3.95 29.45 -40.28
N MET A 445 5.05 30.04 -40.75
CA MET A 445 5.43 31.41 -40.35
C MET A 445 4.44 32.45 -40.86
N SER A 446 3.94 32.32 -42.09
CA SER A 446 2.87 33.19 -42.62
C SER A 446 1.58 33.05 -41.81
N ALA A 447 1.23 31.85 -41.35
CA ALA A 447 0.09 31.65 -40.45
C ALA A 447 0.27 32.41 -39.12
N LEU A 448 1.46 32.34 -38.52
CA LEU A 448 1.78 33.03 -37.26
C LEU A 448 1.89 34.55 -37.41
N ASN A 449 2.37 35.04 -38.58
CA ASN A 449 2.42 36.47 -38.88
C ASN A 449 1.01 37.08 -39.01
N GLU A 450 0.03 36.31 -39.52
CA GLU A 450 -1.37 36.74 -39.60
C GLU A 450 -2.08 36.64 -38.25
N ASN A 451 -1.84 35.57 -37.48
CA ASN A 451 -2.39 35.39 -36.13
C ASN A 451 -1.35 34.79 -35.17
N PRO A 452 -0.76 35.60 -34.27
CA PRO A 452 0.21 35.14 -33.28
C PRO A 452 -0.37 34.18 -32.22
N ASN A 453 -1.68 34.11 -32.07
CA ASN A 453 -2.35 33.31 -31.04
C ASN A 453 -2.75 31.90 -31.54
N MET A 454 -2.25 31.46 -32.70
CA MET A 454 -2.57 30.16 -33.29
C MET A 454 -1.71 29.04 -32.69
N ALA A 455 -2.21 28.33 -31.66
CA ALA A 455 -1.49 27.26 -30.97
C ALA A 455 -1.05 26.10 -31.89
N ALA A 456 -1.96 25.60 -32.73
CA ALA A 456 -1.69 24.50 -33.67
C ALA A 456 -0.52 24.77 -34.64
N ALA A 457 -0.30 26.04 -35.01
CA ALA A 457 0.82 26.42 -35.87
C ALA A 457 2.16 26.30 -35.14
N PHE A 458 2.22 26.66 -33.85
CA PHE A 458 3.40 26.43 -33.02
C PHE A 458 3.67 24.95 -32.78
N THR A 459 2.64 24.12 -32.56
CA THR A 459 2.79 22.64 -32.46
C THR A 459 3.41 22.08 -33.74
N SER A 460 2.88 22.50 -34.90
CA SER A 460 3.34 22.05 -36.23
C SER A 460 4.78 22.51 -36.51
N LEU A 461 5.13 23.73 -36.11
CA LEU A 461 6.49 24.27 -36.21
C LEU A 461 7.46 23.56 -35.26
N GLY A 462 7.02 23.25 -34.04
CA GLY A 462 7.80 22.46 -33.07
C GLY A 462 8.13 21.07 -33.59
N LYS A 463 7.17 20.39 -34.24
CA LYS A 463 7.39 19.11 -34.93
C LYS A 463 8.41 19.23 -36.04
N LEU A 464 8.33 20.27 -36.86
CA LEU A 464 9.30 20.53 -37.92
C LEU A 464 10.72 20.73 -37.34
N TYR A 465 10.85 21.49 -36.25
CA TYR A 465 12.13 21.71 -35.58
C TYR A 465 12.70 20.44 -34.95
N SER A 466 11.87 19.64 -34.29
CA SER A 466 12.29 18.41 -33.60
C SER A 466 12.63 17.29 -34.59
N MET A 467 11.72 16.98 -35.52
CA MET A 467 11.85 15.79 -36.38
C MET A 467 12.74 16.02 -37.60
N VAL A 468 12.67 17.20 -38.23
CA VAL A 468 13.36 17.47 -39.51
C VAL A 468 14.63 18.27 -39.30
N LEU A 469 14.53 19.43 -38.62
CA LEU A 469 15.68 20.34 -38.44
C LEU A 469 16.60 19.95 -37.26
N LYS A 470 16.14 19.06 -36.38
CA LYS A 470 16.82 18.59 -35.14
C LYS A 470 17.29 19.72 -34.21
N ASP A 471 16.59 20.86 -34.23
CA ASP A 471 16.83 21.98 -33.32
C ASP A 471 15.92 21.84 -32.09
N MET A 472 16.42 21.13 -31.08
CA MET A 472 15.66 20.82 -29.87
C MET A 472 15.31 22.08 -29.07
N VAL A 473 16.18 23.10 -29.05
CA VAL A 473 15.96 24.32 -28.25
C VAL A 473 14.79 25.12 -28.80
N ARG A 474 14.73 25.30 -30.13
CA ARG A 474 13.60 25.98 -30.75
C ARG A 474 12.34 25.15 -30.72
N ALA A 475 12.45 23.82 -30.87
CA ALA A 475 11.31 22.92 -30.74
C ALA A 475 10.64 23.05 -29.37
N THR A 476 11.40 22.95 -28.28
CA THR A 476 10.88 23.07 -26.91
C THR A 476 10.22 24.42 -26.67
N LYS A 477 10.77 25.53 -27.20
CA LYS A 477 10.14 26.86 -27.12
C LYS A 477 8.82 26.94 -27.89
N CYS A 478 8.75 26.33 -29.07
CA CYS A 478 7.52 26.29 -29.87
C CYS A 478 6.45 25.46 -29.17
N PHE A 479 6.79 24.28 -28.65
CA PHE A 479 5.85 23.45 -27.91
C PHE A 479 5.39 24.09 -26.60
N TYR A 480 6.29 24.76 -25.88
CA TYR A 480 5.93 25.54 -24.70
C TYR A 480 4.94 26.66 -25.05
N LYS A 481 5.21 27.41 -26.13
CA LYS A 481 4.30 28.49 -26.56
C LYS A 481 2.95 27.96 -27.03
N ALA A 482 2.93 26.83 -27.73
CA ALA A 482 1.70 26.16 -28.13
C ALA A 482 0.86 25.77 -26.91
N PHE A 483 1.49 25.12 -25.92
CA PHE A 483 0.83 24.67 -24.70
C PHE A 483 0.40 25.81 -23.76
N GLU A 484 1.13 26.93 -23.76
CA GLU A 484 0.74 28.14 -23.05
C GLU A 484 -0.57 28.71 -23.62
N LEU A 485 -0.66 28.78 -24.96
CA LEU A 485 -1.82 29.29 -25.69
C LEU A 485 -3.04 28.36 -25.58
N ASP A 486 -2.84 27.05 -25.77
CA ASP A 486 -3.89 26.04 -25.61
C ASP A 486 -3.35 24.80 -24.90
N GLY A 487 -3.90 24.52 -23.71
CA GLY A 487 -3.57 23.33 -22.93
C GLY A 487 -4.12 22.02 -23.53
N GLY A 488 -4.99 22.12 -24.53
CA GLY A 488 -5.55 20.98 -25.27
C GLY A 488 -4.66 20.44 -26.40
N GLU A 489 -3.50 21.05 -26.67
CA GLU A 489 -2.53 20.58 -27.66
C GLU A 489 -1.74 19.36 -27.13
N ILE A 490 -2.32 18.17 -27.27
CA ILE A 490 -1.82 16.91 -26.69
C ILE A 490 -0.39 16.59 -27.12
N GLU A 491 -0.06 16.78 -28.40
CA GLU A 491 1.24 16.39 -28.96
C GLU A 491 2.37 17.31 -28.47
N ALA A 492 2.09 18.60 -28.31
CA ALA A 492 3.03 19.55 -27.72
C ALA A 492 3.31 19.20 -26.25
N ALA A 493 2.25 18.85 -25.51
CA ALA A 493 2.34 18.47 -24.12
C ALA A 493 3.09 17.14 -23.92
N GLU A 494 2.88 16.15 -24.80
CA GLU A 494 3.60 14.87 -24.76
C GLU A 494 5.10 15.09 -24.92
N TYR A 495 5.50 15.89 -25.91
CA TYR A 495 6.91 16.22 -26.13
C TYR A 495 7.53 16.90 -24.90
N LEU A 496 6.86 17.91 -24.34
CA LEU A 496 7.34 18.60 -23.14
C LEU A 496 7.45 17.64 -21.95
N ALA A 497 6.46 16.77 -21.74
CA ALA A 497 6.48 15.80 -20.66
C ALA A 497 7.63 14.79 -20.82
N THR A 498 7.95 14.36 -22.05
CA THR A 498 9.09 13.47 -22.29
C THR A 498 10.43 14.16 -22.01
N GLU A 499 10.61 15.40 -22.45
CA GLU A 499 11.84 16.17 -22.19
C GLU A 499 12.03 16.45 -20.69
N TYR A 500 10.94 16.78 -19.98
CA TYR A 500 10.97 16.97 -18.53
C TYR A 500 11.22 15.65 -17.78
N ALA A 501 10.70 14.52 -18.28
CA ALA A 501 10.99 13.19 -17.71
C ALA A 501 12.47 12.80 -17.92
N ASP A 502 13.03 13.04 -19.11
CA ASP A 502 14.44 12.77 -19.43
C ASP A 502 15.40 13.64 -18.58
N SER A 503 15.00 14.87 -18.27
CA SER A 503 15.70 15.74 -17.33
C SER A 503 15.38 15.50 -15.85
N MET A 504 14.55 14.49 -15.54
CA MET A 504 14.11 14.08 -14.20
C MET A 504 13.33 15.17 -13.42
N GLN A 505 12.71 16.12 -14.12
CA GLN A 505 11.89 17.19 -13.56
C GLN A 505 10.42 16.78 -13.44
N TRP A 506 10.14 15.84 -12.54
CA TRP A 506 8.82 15.21 -12.39
C TRP A 506 7.71 16.17 -11.95
N ASP A 507 8.03 17.24 -11.23
CA ASP A 507 7.05 18.27 -10.85
C ASP A 507 6.44 18.97 -12.07
N LEU A 508 7.27 19.28 -13.08
CA LEU A 508 6.79 19.88 -14.34
C LEU A 508 6.01 18.87 -15.17
N VAL A 509 6.44 17.61 -15.20
CA VAL A 509 5.70 16.51 -15.84
C VAL A 509 4.30 16.40 -15.24
N GLU A 510 4.18 16.49 -13.91
CA GLU A 510 2.90 16.44 -13.22
C GLU A 510 1.99 17.60 -13.63
N ILE A 511 2.51 18.84 -13.68
CA ILE A 511 1.74 20.02 -14.07
C ILE A 511 1.25 19.90 -15.52
N VAL A 512 2.15 19.54 -16.44
CA VAL A 512 1.80 19.37 -17.86
C VAL A 512 0.74 18.29 -18.01
N ALA A 513 0.96 17.11 -17.43
CA ALA A 513 0.03 16.00 -17.57
C ALA A 513 -1.32 16.24 -16.86
N LYS A 514 -1.37 16.97 -15.74
CA LYS A 514 -2.64 17.38 -15.08
C LYS A 514 -3.43 18.33 -15.95
N ARG A 515 -2.80 19.40 -16.45
CA ARG A 515 -3.48 20.41 -17.30
C ARG A 515 -4.01 19.79 -18.58
N VAL A 516 -3.27 18.83 -19.15
CA VAL A 516 -3.73 17.96 -20.23
C VAL A 516 -4.99 17.22 -19.78
N VAL A 517 -4.96 16.41 -18.73
CA VAL A 517 -6.14 15.64 -18.25
C VAL A 517 -7.36 16.50 -17.89
N GLU A 518 -7.16 17.71 -17.39
CA GLU A 518 -8.22 18.68 -17.09
C GLU A 518 -8.81 19.35 -18.33
N SER A 519 -8.04 19.41 -19.43
CA SER A 519 -8.53 19.96 -20.69
C SER A 519 -9.67 19.11 -21.26
N GLU A 520 -10.76 19.77 -21.65
CA GLU A 520 -11.93 19.08 -22.20
C GLU A 520 -11.60 18.37 -23.53
N ASN A 521 -10.60 18.86 -24.27
CA ASN A 521 -10.20 18.38 -25.59
C ASN A 521 -9.74 16.90 -25.61
N ILE A 522 -9.25 16.35 -24.50
CA ILE A 522 -8.78 14.95 -24.44
C ILE A 522 -9.90 13.93 -24.57
N ARG A 523 -11.07 14.24 -24.02
CA ARG A 523 -12.25 13.36 -24.12
C ARG A 523 -12.81 13.28 -25.53
N PHE A 524 -12.36 14.17 -26.42
CA PHE A 524 -12.98 14.44 -27.72
C PHE A 524 -12.03 14.24 -28.91
N SER A 525 -10.76 13.87 -28.69
CA SER A 525 -9.88 13.45 -29.77
C SER A 525 -10.49 12.27 -30.53
N SER A 526 -10.55 12.38 -31.86
CA SER A 526 -11.08 11.34 -32.78
C SER A 526 -10.29 10.03 -32.72
N GLU A 527 -9.09 10.05 -32.12
CA GLU A 527 -8.26 8.90 -31.84
C GLU A 527 -8.25 8.65 -30.32
N LYS A 528 -8.40 7.38 -29.93
CA LYS A 528 -8.47 6.87 -28.54
C LYS A 528 -7.71 7.74 -27.54
N GLU A 529 -8.34 8.05 -26.40
CA GLU A 529 -7.74 8.84 -25.32
C GLU A 529 -6.28 8.39 -25.05
N PRO A 530 -5.29 9.31 -25.10
CA PRO A 530 -3.90 8.96 -24.88
C PRO A 530 -3.71 8.49 -23.44
N SER A 531 -3.02 7.36 -23.27
CA SER A 531 -2.73 6.79 -21.93
C SER A 531 -1.50 7.40 -21.27
N TRP A 532 -0.61 8.03 -22.06
CA TRP A 532 0.64 8.60 -21.58
C TRP A 532 0.47 9.65 -20.46
N PRO A 533 -0.56 10.54 -20.44
CA PRO A 533 -0.70 11.53 -19.37
C PRO A 533 -0.94 10.84 -18.02
N TYR A 534 -1.81 9.83 -18.00
CA TYR A 534 -2.07 9.04 -16.80
C TYR A 534 -0.84 8.22 -16.36
N ARG A 535 -0.05 7.70 -17.31
CA ARG A 535 1.22 7.04 -17.02
C ARG A 535 2.22 8.03 -16.39
N ALA A 536 2.37 9.20 -16.97
CA ALA A 536 3.28 10.25 -16.52
C ALA A 536 2.90 10.76 -15.13
N LEU A 537 1.61 10.99 -14.87
CA LEU A 537 1.09 11.32 -13.54
C LEU A 537 1.34 10.19 -12.52
N GLY A 538 1.13 8.94 -12.91
CA GLY A 538 1.42 7.79 -12.06
C GLY A 538 2.89 7.75 -11.62
N ILE A 539 3.82 7.97 -12.56
CA ILE A 539 5.26 7.99 -12.28
C ILE A 539 5.65 9.22 -11.45
N ALA A 540 5.13 10.41 -11.77
CA ALA A 540 5.38 11.62 -10.98
C ALA A 540 4.92 11.43 -9.52
N CYS A 541 3.71 10.90 -9.31
CA CYS A 541 3.21 10.59 -7.96
C CYS A 541 4.05 9.53 -7.24
N LEU A 542 4.61 8.54 -7.94
CA LEU A 542 5.56 7.58 -7.33
C LEU A 542 6.80 8.29 -6.78
N ASN A 543 7.37 9.22 -7.54
CA ASN A 543 8.54 9.98 -7.14
C ASN A 543 8.25 10.97 -6.00
N SER A 544 7.04 11.54 -5.98
CA SER A 544 6.55 12.40 -4.89
C SER A 544 6.07 11.63 -3.65
N HIS A 545 6.22 10.29 -3.63
CA HIS A 545 5.76 9.38 -2.58
C HIS A 545 4.23 9.38 -2.32
N ASP A 546 3.41 9.86 -3.27
CA ASP A 546 1.95 9.80 -3.22
C ASP A 546 1.43 8.52 -3.92
N TYR A 547 1.56 7.41 -3.21
CA TYR A 547 1.25 6.09 -3.76
C TYR A 547 -0.26 5.89 -4.02
N GLU A 548 -1.14 6.57 -3.30
CA GLU A 548 -2.59 6.40 -3.46
C GLU A 548 -3.09 6.97 -4.79
N ASN A 549 -2.62 8.16 -5.14
CA ASN A 549 -2.97 8.76 -6.41
C ASN A 549 -2.22 8.09 -7.58
N ALA A 550 -0.98 7.64 -7.37
CA ALA A 550 -0.27 6.81 -8.34
C ALA A 550 -1.08 5.58 -8.77
N VAL A 551 -1.66 4.84 -7.81
CA VAL A 551 -2.53 3.68 -8.10
C VAL A 551 -3.73 4.07 -8.95
N LYS A 552 -4.41 5.18 -8.64
CA LYS A 552 -5.58 5.63 -9.41
C LYS A 552 -5.21 5.97 -10.85
N TYR A 553 -4.10 6.69 -11.05
CA TYR A 553 -3.63 7.08 -12.38
C TYR A 553 -3.18 5.88 -13.21
N PHE A 554 -2.42 4.94 -12.63
CA PHE A 554 -2.06 3.71 -13.35
C PHE A 554 -3.28 2.83 -13.68
N GLN A 555 -4.27 2.75 -12.80
CA GLN A 555 -5.53 2.04 -13.10
C GLN A 555 -6.29 2.70 -14.25
N ASN A 556 -6.32 4.03 -14.31
CA ASN A 556 -6.93 4.75 -15.44
C ASN A 556 -6.14 4.50 -16.74
N ALA A 557 -4.80 4.55 -16.69
CA ALA A 557 -3.95 4.23 -17.83
C ALA A 557 -4.18 2.79 -18.36
N LEU A 558 -4.32 1.81 -17.45
CA LEU A 558 -4.59 0.41 -17.79
C LEU A 558 -5.99 0.17 -18.37
N ARG A 559 -6.99 1.01 -18.06
CA ARG A 559 -8.30 0.95 -18.74
C ARG A 559 -8.19 1.32 -20.21
N LEU A 560 -7.22 2.16 -20.57
CA LEU A 560 -6.94 2.59 -21.94
C LEU A 560 -6.03 1.59 -22.67
N LEU A 561 -4.94 1.16 -22.03
CA LEU A 561 -3.99 0.16 -22.56
C LEU A 561 -3.77 -0.99 -21.56
N PRO A 562 -4.60 -2.04 -21.58
CA PRO A 562 -4.50 -3.15 -20.63
C PRO A 562 -3.30 -4.08 -20.86
N ASP A 563 -2.71 -4.06 -22.06
CA ASP A 563 -1.65 -4.98 -22.48
C ASP A 563 -0.22 -4.43 -22.31
N ASP A 564 -0.06 -3.20 -21.80
CA ASP A 564 1.26 -2.60 -21.56
C ASP A 564 1.88 -3.11 -20.25
N SER A 565 2.93 -3.93 -20.37
CA SER A 565 3.68 -4.48 -19.22
C SER A 565 4.24 -3.39 -18.30
N ASN A 566 4.67 -2.24 -18.84
CA ASN A 566 5.25 -1.16 -18.04
C ASN A 566 4.24 -0.49 -17.11
N LEU A 567 2.97 -0.39 -17.53
CA LEU A 567 1.89 0.12 -16.67
C LEU A 567 1.58 -0.84 -15.52
N TRP A 568 1.65 -2.16 -15.76
CA TRP A 568 1.51 -3.16 -14.71
C TRP A 568 2.68 -3.13 -13.72
N VAL A 569 3.91 -2.87 -14.21
CA VAL A 569 5.09 -2.66 -13.35
C VAL A 569 4.91 -1.41 -12.49
N GLY A 570 4.54 -0.26 -13.08
CA GLY A 570 4.30 0.98 -12.32
C GLY A 570 3.17 0.85 -11.29
N LEU A 571 2.08 0.16 -11.63
CA LEU A 571 1.01 -0.16 -10.68
C LEU A 571 1.50 -1.08 -9.55
N GLY A 572 2.30 -2.09 -9.89
CA GLY A 572 2.87 -3.02 -8.91
C GLY A 572 3.84 -2.34 -7.96
N GLU A 573 4.63 -1.40 -8.45
CA GLU A 573 5.52 -0.57 -7.64
C GLU A 573 4.72 0.32 -6.68
N ALA A 574 3.66 0.96 -7.17
CA ALA A 574 2.76 1.73 -6.32
C ALA A 574 2.09 0.86 -5.23
N TYR A 575 1.69 -0.37 -5.56
CA TYR A 575 1.17 -1.32 -4.58
C TYR A 575 2.23 -1.79 -3.58
N SER A 576 3.47 -2.01 -4.02
CA SER A 576 4.57 -2.39 -3.14
C SER A 576 4.87 -1.28 -2.14
N SER A 577 5.03 -0.05 -2.62
CA SER A 577 5.37 1.12 -1.79
C SER A 577 4.24 1.54 -0.86
N SER A 578 2.98 1.24 -1.18
CA SER A 578 1.82 1.40 -0.28
C SER A 578 1.63 0.23 0.71
N GLY A 579 2.53 -0.76 0.74
CA GLY A 579 2.46 -1.92 1.63
C GLY A 579 1.45 -3.01 1.21
N ARG A 580 0.84 -2.89 0.02
CA ARG A 580 -0.13 -3.85 -0.52
C ARG A 580 0.55 -4.98 -1.30
N TYR A 581 1.42 -5.73 -0.62
CA TYR A 581 2.31 -6.71 -1.25
C TYR A 581 1.59 -7.82 -2.04
N VAL A 582 0.43 -8.29 -1.58
CA VAL A 582 -0.34 -9.33 -2.31
C VAL A 582 -0.85 -8.81 -3.65
N ALA A 583 -1.28 -7.55 -3.72
CA ALA A 583 -1.69 -6.92 -4.97
C ALA A 583 -0.48 -6.71 -5.88
N ALA A 584 0.65 -6.26 -5.33
CA ALA A 584 1.91 -6.09 -6.05
C ALA A 584 2.40 -7.39 -6.69
N ILE A 585 2.36 -8.52 -5.97
CA ILE A 585 2.71 -9.84 -6.52
C ILE A 585 1.83 -10.20 -7.72
N LYS A 586 0.51 -9.96 -7.63
CA LYS A 586 -0.42 -10.22 -8.75
C LYS A 586 -0.16 -9.33 -9.96
N THR A 587 0.16 -8.06 -9.75
CA THR A 587 0.46 -7.15 -10.86
C THR A 587 1.80 -7.46 -11.51
N PHE A 588 2.84 -7.80 -10.74
CA PHE A 588 4.14 -8.16 -11.31
C PHE A 588 4.11 -9.52 -12.02
N THR A 589 3.39 -10.51 -11.49
CA THR A 589 3.16 -11.78 -12.20
C THR A 589 2.41 -11.56 -13.51
N ARG A 590 1.39 -10.70 -13.52
CA ARG A 590 0.71 -10.30 -14.77
C ARG A 590 1.65 -9.58 -15.74
N ALA A 591 2.51 -8.68 -15.26
CA ALA A 591 3.51 -7.99 -16.09
C ALA A 591 4.51 -8.98 -16.72
N GLN A 592 4.91 -10.01 -15.96
CA GLN A 592 5.78 -11.10 -16.41
C GLN A 592 5.08 -12.01 -17.44
N ASP A 593 3.78 -12.29 -17.27
CA ASP A 593 2.99 -13.05 -18.24
C ASP A 593 2.85 -12.32 -19.58
N LEU A 594 2.72 -10.98 -19.53
CA LEU A 594 2.59 -10.14 -20.72
C LEU A 594 3.92 -9.97 -21.46
N ASP A 595 5.01 -9.73 -20.72
CA ASP A 595 6.35 -9.65 -21.29
C ASP A 595 7.36 -10.46 -20.45
N PRO A 596 7.62 -11.72 -20.83
CA PRO A 596 8.60 -12.57 -20.15
C PRO A 596 10.03 -12.07 -20.26
N SER A 597 10.33 -11.16 -21.21
CA SER A 597 11.66 -10.57 -21.39
C SER A 597 11.92 -9.40 -20.44
N ASN A 598 10.87 -8.84 -19.85
CA ASN A 598 10.94 -7.74 -18.89
C ASN A 598 11.46 -8.24 -17.53
N TRP A 599 12.79 -8.24 -17.38
CA TRP A 599 13.45 -8.65 -16.15
C TRP A 599 13.16 -7.72 -14.97
N VAL A 600 12.74 -6.46 -15.22
CA VAL A 600 12.41 -5.47 -14.17
C VAL A 600 11.19 -5.91 -13.37
N ALA A 601 10.14 -6.41 -14.04
CA ALA A 601 8.97 -6.99 -13.37
C ALA A 601 9.35 -8.17 -12.46
N THR A 602 10.24 -9.04 -12.94
CA THR A 602 10.73 -10.20 -12.18
C THR A 602 11.60 -9.77 -10.99
N TYR A 603 12.42 -8.74 -11.16
CA TYR A 603 13.22 -8.15 -10.09
C TYR A 603 12.34 -7.53 -8.98
N HIS A 604 11.31 -6.77 -9.33
CA HIS A 604 10.38 -6.23 -8.35
C HIS A 604 9.57 -7.33 -7.67
N LEU A 605 9.17 -8.38 -8.39
CA LEU A 605 8.53 -9.56 -7.79
C LEU A 605 9.42 -10.20 -6.72
N GLY A 606 10.71 -10.41 -7.00
CA GLY A 606 11.68 -10.93 -6.03
C GLY A 606 11.85 -10.00 -4.82
N THR A 607 11.79 -8.69 -5.05
CA THR A 607 11.86 -7.68 -3.98
C THR A 607 10.62 -7.70 -3.09
N VAL A 608 9.42 -7.85 -3.66
CA VAL A 608 8.20 -8.00 -2.87
C VAL A 608 8.19 -9.33 -2.11
N GLN A 609 8.63 -10.43 -2.73
CA GLN A 609 8.77 -11.72 -2.05
C GLN A 609 9.71 -11.63 -0.83
N LYS A 610 10.84 -10.91 -0.97
CA LYS A 610 11.77 -10.58 0.12
C LYS A 610 11.06 -9.82 1.25
N LEU A 611 10.22 -8.83 0.92
CA LEU A 611 9.46 -8.03 1.90
C LEU A 611 8.36 -8.83 2.60
N THR A 612 7.77 -9.81 1.92
CA THR A 612 6.78 -10.74 2.51
C THR A 612 7.40 -11.94 3.23
N GLU A 613 8.73 -11.92 3.46
CA GLU A 613 9.51 -12.98 4.12
C GLU A 613 9.50 -14.35 3.40
N ASP A 614 9.06 -14.40 2.13
CA ASP A 614 9.25 -15.57 1.26
C ASP A 614 10.66 -15.54 0.64
N TYR A 615 11.66 -15.75 1.49
CA TYR A 615 13.06 -15.68 1.06
C TYR A 615 13.43 -16.78 0.06
N GLN A 616 12.82 -17.96 0.15
CA GLN A 616 13.11 -19.06 -0.78
C GLN A 616 12.57 -18.75 -2.18
N GLY A 617 11.36 -18.18 -2.27
CA GLY A 617 10.81 -17.65 -3.52
C GLY A 617 11.70 -16.55 -4.08
N ALA A 618 12.04 -15.54 -3.26
CA ALA A 618 12.86 -14.40 -3.66
C ALA A 618 14.25 -14.83 -4.22
N ILE A 619 14.94 -15.75 -3.54
CA ILE A 619 16.25 -16.26 -3.98
C ILE A 619 16.14 -16.90 -5.38
N LYS A 620 15.10 -17.71 -5.63
CA LYS A 620 14.86 -18.32 -6.94
C LYS A 620 14.58 -17.26 -8.00
N THR A 621 13.74 -16.28 -7.69
CA THR A 621 13.38 -15.19 -8.60
C THR A 621 14.60 -14.34 -8.97
N PHE A 622 15.45 -13.97 -8.01
CA PHE A 622 16.68 -13.24 -8.30
C PHE A 622 17.70 -14.08 -9.10
N GLN A 623 17.79 -15.38 -8.84
CA GLN A 623 18.62 -16.29 -9.66
C GLN A 623 18.11 -16.38 -11.10
N GLN A 624 16.78 -16.35 -11.33
CA GLN A 624 16.20 -16.28 -12.66
C GLN A 624 16.58 -14.97 -13.37
N VAL A 625 16.49 -13.82 -12.70
CA VAL A 625 16.92 -12.53 -13.26
C VAL A 625 18.41 -12.56 -13.63
N LEU A 626 19.27 -13.10 -12.76
CA LEU A 626 20.70 -13.23 -13.04
C LEU A 626 21.02 -14.22 -14.17
N SER A 627 20.12 -15.16 -14.48
CA SER A 627 20.26 -16.03 -15.65
C SER A 627 20.02 -15.28 -16.96
N LEU A 628 19.13 -14.28 -16.95
CA LEU A 628 18.85 -13.41 -18.10
C LEU A 628 19.88 -12.28 -18.23
N LYS A 629 20.27 -11.68 -17.10
CA LYS A 629 21.21 -10.56 -17.03
C LYS A 629 22.28 -10.80 -15.95
N PRO A 630 23.36 -11.52 -16.28
CA PRO A 630 24.39 -11.91 -15.30
C PRO A 630 25.22 -10.75 -14.74
N GLU A 631 25.25 -9.59 -15.40
CA GLU A 631 26.10 -8.45 -15.02
C GLU A 631 25.40 -7.43 -14.11
N GLU A 632 24.09 -7.57 -13.88
CA GLU A 632 23.31 -6.60 -13.10
C GLU A 632 23.70 -6.62 -11.62
N ARG A 633 24.46 -5.59 -11.21
CA ARG A 633 25.03 -5.47 -9.86
C ARG A 633 23.94 -5.38 -8.79
N GLY A 634 22.87 -4.63 -9.05
CA GLY A 634 21.75 -4.46 -8.12
C GLY A 634 21.04 -5.77 -7.78
N VAL A 635 20.93 -6.68 -8.76
CA VAL A 635 20.31 -8.00 -8.57
C VAL A 635 21.24 -8.93 -7.77
N LYS A 636 22.56 -8.93 -8.06
CA LYS A 636 23.56 -9.68 -7.28
C LYS A 636 23.51 -9.27 -5.81
N PHE A 637 23.45 -7.96 -5.54
CA PHE A 637 23.35 -7.41 -4.19
C PHE A 637 22.05 -7.82 -3.50
N ALA A 638 20.90 -7.67 -4.17
CA ALA A 638 19.61 -8.09 -3.64
C ALA A 638 19.58 -9.58 -3.28
N LEU A 639 20.15 -10.44 -4.14
CA LEU A 639 20.28 -11.88 -3.86
C LEU A 639 21.11 -12.13 -2.59
N ILE A 640 22.28 -11.50 -2.46
CA ILE A 640 23.16 -11.65 -1.29
C ILE A 640 22.42 -11.22 -0.01
N GLU A 641 21.76 -10.06 -0.04
CA GLU A 641 20.95 -9.55 1.07
C GLU A 641 19.82 -10.53 1.44
N THR A 642 19.12 -11.11 0.46
CA THR A 642 18.03 -12.07 0.72
C THR A 642 18.52 -13.35 1.38
N ILE A 643 19.70 -13.86 1.00
CA ILE A 643 20.27 -15.06 1.61
C ILE A 643 20.64 -14.79 3.07
N LEU A 644 21.18 -13.61 3.39
CA LEU A 644 21.45 -13.22 4.78
C LEU A 644 20.14 -13.12 5.58
N LEU A 645 19.12 -12.45 5.04
CA LEU A 645 17.82 -12.32 5.72
C LEU A 645 17.18 -13.70 5.95
N ALA A 646 17.27 -14.60 4.96
CA ALA A 646 16.86 -15.99 5.11
C ALA A 646 17.60 -16.69 6.26
N ALA A 647 18.94 -16.54 6.33
CA ALA A 647 19.74 -17.13 7.39
C ALA A 647 19.36 -16.60 8.78
N LYS A 648 19.11 -15.28 8.91
CA LYS A 648 18.63 -14.66 10.15
C LYS A 648 17.23 -15.12 10.54
N HIS A 649 16.35 -15.31 9.56
CA HIS A 649 14.99 -15.81 9.80
C HIS A 649 14.99 -17.28 10.24
N GLU A 650 15.82 -18.14 9.62
CA GLU A 650 16.00 -19.52 10.08
C GLU A 650 16.64 -19.60 11.47
N LEU A 651 17.55 -18.67 11.80
CA LEU A 651 18.12 -18.53 13.14
C LEU A 651 17.03 -18.20 14.18
N LYS A 652 16.11 -17.28 13.87
CA LYS A 652 14.95 -16.96 14.73
C LYS A 652 14.00 -18.15 14.91
N LYS A 653 13.85 -19.00 13.88
CA LYS A 653 13.09 -20.26 13.94
C LYS A 653 13.83 -21.42 14.63
N GLU A 654 15.06 -21.19 15.09
CA GLU A 654 15.94 -22.19 15.71
C GLU A 654 16.38 -23.34 14.79
N VAL A 655 16.34 -23.14 13.47
CA VAL A 655 16.84 -24.12 12.49
C VAL A 655 18.34 -23.86 12.25
N PHE A 656 19.13 -24.07 13.30
CA PHE A 656 20.54 -23.67 13.37
C PHE A 656 21.41 -24.21 12.23
N GLY A 657 21.21 -25.48 11.84
CA GLY A 657 21.97 -26.09 10.74
C GLY A 657 21.72 -25.42 9.39
N GLN A 658 20.45 -25.06 9.10
CA GLN A 658 20.08 -24.38 7.86
C GLN A 658 20.57 -22.93 7.85
N ALA A 659 20.49 -22.24 8.99
CA ALA A 659 21.05 -20.89 9.14
C ALA A 659 22.55 -20.86 8.82
N ALA A 660 23.33 -21.81 9.34
CA ALA A 660 24.76 -21.93 9.05
C ALA A 660 25.05 -22.25 7.57
N LEU A 661 24.24 -23.11 6.95
CA LEU A 661 24.36 -23.42 5.51
C LEU A 661 24.06 -22.21 4.63
N LEU A 662 23.01 -21.44 4.95
CA LEU A 662 22.66 -20.21 4.23
C LEU A 662 23.73 -19.13 4.41
N ALA A 663 24.29 -18.96 5.62
CA ALA A 663 25.41 -18.05 5.86
C ALA A 663 26.65 -18.46 5.04
N THR A 664 26.96 -19.75 4.98
CA THR A 664 28.03 -20.30 4.12
C THR A 664 27.77 -20.03 2.64
N ALA A 665 26.52 -20.22 2.19
CA ALA A 665 26.12 -19.93 0.82
C ALA A 665 26.21 -18.44 0.48
N CYS A 666 25.87 -17.56 1.43
CA CYS A 666 26.02 -16.10 1.32
C CYS A 666 27.48 -15.71 1.08
N ILE A 667 28.39 -16.18 1.94
CA ILE A 667 29.84 -15.90 1.83
C ILE A 667 30.39 -16.37 0.48
N LYS A 668 30.03 -17.58 0.04
CA LYS A 668 30.44 -18.12 -1.27
C LYS A 668 29.87 -17.29 -2.44
N THR A 669 28.63 -16.82 -2.32
CA THR A 669 27.98 -15.98 -3.34
C THR A 669 28.65 -14.61 -3.44
N ILE A 670 29.05 -14.02 -2.30
CA ILE A 670 29.83 -12.77 -2.25
C ILE A 670 31.19 -12.98 -2.93
N SER A 671 31.93 -14.03 -2.56
CA SER A 671 33.23 -14.34 -3.19
C SER A 671 33.11 -14.51 -4.71
N LYS A 672 32.07 -15.20 -5.19
CA LYS A 672 31.80 -15.34 -6.64
C LYS A 672 31.44 -14.00 -7.29
N ALA A 673 30.64 -13.18 -6.63
CA ALA A 673 30.21 -11.89 -7.16
C ALA A 673 31.39 -10.92 -7.30
N LEU A 674 32.31 -10.89 -6.32
CA LEU A 674 33.52 -10.08 -6.37
C LEU A 674 34.45 -10.49 -7.52
N LYS A 675 34.66 -11.80 -7.71
CA LYS A 675 35.41 -12.34 -8.87
C LYS A 675 34.80 -11.95 -10.22
N SER A 676 33.48 -11.71 -10.28
CA SER A 676 32.77 -11.25 -11.48
C SER A 676 32.78 -9.73 -11.69
N GLY A 677 33.56 -8.97 -10.90
CA GLY A 677 33.68 -7.51 -11.06
C GLY A 677 32.64 -6.68 -10.30
N LEU A 678 31.96 -7.25 -9.29
CA LEU A 678 31.12 -6.47 -8.37
C LEU A 678 32.01 -5.54 -7.52
N THR A 679 31.69 -4.25 -7.51
CA THR A 679 32.39 -3.28 -6.66
C THR A 679 32.03 -3.50 -5.20
N LEU A 680 33.04 -3.55 -4.35
CA LEU A 680 32.90 -3.66 -2.92
C LEU A 680 32.18 -2.42 -2.36
N THR A 681 31.08 -2.62 -1.62
CA THR A 681 30.32 -1.55 -0.97
C THR A 681 30.31 -1.74 0.55
N GLN A 682 30.04 -0.66 1.29
CA GLN A 682 29.86 -0.69 2.75
C GLN A 682 28.91 -1.82 3.19
N ASP A 683 27.78 -1.99 2.49
CA ASP A 683 26.77 -2.95 2.88
C ASP A 683 27.21 -4.42 2.71
N LEU A 684 28.05 -4.73 1.71
CA LEU A 684 28.58 -6.08 1.53
C LEU A 684 29.49 -6.50 2.70
N TRP A 685 30.28 -5.58 3.24
CA TRP A 685 31.10 -5.83 4.43
C TRP A 685 30.24 -6.01 5.69
N ASN A 686 29.17 -5.21 5.83
CA ASN A 686 28.20 -5.42 6.89
C ASN A 686 27.54 -6.80 6.78
N ILE A 687 27.23 -7.28 5.57
CA ILE A 687 26.67 -8.61 5.34
C ILE A 687 27.66 -9.71 5.73
N LEU A 688 28.94 -9.58 5.38
CA LEU A 688 29.98 -10.53 5.80
C LEU A 688 30.13 -10.57 7.33
N SER A 689 30.16 -9.40 7.96
CA SER A 689 30.17 -9.26 9.42
C SER A 689 28.97 -9.97 10.06
N GLU A 690 27.77 -9.74 9.55
CA GLU A 690 26.56 -10.40 10.05
C GLU A 690 26.55 -11.92 9.79
N CYS A 691 27.18 -12.40 8.71
CA CYS A 691 27.38 -13.84 8.51
C CYS A 691 28.29 -14.43 9.60
N CYS A 692 29.40 -13.77 9.94
CA CYS A 692 30.27 -14.19 11.04
C CYS A 692 29.50 -14.25 12.37
N LYS A 693 28.65 -13.24 12.64
CA LYS A 693 27.79 -13.21 13.83
C LYS A 693 26.88 -14.43 13.93
N ILE A 694 26.33 -14.93 12.83
CA ILE A 694 25.49 -16.15 12.85
C ILE A 694 26.28 -17.35 13.40
N PHE A 695 27.51 -17.56 12.94
CA PHE A 695 28.36 -18.64 13.45
C PHE A 695 28.76 -18.43 14.92
N LEU A 696 29.01 -17.19 15.34
CA LEU A 696 29.29 -16.86 16.74
C LEU A 696 28.08 -17.08 17.66
N THR A 697 26.86 -16.82 17.17
CA THR A 697 25.63 -17.10 17.94
C THR A 697 25.35 -18.60 18.08
N VAL A 698 25.67 -19.40 17.05
CA VAL A 698 25.50 -20.85 17.03
C VAL A 698 26.85 -21.54 17.13
N LYS A 699 27.42 -21.55 18.34
CA LYS A 699 28.77 -22.06 18.60
C LYS A 699 28.98 -23.52 18.19
N SER A 700 27.93 -24.35 18.19
CA SER A 700 28.01 -25.74 17.71
C SER A 700 28.27 -25.89 16.20
N THR A 701 28.21 -24.80 15.42
CA THR A 701 28.41 -24.83 13.96
C THR A 701 29.65 -24.07 13.49
N ILE A 702 30.53 -23.66 14.41
CA ILE A 702 31.74 -22.88 14.11
C ILE A 702 32.64 -23.60 13.09
N GLU A 703 32.79 -24.92 13.21
CA GLU A 703 33.58 -25.74 12.29
C GLU A 703 33.09 -25.69 10.83
N LYS A 704 31.82 -25.32 10.60
CA LYS A 704 31.23 -25.20 9.26
C LYS A 704 31.51 -23.85 8.61
N ALA A 705 32.08 -22.88 9.34
CA ALA A 705 32.38 -21.57 8.81
C ALA A 705 33.51 -21.66 7.76
N PRO A 706 33.33 -21.10 6.55
CA PRO A 706 34.35 -21.13 5.49
C PRO A 706 35.47 -20.11 5.77
N LEU A 707 36.30 -20.37 6.78
CA LEU A 707 37.33 -19.46 7.27
C LEU A 707 38.35 -19.10 6.19
N ASP A 708 38.80 -20.05 5.39
CA ASP A 708 39.75 -19.81 4.30
C ASP A 708 39.25 -18.70 3.36
N VAL A 709 37.98 -18.78 2.97
CA VAL A 709 37.34 -17.79 2.07
C VAL A 709 37.25 -16.42 2.76
N LEU A 710 36.94 -16.37 4.06
CA LEU A 710 36.84 -15.11 4.79
C LEU A 710 38.21 -14.45 4.98
N VAL A 711 39.24 -15.24 5.29
CA VAL A 711 40.62 -14.75 5.43
C VAL A 711 41.14 -14.26 4.08
N ASP A 712 40.90 -14.98 2.99
CA ASP A 712 41.28 -14.57 1.64
C ASP A 712 40.63 -13.23 1.27
N LEU A 713 39.33 -13.08 1.52
CA LEU A 713 38.61 -11.82 1.29
C LEU A 713 39.16 -10.67 2.13
N ALA A 714 39.52 -10.93 3.40
CA ALA A 714 40.15 -9.94 4.24
C ALA A 714 41.52 -9.51 3.68
N LYS A 715 42.37 -10.46 3.27
CA LYS A 715 43.73 -10.17 2.77
C LYS A 715 43.72 -9.42 1.43
N GLU A 716 42.87 -9.84 0.50
CA GLU A 716 42.85 -9.29 -0.87
C GLU A 716 42.39 -7.83 -0.92
N TYR A 717 41.39 -7.46 -0.11
CA TYR A 717 40.71 -6.17 -0.24
C TYR A 717 41.05 -5.13 0.85
N THR A 718 41.58 -5.54 2.00
CA THR A 718 41.96 -4.61 3.08
C THR A 718 43.09 -3.63 2.72
N PRO A 719 44.12 -3.98 1.91
CA PRO A 719 45.17 -3.04 1.51
C PRO A 719 44.68 -1.84 0.68
N SER A 720 43.44 -1.85 0.18
CA SER A 720 42.88 -0.80 -0.68
C SER A 720 42.11 0.32 0.05
N ILE A 721 42.10 0.28 1.39
CA ILE A 721 41.31 1.21 2.21
C ILE A 721 42.07 2.53 2.41
N PRO A 722 41.43 3.71 2.28
CA PRO A 722 42.07 4.98 2.60
C PRO A 722 42.47 5.03 4.09
N GLU A 723 43.72 5.37 4.39
CA GLU A 723 44.16 5.64 5.76
C GLU A 723 43.36 6.81 6.34
N ASN A 724 42.42 6.50 7.24
CA ASN A 724 41.61 7.48 7.95
C ASN A 724 42.14 7.60 9.39
N SER A 725 42.41 8.82 9.87
CA SER A 725 42.95 9.08 11.22
C SER A 725 42.12 8.44 12.33
N ASP A 726 40.80 8.39 12.13
CA ASP A 726 39.86 7.79 13.06
C ASP A 726 40.05 6.27 13.21
N MET A 727 40.42 5.56 12.13
CA MET A 727 40.68 4.12 12.15
C MET A 727 41.97 3.79 12.89
N VAL A 728 43.01 4.62 12.69
CA VAL A 728 44.30 4.46 13.38
C VAL A 728 44.13 4.60 14.89
N SER A 729 43.37 5.61 15.34
CA SER A 729 43.08 5.79 16.77
C SER A 729 42.35 4.61 17.40
N LEU A 730 41.54 3.85 16.64
CA LEU A 730 40.85 2.67 17.15
C LEU A 730 41.70 1.42 17.09
N THR A 731 42.53 1.26 16.06
CA THR A 731 43.53 0.17 16.06
C THR A 731 44.45 0.25 17.27
N GLU A 732 44.74 1.46 17.77
CA GLU A 732 45.52 1.66 19.00
C GLU A 732 44.76 1.22 20.27
N ILE A 733 43.42 1.20 20.24
CA ILE A 733 42.59 0.80 21.39
C ILE A 733 42.26 -0.70 21.30
N ASP A 734 41.69 -1.17 20.19
CA ASP A 734 41.17 -2.54 20.04
C ASP A 734 42.28 -3.59 19.75
N ASN A 735 43.44 -3.15 19.25
CA ASN A 735 44.51 -4.01 18.75
C ASN A 735 44.02 -5.09 17.75
N VAL A 736 43.02 -4.78 16.92
CA VAL A 736 42.47 -5.67 15.89
C VAL A 736 43.07 -5.30 14.52
N THR A 737 43.95 -6.16 14.02
CA THR A 737 44.66 -5.98 12.73
C THR A 737 44.77 -7.31 11.97
N ILE A 738 45.08 -7.24 10.67
CA ILE A 738 45.38 -8.43 9.86
C ILE A 738 46.61 -9.16 10.40
N ALA A 739 47.63 -8.44 10.86
CA ALA A 739 48.84 -9.06 11.42
C ALA A 739 48.49 -9.98 12.61
N LYS A 740 47.60 -9.54 13.50
CA LYS A 740 47.13 -10.37 14.62
C LYS A 740 46.31 -11.58 14.17
N LEU A 741 45.55 -11.44 13.09
CA LEU A 741 44.86 -12.57 12.45
C LEU A 741 45.87 -13.57 11.88
N GLU A 742 46.95 -13.10 11.23
CA GLU A 742 48.03 -13.93 10.71
C GLU A 742 48.82 -14.63 11.81
N ASP A 743 49.12 -13.94 12.91
CA ASP A 743 49.75 -14.53 14.08
C ASP A 743 48.93 -15.70 14.64
N LEU A 744 47.60 -15.56 14.68
CA LEU A 744 46.68 -16.62 15.12
C LEU A 744 46.48 -17.75 14.11
N LEU A 745 46.71 -17.49 12.82
CA LEU A 745 46.69 -18.52 11.77
C LEU A 745 47.99 -19.33 11.75
N ASN A 746 49.11 -18.71 12.15
CA ASN A 746 50.44 -19.32 12.17
C ASN A 746 50.74 -20.12 13.45
N GLN A 747 49.88 -20.06 14.47
CA GLN A 747 49.98 -20.92 15.66
C GLN A 747 49.76 -22.38 15.27
N PRO A 748 50.62 -23.33 15.71
CA PRO A 748 50.48 -24.73 15.36
C PRO A 748 49.13 -25.25 15.87
N ASN A 749 48.38 -25.90 14.98
CA ASN A 749 47.19 -26.65 15.37
C ASN A 749 47.65 -27.76 16.32
N GLU A 750 47.32 -27.67 17.61
CA GLU A 750 47.52 -28.80 18.52
C GLU A 750 46.51 -29.89 18.12
N GLU A 751 46.95 -30.82 17.26
CA GLU A 751 46.12 -31.86 16.64
C GLU A 751 45.46 -32.82 17.65
N GLU A 752 45.87 -32.83 18.91
CA GLU A 752 45.37 -33.77 19.92
C GLU A 752 44.13 -33.27 20.69
N ASN A 753 43.76 -31.98 20.60
CA ASN A 753 42.64 -31.41 21.36
C ASN A 753 41.64 -30.63 20.48
N GLU A 754 40.49 -31.24 20.13
CA GLU A 754 39.35 -30.60 19.43
C GLU A 754 38.89 -29.27 20.05
N ARG A 755 39.18 -29.04 21.34
CA ARG A 755 38.85 -27.82 22.09
C ARG A 755 39.78 -26.64 21.82
N ALA A 756 41.09 -26.89 21.68
CA ALA A 756 42.08 -25.85 21.36
C ALA A 756 41.77 -25.28 19.96
N LEU A 757 41.48 -26.17 19.02
CA LEU A 757 41.04 -25.82 17.67
C LEU A 757 39.76 -24.97 17.70
N ASN A 758 38.68 -25.42 18.35
CA ASN A 758 37.43 -24.67 18.39
C ASN A 758 37.54 -23.29 19.07
N ALA A 759 38.37 -23.16 20.13
CA ALA A 759 38.64 -21.86 20.75
C ALA A 759 39.42 -20.93 19.81
N GLN A 760 40.42 -21.45 19.10
CA GLN A 760 41.19 -20.72 18.10
C GLN A 760 40.29 -20.25 16.94
N LEU A 761 39.44 -21.13 16.40
CA LEU A 761 38.46 -20.78 15.35
C LEU A 761 37.48 -19.70 15.82
N THR A 762 37.02 -19.78 17.07
CA THR A 762 36.13 -18.76 17.65
C THR A 762 36.84 -17.41 17.74
N ASN A 763 38.10 -17.38 18.18
CA ASN A 763 38.91 -16.16 18.26
C ASN A 763 39.20 -15.57 16.87
N GLN A 764 39.48 -16.40 15.87
CA GLN A 764 39.62 -15.98 14.47
C GLN A 764 38.33 -15.35 13.95
N LEU A 765 37.17 -15.96 14.21
CA LEU A 765 35.86 -15.40 13.84
C LEU A 765 35.54 -14.08 14.55
N TYR A 766 35.89 -13.93 15.84
CA TYR A 766 35.72 -12.66 16.55
C TYR A 766 36.52 -11.53 15.89
N LEU A 767 37.78 -11.80 15.53
CA LEU A 767 38.62 -10.82 14.84
C LEU A 767 38.05 -10.48 13.47
N LEU A 768 37.66 -11.48 12.67
CA LEU A 768 37.04 -11.25 11.36
C LEU A 768 35.74 -10.44 11.47
N TYR A 769 34.91 -10.71 12.49
CA TYR A 769 33.67 -9.98 12.74
C TYR A 769 33.90 -8.48 13.01
N ILE A 770 34.87 -8.15 13.88
CA ILE A 770 35.25 -6.76 14.16
C ILE A 770 35.92 -6.14 12.93
N LEU A 771 36.86 -6.86 12.31
CA LEU A 771 37.62 -6.40 11.14
C LEU A 771 36.71 -6.04 9.97
N PHE A 772 35.73 -6.87 9.61
CA PHE A 772 34.79 -6.54 8.52
C PHE A 772 33.91 -5.35 8.83
N SER A 773 33.49 -5.19 10.09
CA SER A 773 32.74 -4.02 10.55
C SER A 773 33.59 -2.74 10.47
N LYS A 774 34.88 -2.85 10.79
CA LYS A 774 35.87 -1.77 10.70
C LYS A 774 36.20 -1.40 9.26
N ILE A 775 36.35 -2.38 8.37
CA ILE A 775 36.54 -2.17 6.94
C ILE A 775 35.32 -1.49 6.31
N SER A 776 34.10 -1.91 6.68
CA SER A 776 32.86 -1.28 6.25
C SER A 776 32.86 0.24 6.49
N PHE A 777 33.35 0.67 7.65
CA PHE A 777 33.51 2.10 7.96
C PHE A 777 34.47 2.82 7.00
N GLY A 778 35.57 2.20 6.57
CA GLY A 778 36.52 2.77 5.62
C GLY A 778 35.88 3.17 4.28
N TYR A 779 34.78 2.52 3.88
CA TYR A 779 34.00 2.81 2.67
C TYR A 779 32.79 3.72 2.91
N ALA A 780 32.53 4.15 4.15
CA ALA A 780 31.38 4.99 4.47
C ALA A 780 31.47 6.35 3.76
N ARG A 781 30.37 6.75 3.11
CA ARG A 781 30.26 8.04 2.40
C ARG A 781 30.49 9.22 3.35
N LYS A 782 30.74 10.42 2.79
CA LYS A 782 30.89 11.66 3.57
C LYS A 782 29.62 12.07 4.35
N ASP A 783 28.49 11.42 4.09
CA ASP A 783 27.23 11.71 4.75
C ASP A 783 27.30 11.35 6.25
N LYS A 784 26.71 12.23 7.07
CA LYS A 784 26.75 12.18 8.53
C LYS A 784 25.98 10.98 9.06
N THR A 785 24.85 10.64 8.42
CA THR A 785 23.94 9.56 8.80
C THR A 785 24.59 8.18 8.58
N THR A 786 25.14 7.94 7.39
CA THR A 786 25.79 6.67 7.02
C THR A 786 27.02 6.40 7.87
N ARG A 787 27.75 7.46 8.25
CA ARG A 787 28.89 7.36 9.14
C ARG A 787 28.49 7.04 10.58
N ALA A 788 27.43 7.65 11.09
CA ALA A 788 26.90 7.34 12.42
C ALA A 788 26.44 5.88 12.51
N LEU A 789 25.75 5.37 11.49
CA LEU A 789 25.34 3.96 11.42
C LEU A 789 26.53 3.00 11.39
N ALA A 790 27.59 3.31 10.63
CA ALA A 790 28.80 2.50 10.59
C ALA A 790 29.48 2.42 11.97
N TRP A 791 29.62 3.56 12.66
CA TRP A 791 30.14 3.62 14.02
C TRP A 791 29.30 2.81 15.01
N TYR A 792 27.97 2.88 14.88
CA TYR A 792 27.05 2.12 15.71
C TYR A 792 27.23 0.61 15.49
N ASN A 793 27.28 0.15 14.23
CA ASN A 793 27.49 -1.25 13.90
C ASN A 793 28.84 -1.79 14.40
N LEU A 794 29.91 -1.00 14.25
CA LEU A 794 31.23 -1.34 14.77
C LEU A 794 31.20 -1.45 16.30
N GLY A 795 30.67 -0.44 17.00
CA GLY A 795 30.57 -0.46 18.46
C GLY A 795 29.71 -1.61 18.98
N LEU A 796 28.64 -1.98 18.26
CA LEU A 796 27.82 -3.15 18.55
C LEU A 796 28.59 -4.46 18.35
N SER A 797 29.41 -4.55 17.29
CA SER A 797 30.24 -5.73 17.03
C SER A 797 31.25 -5.97 18.16
N GLU A 798 31.94 -4.91 18.60
CA GLU A 798 32.88 -4.95 19.71
C GLU A 798 32.19 -5.30 21.04
N LEU A 799 31.01 -4.71 21.30
CA LEU A 799 30.23 -5.03 22.49
C LEU A 799 29.77 -6.49 22.52
N ASN A 800 29.29 -7.02 21.39
CA ASN A 800 28.86 -8.42 21.29
C ASN A 800 30.02 -9.38 21.53
N VAL A 801 31.22 -9.08 21.01
CA VAL A 801 32.42 -9.87 21.27
C VAL A 801 32.80 -9.80 22.74
N TYR A 802 32.78 -8.62 23.36
CA TYR A 802 33.06 -8.46 24.78
C TYR A 802 32.09 -9.27 25.67
N LEU A 803 30.80 -9.25 25.35
CA LEU A 803 29.77 -9.98 26.09
C LEU A 803 29.90 -11.50 25.98
N ASP A 804 30.51 -12.00 24.89
CA ASP A 804 30.64 -13.43 24.62
C ASP A 804 32.01 -14.01 25.01
N GLN A 805 33.03 -13.18 25.22
CA GLN A 805 34.36 -13.59 25.68
C GLN A 805 34.39 -13.94 27.18
N GLU A 806 35.02 -15.06 27.52
CA GLU A 806 35.20 -15.51 28.91
C GLU A 806 36.19 -14.60 29.67
N ASN A 807 37.30 -14.20 29.03
CA ASN A 807 38.36 -13.37 29.64
C ASN A 807 38.03 -11.86 29.69
N LYS A 808 36.82 -11.44 29.24
CA LYS A 808 36.30 -10.05 29.24
C LYS A 808 37.36 -8.97 29.02
N ASN A 809 37.89 -8.88 27.79
CA ASN A 809 38.93 -7.90 27.45
C ASN A 809 38.42 -6.44 27.58
N SER A 810 39.02 -5.67 28.48
CA SER A 810 38.66 -4.25 28.72
C SER A 810 38.90 -3.34 27.52
N ASP A 811 39.86 -3.67 26.66
CA ASP A 811 40.27 -2.83 25.54
C ASP A 811 39.18 -2.78 24.47
N ILE A 812 38.58 -3.93 24.16
CA ILE A 812 37.45 -4.05 23.23
C ILE A 812 36.21 -3.30 23.77
N LEU A 813 35.95 -3.36 25.07
CA LEU A 813 34.87 -2.61 25.69
C LEU A 813 35.10 -1.09 25.58
N ASN A 814 36.34 -0.64 25.80
CA ASN A 814 36.71 0.76 25.68
C ASN A 814 36.59 1.26 24.23
N ALA A 815 36.97 0.45 23.24
CA ALA A 815 36.76 0.74 21.82
C ALA A 815 35.26 0.91 21.51
N SER A 816 34.42 0.00 22.02
CA SER A 816 32.95 0.07 21.84
C SER A 816 32.36 1.36 22.44
N ILE A 817 32.78 1.73 23.65
CA ILE A 817 32.39 2.97 24.31
C ILE A 817 32.83 4.20 23.49
N ASP A 818 34.02 4.20 22.90
CA ASP A 818 34.49 5.30 22.05
C ASP A 818 33.67 5.39 20.74
N CYS A 819 33.39 4.25 20.10
CA CYS A 819 32.49 4.17 18.94
C CYS A 819 31.14 4.82 19.24
N PHE A 820 30.47 4.44 20.33
CA PHE A 820 29.18 5.03 20.72
C PHE A 820 29.27 6.52 21.06
N LYS A 821 30.35 6.98 21.72
CA LYS A 821 30.59 8.41 21.95
C LYS A 821 30.68 9.18 20.63
N ARG A 822 31.35 8.61 19.62
CA ARG A 822 31.45 9.21 18.28
C ARG A 822 30.09 9.24 17.59
N VAL A 823 29.28 8.18 17.70
CA VAL A 823 27.89 8.19 17.21
C VAL A 823 27.12 9.35 17.84
N ILE A 824 27.14 9.49 19.17
CA ILE A 824 26.38 10.53 19.89
C ILE A 824 26.82 11.95 19.48
N ARG A 825 28.11 12.17 19.20
CA ARG A 825 28.62 13.46 18.69
C ARG A 825 28.08 13.78 17.29
N LEU A 826 27.87 12.76 16.46
CA LEU A 826 27.24 12.91 15.15
C LEU A 826 25.72 13.05 15.32
N GLN A 827 25.06 12.06 15.90
CA GLN A 827 23.62 11.97 16.07
C GLN A 827 23.28 11.62 17.51
N ASN A 828 22.57 12.51 18.20
CA ASN A 828 22.17 12.34 19.59
C ASN A 828 20.68 12.00 19.78
N GLN A 829 19.91 11.94 18.69
CA GLN A 829 18.46 11.73 18.71
C GLN A 829 18.05 10.25 18.69
N ASP A 830 18.96 9.35 18.32
CA ASP A 830 18.65 7.92 18.21
C ASP A 830 18.65 7.24 19.60
N PRO A 831 17.50 6.71 20.08
CA PRO A 831 17.41 6.08 21.39
C PRO A 831 18.20 4.77 21.48
N ASP A 832 18.37 4.02 20.38
CA ASP A 832 19.04 2.72 20.38
C ASP A 832 20.53 2.85 20.65
N VAL A 833 21.13 3.95 20.19
CA VAL A 833 22.53 4.32 20.48
C VAL A 833 22.71 4.57 21.97
N TRP A 834 21.81 5.33 22.61
CA TRP A 834 21.88 5.59 24.05
C TRP A 834 21.68 4.33 24.88
N ASN A 835 20.79 3.43 24.45
CA ASN A 835 20.59 2.15 25.11
C ASN A 835 21.84 1.27 25.00
N ALA A 836 22.40 1.09 23.80
CA ALA A 836 23.62 0.30 23.59
C ALA A 836 24.82 0.88 24.36
N TYR A 837 24.97 2.21 24.35
CA TYR A 837 25.99 2.91 25.13
C TYR A 837 25.79 2.72 26.64
N GLY A 838 24.54 2.76 27.11
CA GLY A 838 24.20 2.48 28.51
C GLY A 838 24.57 1.07 28.93
N VAL A 839 24.33 0.06 28.08
CA VAL A 839 24.74 -1.32 28.32
C VAL A 839 26.26 -1.43 28.42
N ALA A 840 27.01 -0.85 27.48
CA ALA A 840 28.47 -0.85 27.53
C ALA A 840 29.01 -0.15 28.79
N CYS A 841 28.44 1.01 29.15
CA CYS A 841 28.82 1.74 30.35
C CYS A 841 28.40 1.04 31.65
N SER A 842 27.45 0.12 31.66
CA SER A 842 27.00 -0.57 32.88
C SER A 842 28.14 -1.35 33.57
N PHE A 843 29.10 -1.83 32.77
CA PHE A 843 30.29 -2.54 33.25
C PHE A 843 31.40 -1.61 33.78
N VAL A 844 31.38 -0.32 33.42
CA VAL A 844 32.42 0.65 33.79
C VAL A 844 31.91 1.65 34.84
N ASN A 845 30.78 2.31 34.55
CA ASN A 845 30.19 3.33 35.39
C ASN A 845 28.67 3.29 35.36
N VAL A 846 28.10 2.82 36.47
CA VAL A 846 26.65 2.66 36.65
C VAL A 846 25.87 3.98 36.58
N LYS A 847 26.45 5.10 37.03
CA LYS A 847 25.75 6.41 36.96
C LYS A 847 25.60 6.88 35.53
N VAL A 848 26.63 6.66 34.70
CA VAL A 848 26.58 6.98 33.27
C VAL A 848 25.57 6.06 32.58
N ALA A 849 25.61 4.76 32.86
CA ALA A 849 24.63 3.81 32.32
C ALA A 849 23.19 4.20 32.66
N GLN A 850 22.92 4.56 33.92
CA GLN A 850 21.60 5.05 34.35
C GLN A 850 21.20 6.32 33.58
N HIS A 851 22.09 7.29 33.43
CA HIS A 851 21.83 8.49 32.63
C HIS A 851 21.48 8.13 31.18
N CYS A 852 22.22 7.22 30.55
CA CYS A 852 21.99 6.78 29.18
C CYS A 852 20.62 6.11 29.02
N PHE A 853 20.22 5.20 29.92
CA PHE A 853 18.89 4.59 29.89
C PHE A 853 17.77 5.61 30.11
N ILE A 854 17.95 6.57 31.01
CA ILE A 854 16.97 7.65 31.22
C ILE A 854 16.88 8.55 29.97
N ARG A 855 18.02 8.90 29.34
CA ARG A 855 18.04 9.68 28.10
C ARG A 855 17.34 8.94 26.96
N CYS A 856 17.57 7.64 26.84
CA CYS A 856 16.87 6.75 25.92
C CYS A 856 15.34 6.83 26.14
N LEU A 857 14.87 6.71 27.39
CA LEU A 857 13.45 6.81 27.74
C LEU A 857 12.83 8.21 27.55
N ILE A 858 13.64 9.27 27.64
CA ILE A 858 13.21 10.64 27.33
C ILE A 858 13.00 10.81 25.81
N LEU A 859 13.83 10.15 24.99
CA LEU A 859 13.72 10.18 23.53
C LEU A 859 12.56 9.29 23.06
N ASP A 860 12.46 8.07 23.58
CA ASP A 860 11.34 7.17 23.34
C ASP A 860 10.85 6.49 24.64
N SER A 861 9.74 7.01 25.17
CA SER A 861 9.10 6.48 26.37
C SER A 861 8.49 5.09 26.21
N LYS A 862 8.28 4.62 24.97
CA LYS A 862 7.65 3.34 24.65
C LYS A 862 8.66 2.20 24.50
N GLN A 863 9.95 2.44 24.75
CA GLN A 863 10.95 1.41 24.60
C GLN A 863 11.02 0.49 25.83
N SER A 864 10.44 -0.70 25.74
CA SER A 864 10.47 -1.72 26.79
C SER A 864 11.89 -2.18 27.14
N VAL A 865 12.79 -2.27 26.16
CA VAL A 865 14.18 -2.69 26.34
C VAL A 865 14.93 -1.80 27.34
N ALA A 866 14.76 -0.48 27.26
CA ALA A 866 15.44 0.47 28.12
C ALA A 866 14.93 0.39 29.57
N TRP A 867 13.62 0.21 29.78
CA TRP A 867 13.04 -0.04 31.10
C TRP A 867 13.58 -1.32 31.73
N ASN A 868 13.67 -2.40 30.96
CA ASN A 868 14.23 -3.66 31.42
C ASN A 868 15.73 -3.56 31.76
N ASN A 869 16.51 -2.89 30.92
CA ASN A 869 17.94 -2.68 31.20
C ASN A 869 18.16 -1.82 32.45
N LEU A 870 17.32 -0.80 32.65
CA LEU A 870 17.32 0.00 33.88
C LEU A 870 16.96 -0.85 35.11
N ALA A 871 15.96 -1.74 34.99
CA ALA A 871 15.62 -2.67 36.05
C ALA A 871 16.78 -3.61 36.41
N ILE A 872 17.44 -4.20 35.40
CA ILE A 872 18.62 -5.06 35.61
C ILE A 872 19.74 -4.29 36.32
N LEU A 873 19.96 -3.03 35.96
CA LEU A 873 20.92 -2.15 36.65
C LEU A 873 20.59 -1.99 38.14
N TYR A 874 19.30 -1.85 38.48
CA TYR A 874 18.83 -1.78 39.86
C TYR A 874 18.96 -3.12 40.60
N ILE A 875 18.69 -4.26 39.94
CA ILE A 875 18.96 -5.60 40.50
C ILE A 875 20.44 -5.73 40.86
N GLN A 876 21.35 -5.33 39.97
CA GLN A 876 22.80 -5.37 40.22
C GLN A 876 23.23 -4.49 41.40
N LYS A 877 22.47 -3.45 41.75
CA LYS A 877 22.72 -2.59 42.92
C LYS A 877 21.97 -3.02 44.17
N GLY A 878 21.12 -4.04 44.08
CA GLY A 878 20.29 -4.51 45.19
C GLY A 878 19.07 -3.64 45.48
N ASP A 879 18.71 -2.70 44.58
CA ASP A 879 17.48 -1.90 44.72
C ASP A 879 16.30 -2.64 44.08
N ILE A 880 15.69 -3.52 44.87
CA ILE A 880 14.61 -4.41 44.40
C ILE A 880 13.34 -3.61 44.09
N GLN A 881 13.04 -2.55 44.86
CA GLN A 881 11.81 -1.77 44.70
C GLN A 881 11.78 -0.98 43.39
N LEU A 882 12.87 -0.27 43.07
CA LEU A 882 12.97 0.45 41.80
C LEU A 882 13.02 -0.52 40.62
N SER A 883 13.65 -1.68 40.81
CA SER A 883 13.66 -2.73 39.79
C SER A 883 12.25 -3.23 39.47
N GLU A 884 11.45 -3.58 40.48
CA GLU A 884 10.08 -4.06 40.30
C GLU A 884 9.20 -3.01 39.60
N LEU A 885 9.35 -1.74 39.95
CA LEU A 885 8.65 -0.64 39.26
C LEU A 885 9.06 -0.54 37.78
N ALA A 886 10.36 -0.61 37.49
CA ALA A 886 10.87 -0.53 36.12
C ALA A 886 10.45 -1.74 35.26
N ILE A 887 10.48 -2.95 35.80
CA ILE A 887 9.94 -4.15 35.13
C ILE A 887 8.43 -4.03 34.94
N GLY A 888 7.69 -3.57 35.94
CA GLY A 888 6.26 -3.32 35.82
C GLY A 888 5.93 -2.37 34.67
N ARG A 889 6.70 -1.29 34.51
CA ARG A 889 6.57 -0.38 33.35
C ARG A 889 6.89 -1.07 32.03
N SER A 890 7.95 -1.87 31.98
CA SER A 890 8.29 -2.65 30.78
C SER A 890 7.14 -3.57 30.36
N LEU A 891 6.56 -4.32 31.30
CA LEU A 891 5.46 -5.26 31.03
C LEU A 891 4.14 -4.56 30.69
N ILE A 892 3.90 -3.36 31.20
CA ILE A 892 2.73 -2.55 30.81
C ILE A 892 2.86 -2.08 29.35
N ILE A 893 4.07 -1.73 28.92
CA ILE A 893 4.34 -1.26 27.56
C ILE A 893 4.29 -2.43 26.57
N ASP A 894 5.02 -3.51 26.88
CA ASP A 894 5.09 -4.71 26.06
C ASP A 894 4.98 -5.97 26.94
N PRO A 895 3.77 -6.55 27.08
CA PRO A 895 3.56 -7.77 27.83
C PRO A 895 4.24 -9.01 27.23
N ASP A 896 4.56 -8.99 25.93
CA ASP A 896 5.19 -10.09 25.22
C ASP A 896 6.73 -10.02 25.32
N PHE A 897 7.28 -8.97 25.93
CA PHE A 897 8.71 -8.79 26.10
C PHE A 897 9.30 -9.79 27.11
N VAL A 898 9.79 -10.91 26.58
CA VAL A 898 10.33 -12.05 27.34
C VAL A 898 11.38 -11.66 28.40
N PRO A 899 12.38 -10.79 28.12
CA PRO A 899 13.40 -10.45 29.12
C PRO A 899 12.83 -9.81 30.40
N ALA A 900 11.72 -9.06 30.31
CA ALA A 900 11.08 -8.49 31.50
C ALA A 900 10.44 -9.55 32.39
N TRP A 901 9.82 -10.59 31.81
CA TRP A 901 9.32 -11.74 32.59
C TRP A 901 10.45 -12.53 33.25
N ILE A 902 11.60 -12.65 32.58
CA ILE A 902 12.81 -13.24 33.19
C ILE A 902 13.29 -12.37 34.34
N GLY A 903 13.37 -11.05 34.15
CA GLY A 903 13.71 -10.10 35.22
C GLY A 903 12.76 -10.19 36.41
N GLN A 904 11.45 -10.29 36.18
CA GLN A 904 10.45 -10.49 37.24
C GLN A 904 10.65 -11.82 37.98
N GLY A 905 11.03 -12.87 37.25
CA GLY A 905 11.40 -14.16 37.82
C GLY A 905 12.63 -14.06 38.72
N ILE A 906 13.66 -13.34 38.28
CA ILE A 906 14.89 -13.09 39.05
C ILE A 906 14.56 -12.28 40.31
N ILE A 907 13.77 -11.21 40.22
CA ILE A 907 13.32 -10.42 41.38
C ILE A 907 12.54 -11.29 42.37
N SER A 908 11.61 -12.10 41.87
CA SER A 908 10.81 -12.98 42.74
C SER A 908 11.70 -14.00 43.44
N HIS A 909 12.72 -14.51 42.77
CA HIS A 909 13.69 -15.44 43.34
C HIS A 909 14.57 -14.75 44.40
N THR A 910 15.08 -13.54 44.15
CA THR A 910 15.89 -12.79 45.12
C THR A 910 15.11 -12.39 46.37
N VAL A 911 13.79 -12.15 46.24
CA VAL A 911 12.87 -11.89 47.37
C VAL A 911 12.53 -13.18 48.14
N GLY A 912 12.85 -14.36 47.60
CA GLY A 912 12.52 -15.66 48.21
C GLY A 912 11.12 -16.19 47.86
N ASN A 913 10.41 -15.54 46.92
CA ASN A 913 9.13 -16.03 46.40
C ASN A 913 9.36 -17.03 45.25
N ALA A 914 9.71 -18.27 45.59
CA ALA A 914 9.97 -19.34 44.63
C ALA A 914 8.77 -19.61 43.69
N THR A 915 7.53 -19.53 44.20
CA THR A 915 6.33 -19.77 43.38
C THR A 915 6.09 -18.68 42.34
N GLY A 916 6.37 -17.41 42.68
CA GLY A 916 6.31 -16.29 41.76
C GLY A 916 7.39 -16.37 40.68
N ALA A 917 8.62 -16.76 41.08
CA ALA A 917 9.72 -16.98 40.17
C ALA A 917 9.39 -18.08 39.14
N GLN A 918 8.89 -19.22 39.63
CA GLN A 918 8.47 -20.34 38.78
C GLN A 918 7.44 -19.91 37.74
N LYS A 919 6.35 -19.24 38.17
CA LYS A 919 5.30 -18.79 37.25
C LYS A 919 5.84 -17.84 36.19
N SER A 920 6.72 -16.92 36.58
CA SER A 920 7.31 -15.94 35.67
C SER A 920 8.23 -16.60 34.64
N PHE A 921 9.06 -17.56 35.06
CA PHE A 921 9.93 -18.29 34.14
C PHE A 921 9.16 -19.23 33.22
N GLU A 922 8.17 -19.97 33.72
CA GLU A 922 7.26 -20.80 32.90
C GLU A 922 6.50 -19.95 31.88
N HIS A 923 6.03 -18.76 32.27
CA HIS A 923 5.37 -17.83 31.37
C HIS A 923 6.33 -17.28 30.30
N SER A 924 7.55 -16.90 30.70
CA SER A 924 8.60 -16.45 29.76
C SER A 924 8.92 -17.52 28.70
N PHE A 925 8.93 -18.79 29.11
CA PHE A 925 9.21 -19.91 28.22
C PHE A 925 8.08 -20.14 27.22
N LYS A 926 6.83 -20.05 27.68
CA LYS A 926 5.64 -20.15 26.83
C LYS A 926 5.56 -19.01 25.83
N ILE A 927 5.72 -17.75 26.24
CA ILE A 927 5.70 -16.60 25.33
C ILE A 927 6.81 -16.71 24.29
N SER A 928 8.02 -17.05 24.73
CA SER A 928 9.16 -17.17 23.82
C SER A 928 9.10 -18.39 22.90
N ASN A 929 8.15 -19.31 23.10
CA ASN A 929 8.18 -20.65 22.50
C ASN A 929 9.55 -21.36 22.69
N GLY A 930 10.24 -21.04 23.78
CA GLY A 930 11.60 -21.50 24.06
C GLY A 930 12.71 -20.83 23.23
N MET A 931 12.44 -19.80 22.42
CA MET A 931 13.44 -19.15 21.56
C MET A 931 14.55 -18.42 22.34
N SER A 932 14.19 -17.81 23.47
CA SER A 932 15.17 -17.07 24.30
C SER A 932 16.17 -18.02 24.98
N LYS A 933 17.47 -17.76 24.80
CA LYS A 933 18.55 -18.52 25.44
C LYS A 933 18.37 -18.59 26.96
N LEU A 934 18.12 -17.46 27.62
CA LEU A 934 17.99 -17.41 29.08
C LEU A 934 16.70 -18.08 29.56
N SER A 935 15.60 -17.93 28.81
CA SER A 935 14.32 -18.56 29.17
C SER A 935 14.42 -20.09 29.23
N LYS A 936 15.12 -20.72 28.27
CA LYS A 936 15.41 -22.17 28.27
C LYS A 936 16.09 -22.63 29.57
N LEU A 937 17.11 -21.88 29.99
CA LEU A 937 17.90 -22.20 31.17
C LEU A 937 17.08 -22.07 32.45
N TYR A 938 16.44 -20.91 32.65
CA TYR A 938 15.65 -20.67 33.87
C TYR A 938 14.42 -21.59 33.94
N TYR A 939 13.75 -21.86 32.83
CA TYR A 939 12.68 -22.85 32.78
C TYR A 939 13.18 -24.21 33.26
N SER A 940 14.29 -24.70 32.71
CA SER A 940 14.85 -25.99 33.08
C SER A 940 15.27 -26.04 34.56
N LEU A 941 15.83 -24.94 35.08
CA LEU A 941 16.16 -24.82 36.50
C LEU A 941 14.91 -24.95 37.38
N THR A 942 13.82 -24.26 37.03
CA THR A 942 12.56 -24.35 37.79
C THR A 942 11.91 -25.72 37.72
N VAL A 943 12.03 -26.43 36.58
CA VAL A 943 11.54 -27.80 36.46
C VAL A 943 12.33 -28.73 37.36
N PHE A 944 13.65 -28.55 37.46
CA PHE A 944 14.49 -29.31 38.38
C PHE A 944 14.20 -28.99 39.86
N GLU A 945 13.97 -27.72 40.22
CA GLU A 945 13.55 -27.35 41.57
C GLU A 945 12.19 -27.97 41.95
N GLN A 946 11.25 -28.04 41.01
CA GLN A 946 9.97 -28.75 41.22
C GLN A 946 10.18 -30.23 41.52
N LEU A 947 11.11 -30.89 40.82
CA LEU A 947 11.45 -32.27 41.10
C LEU A 947 12.07 -32.48 42.48
N LYS A 948 12.94 -31.57 42.91
CA LYS A 948 13.58 -31.63 44.23
C LYS A 948 12.53 -31.60 45.35
N ASN A 949 11.45 -30.81 45.16
CA ASN A 949 10.40 -30.63 46.17
C ASN A 949 9.24 -31.66 46.05
N ASN A 950 9.01 -32.24 44.87
CA ASN A 950 7.96 -33.22 44.62
C ASN A 950 8.52 -34.42 43.82
N PRO A 951 8.73 -35.60 44.47
CA PRO A 951 9.35 -36.76 43.80
C PRO A 951 8.42 -37.49 42.80
N ASN A 952 7.17 -37.03 42.63
CA ASN A 952 6.19 -37.68 41.76
C ASN A 952 6.48 -37.44 40.26
N LYS A 953 7.33 -38.30 39.68
CA LYS A 953 7.79 -38.28 38.28
C LYS A 953 6.63 -38.25 37.26
N ALA A 954 5.55 -39.00 37.51
CA ALA A 954 4.43 -39.13 36.56
C ALA A 954 3.70 -37.81 36.26
N LYS A 955 3.65 -36.87 37.21
CA LYS A 955 3.02 -35.56 37.01
C LYS A 955 3.91 -34.56 36.26
N LEU A 956 5.22 -34.85 36.17
CA LEU A 956 6.23 -33.94 35.66
C LEU A 956 6.89 -34.41 34.36
N SER A 957 6.59 -35.62 33.87
CA SER A 957 7.22 -36.22 32.67
C SER A 957 7.28 -35.26 31.47
N GLN A 958 6.14 -34.68 31.09
CA GLN A 958 6.07 -33.74 29.97
C GLN A 958 6.92 -32.47 30.20
N LYS A 959 6.99 -31.96 31.44
CA LYS A 959 7.84 -30.81 31.77
C LYS A 959 9.32 -31.18 31.67
N LEU A 960 9.70 -32.40 32.02
CA LEU A 960 11.08 -32.88 31.94
C LEU A 960 11.53 -33.06 30.51
N GLU A 961 10.70 -33.68 29.66
CA GLU A 961 11.00 -33.79 28.22
C GLU A 961 11.19 -32.41 27.59
N ASN A 962 10.31 -31.44 27.90
CA ASN A 962 10.45 -30.07 27.45
C ASN A 962 11.75 -29.41 27.97
N ALA A 963 12.12 -29.66 29.22
CA ALA A 963 13.37 -29.15 29.79
C ALA A 963 14.60 -29.74 29.07
N VAL A 964 14.63 -31.05 28.81
CA VAL A 964 15.68 -31.72 28.01
C VAL A 964 15.79 -31.10 26.62
N LEU A 965 14.68 -31.00 25.87
CA LEU A 965 14.68 -30.40 24.53
C LEU A 965 15.17 -28.94 24.57
N SER A 966 14.76 -28.19 25.58
CA SER A 966 15.18 -26.79 25.74
C SER A 966 16.68 -26.68 26.03
N LEU A 967 17.23 -27.53 26.89
CA LEU A 967 18.66 -27.55 27.19
C LEU A 967 19.48 -28.05 26.00
N GLN A 968 18.99 -29.02 25.22
CA GLN A 968 19.66 -29.47 24.01
C GLN A 968 19.82 -28.31 23.03
N LYS A 969 18.76 -27.51 22.83
CA LYS A 969 18.81 -26.30 22.00
C LYS A 969 19.71 -25.23 22.60
N TYR A 970 19.71 -25.06 23.93
CA TYR A 970 20.61 -24.13 24.61
C TYR A 970 22.08 -24.50 24.39
N LEU A 971 22.43 -25.77 24.55
CA LEU A 971 23.79 -26.28 24.39
C LEU A 971 24.29 -26.16 22.94
N ARG A 972 23.39 -26.13 21.94
CA ARG A 972 23.77 -25.77 20.56
C ARG A 972 24.23 -24.32 20.42
N LEU A 973 23.66 -23.40 21.19
CA LEU A 973 24.06 -21.98 21.24
C LEU A 973 25.30 -21.77 22.11
N SER A 974 25.42 -22.53 23.21
CA SER A 974 26.51 -22.39 24.17
C SER A 974 26.92 -23.75 24.73
N PRO A 975 27.76 -24.50 23.99
CA PRO A 975 28.08 -25.89 24.30
C PRO A 975 28.93 -26.02 25.56
N LYS A 976 29.67 -24.96 25.94
CA LYS A 976 30.58 -24.95 27.09
C LYS A 976 29.92 -24.49 28.41
N SER A 977 28.61 -24.24 28.44
CA SER A 977 27.98 -23.73 29.66
C SER A 977 27.95 -24.80 30.77
N PRO A 978 28.70 -24.64 31.87
CA PRO A 978 28.82 -25.68 32.89
C PRO A 978 27.49 -25.90 33.61
N LEU A 979 26.76 -24.82 33.90
CA LEU A 979 25.45 -24.87 34.55
C LEU A 979 24.42 -25.64 33.70
N ALA A 980 24.35 -25.36 32.40
CA ALA A 980 23.38 -26.00 31.52
C ALA A 980 23.68 -27.49 31.30
N LEU A 981 24.96 -27.86 31.17
CA LEU A 981 25.37 -29.25 31.07
C LEU A 981 25.10 -30.02 32.37
N THR A 982 25.39 -29.42 33.54
CA THR A 982 25.16 -30.07 34.85
C THR A 982 23.67 -30.32 35.05
N LEU A 983 22.85 -29.31 34.75
CA LEU A 983 21.40 -29.42 34.80
C LEU A 983 20.88 -30.47 33.80
N MET A 984 21.45 -30.54 32.61
CA MET A 984 21.13 -31.56 31.61
C MET A 984 21.41 -32.96 32.16
N GLY A 985 22.59 -33.20 32.71
CA GLY A 985 22.94 -34.48 33.33
C GLY A 985 21.97 -34.87 34.44
N LEU A 986 21.59 -33.92 35.31
CA LEU A 986 20.65 -34.16 36.42
C LEU A 986 19.23 -34.47 35.95
N ILE A 987 18.74 -33.79 34.90
CA ILE A 987 17.40 -34.04 34.35
C ILE A 987 17.39 -35.37 33.59
N LEU A 988 18.42 -35.68 32.79
CA LEU A 988 18.52 -36.95 32.06
C LEU A 988 18.65 -38.15 33.00
N GLU A 989 19.39 -38.00 34.11
CA GLU A 989 19.46 -39.01 35.19
C GLU A 989 18.05 -39.36 35.68
N ARG A 990 17.19 -38.35 35.87
CA ARG A 990 15.79 -38.54 36.30
C ARG A 990 14.89 -39.08 35.21
N ASN A 991 15.14 -38.73 33.95
CA ASN A 991 14.42 -39.26 32.78
C ASN A 991 14.85 -40.68 32.38
N SER A 992 15.95 -41.20 32.94
CA SER A 992 16.48 -42.53 32.65
C SER A 992 17.11 -42.67 31.25
N GLU A 993 17.61 -41.55 30.68
CA GLU A 993 18.36 -41.51 29.43
C GLU A 993 19.88 -41.49 29.73
N PHE A 994 20.42 -42.64 30.16
CA PHE A 994 21.76 -42.69 30.75
C PHE A 994 22.90 -42.47 29.76
N ASP A 995 22.85 -43.03 28.54
CA ASP A 995 23.95 -42.91 27.58
C ASP A 995 24.22 -41.45 27.18
N TYR A 996 23.14 -40.71 26.89
CA TYR A 996 23.24 -39.30 26.56
C TYR A 996 23.66 -38.46 27.78
N ALA A 997 23.22 -38.82 28.98
CA ALA A 997 23.66 -38.18 30.22
C ALA A 997 25.15 -38.37 30.48
N ILE A 998 25.68 -39.58 30.26
CA ILE A 998 27.11 -39.88 30.38
C ILE A 998 27.91 -39.00 29.43
N GLU A 999 27.50 -38.90 28.16
CA GLU A 999 28.17 -38.05 27.16
C GLU A 999 28.20 -36.57 27.56
N GLN A 1000 27.11 -36.03 28.12
CA GLN A 1000 27.10 -34.62 28.56
C GLN A 1000 27.90 -34.41 29.84
N THR A 1001 27.82 -35.33 30.81
CA THR A 1001 28.53 -35.22 32.09
C THR A 1001 30.04 -35.36 31.92
N THR A 1002 30.53 -36.24 31.03
CA THR A 1002 31.97 -36.35 30.71
C THR A 1002 32.52 -35.06 30.12
N LYS A 1003 31.75 -34.37 29.26
CA LYS A 1003 32.14 -33.05 28.73
C LYS A 1003 32.37 -32.04 29.86
N ILE A 1004 31.54 -32.04 30.90
CA ILE A 1004 31.67 -31.16 32.08
C ILE A 1004 32.90 -31.54 32.89
N CYS A 1005 33.11 -32.84 33.15
CA CYS A 1005 34.30 -33.30 33.86
C CYS A 1005 35.56 -32.72 33.22
N ASN A 1006 35.69 -32.87 31.90
CA ASN A 1006 36.84 -32.34 31.18
C ASN A 1006 36.91 -30.81 31.20
N ILE A 1007 35.79 -30.08 31.39
CA ILE A 1007 35.81 -28.61 31.52
C ILE A 1007 36.37 -28.22 32.89
N TYR A 1008 35.85 -28.82 33.97
CA TYR A 1008 36.31 -28.50 35.32
C TYR A 1008 37.74 -29.00 35.59
N GLU A 1009 38.15 -30.12 35.01
CA GLU A 1009 39.53 -30.60 35.08
C GLU A 1009 40.51 -29.58 34.49
N GLN A 1010 40.22 -29.06 33.29
CA GLN A 1010 41.02 -28.03 32.65
C GLN A 1010 40.98 -26.69 33.40
N GLU A 1011 39.82 -26.29 33.92
CA GLU A 1011 39.69 -25.07 34.72
C GLU A 1011 40.52 -25.18 36.01
N TYR A 1012 40.54 -26.35 36.64
CA TYR A 1012 41.34 -26.62 37.83
C TYR A 1012 42.84 -26.66 37.50
N GLU A 1013 43.26 -27.28 36.40
CA GLU A 1013 44.67 -27.26 35.96
C GLU A 1013 45.22 -25.84 35.77
N VAL A 1014 44.38 -24.88 35.39
CA VAL A 1014 44.77 -23.48 35.19
C VAL A 1014 44.68 -22.66 36.48
N THR A 1015 43.63 -22.87 37.28
CA THR A 1015 43.30 -21.99 38.41
C THR A 1015 43.80 -22.52 39.75
N GLU A 1016 43.95 -23.85 39.88
CA GLU A 1016 44.17 -24.58 41.15
C GLU A 1016 43.15 -24.21 42.24
N ASP A 1017 41.96 -23.73 41.84
CA ASP A 1017 40.95 -23.22 42.77
C ASP A 1017 40.16 -24.35 43.45
N GLN A 1018 40.04 -24.28 44.78
CA GLN A 1018 39.34 -25.30 45.55
C GLN A 1018 37.86 -25.39 45.17
N ASP A 1019 37.19 -24.28 44.85
CA ASP A 1019 35.77 -24.32 44.47
C ASP A 1019 35.54 -25.06 43.14
N THR A 1020 36.48 -24.96 42.20
CA THR A 1020 36.42 -25.73 40.93
C THR A 1020 36.64 -27.22 41.17
N LEU A 1021 37.56 -27.58 42.07
CA LEU A 1021 37.76 -28.96 42.51
C LEU A 1021 36.50 -29.54 43.17
N LEU A 1022 35.81 -28.77 44.03
CA LEU A 1022 34.56 -29.20 44.65
C LEU A 1022 33.45 -29.45 43.61
N LYS A 1023 33.35 -28.58 42.59
CA LYS A 1023 32.42 -28.79 41.48
C LYS A 1023 32.79 -30.03 40.67
N PHE A 1024 34.08 -30.26 40.43
CA PHE A 1024 34.59 -31.43 39.73
C PHE A 1024 34.24 -32.73 40.45
N VAL A 1025 34.47 -32.80 41.76
CA VAL A 1025 34.10 -33.95 42.61
C VAL A 1025 32.60 -34.25 42.54
N LYS A 1026 31.75 -33.22 42.62
CA LYS A 1026 30.28 -33.37 42.49
C LYS A 1026 29.87 -33.99 41.16
N VAL A 1027 30.47 -33.53 40.06
CA VAL A 1027 30.17 -34.04 38.72
C VAL A 1027 30.72 -35.45 38.53
N LYS A 1028 31.89 -35.80 39.09
CA LYS A 1028 32.43 -37.17 39.07
C LYS A 1028 31.55 -38.15 39.85
N ALA A 1029 31.06 -37.76 41.03
CA ALA A 1029 30.09 -38.57 41.78
C ALA A 1029 28.77 -38.76 41.01
N GLN A 1030 28.33 -37.75 40.25
CA GLN A 1030 27.18 -37.89 39.35
C GLN A 1030 27.47 -38.83 38.18
N LEU A 1031 28.65 -38.72 37.55
CA LEU A 1031 29.07 -39.61 36.46
C LEU A 1031 29.10 -41.07 36.90
N ALA A 1032 29.62 -41.33 38.11
CA ALA A 1032 29.61 -42.67 38.70
C ALA A 1032 28.18 -43.23 38.87
N ARG A 1033 27.23 -42.41 39.35
CA ARG A 1033 25.81 -42.80 39.41
C ARG A 1033 25.23 -43.16 38.05
N LEU A 1034 25.53 -42.36 37.03
CA LEU A 1034 25.06 -42.59 35.67
C LEU A 1034 25.63 -43.89 35.07
N LEU A 1035 26.92 -44.16 35.30
CA LEU A 1035 27.59 -45.39 34.87
C LEU A 1035 27.05 -46.63 35.59
N LEU A 1036 26.78 -46.53 36.88
CA LEU A 1036 26.11 -47.57 37.66
C LEU A 1036 24.75 -47.90 37.02
N SER A 1037 23.93 -46.89 36.70
CA SER A 1037 22.63 -47.09 36.07
C SER A 1037 22.72 -47.64 34.63
N ALA A 1038 23.78 -47.30 33.90
CA ALA A 1038 24.08 -47.85 32.58
C ALA A 1038 24.72 -49.26 32.63
N ARG A 1039 24.89 -49.84 33.84
CA ARG A 1039 25.49 -51.16 34.10
C ARG A 1039 26.98 -51.26 33.73
N ARG A 1040 27.71 -50.13 33.75
CA ARG A 1040 29.17 -50.05 33.56
C ARG A 1040 29.85 -49.97 34.93
N PHE A 1041 29.87 -51.10 35.65
CA PHE A 1041 30.22 -51.15 37.06
C PHE A 1041 31.68 -50.81 37.37
N GLU A 1042 32.63 -51.28 36.55
CA GLU A 1042 34.07 -51.03 36.76
C GLU A 1042 34.39 -49.53 36.69
N GLU A 1043 33.95 -48.85 35.62
CA GLU A 1043 34.13 -47.40 35.46
C GLU A 1043 33.40 -46.58 36.53
N ALA A 1044 32.24 -47.09 37.02
CA ALA A 1044 31.52 -46.45 38.11
C ALA A 1044 32.33 -46.49 39.41
N VAL A 1045 33.03 -47.59 39.70
CA VAL A 1045 33.93 -47.70 40.86
C VAL A 1045 35.07 -46.71 40.74
N GLU A 1046 35.77 -46.67 39.59
CA GLU A 1046 36.92 -45.78 39.38
C GLU A 1046 36.57 -44.30 39.63
N HIS A 1047 35.46 -43.83 39.05
CA HIS A 1047 35.04 -42.43 39.22
C HIS A 1047 34.47 -42.12 40.61
N ALA A 1048 33.84 -43.09 41.27
CA ALA A 1048 33.33 -42.90 42.62
C ALA A 1048 34.46 -42.88 43.66
N GLN A 1049 35.46 -43.77 43.53
CA GLN A 1049 36.65 -43.78 44.38
C GLN A 1049 37.44 -42.48 44.23
N PHE A 1050 37.65 -42.03 43.00
CA PHE A 1050 38.27 -40.73 42.76
C PHE A 1050 37.53 -39.59 43.48
N ALA A 1051 36.20 -39.59 43.45
CA ALA A 1051 35.41 -38.58 44.15
C ALA A 1051 35.50 -38.71 45.68
N SER A 1052 35.56 -39.93 46.24
CA SER A 1052 35.72 -40.14 47.69
C SER A 1052 37.11 -39.75 48.17
N ASP A 1053 38.17 -40.12 47.46
CA ASP A 1053 39.56 -39.92 47.89
C ASP A 1053 39.88 -38.43 48.01
N ILE A 1054 39.51 -37.64 46.98
CA ILE A 1054 39.68 -36.18 47.00
C ILE A 1054 38.85 -35.53 48.11
N SER A 1055 37.67 -36.07 48.38
CA SER A 1055 36.82 -35.59 49.47
C SER A 1055 37.44 -35.85 50.84
N GLU A 1056 38.12 -36.98 51.04
CA GLU A 1056 38.80 -37.33 52.29
C GLU A 1056 40.07 -36.49 52.53
N GLU A 1057 40.85 -36.22 51.48
CA GLU A 1057 42.01 -35.31 51.58
C GLU A 1057 41.58 -33.89 52.00
N SER A 1058 40.46 -33.41 51.46
CA SER A 1058 39.88 -32.11 51.84
C SER A 1058 39.28 -32.09 53.25
N ALA A 1059 38.88 -33.25 53.80
CA ALA A 1059 38.41 -33.39 55.18
C ALA A 1059 39.57 -33.36 56.18
N ALA A 1060 40.75 -33.85 55.78
CA ALA A 1060 41.93 -33.94 56.64
C ALA A 1060 42.58 -32.58 56.93
N SER A 1061 42.22 -31.51 56.20
CA SER A 1061 42.75 -30.15 56.41
C SER A 1061 42.12 -29.40 57.60
N GLY A 1062 41.12 -29.98 58.28
CA GLY A 1062 40.59 -29.47 59.55
C GLY A 1062 39.44 -28.46 59.46
N ASP A 1063 38.91 -28.20 58.27
CA ASP A 1063 37.70 -27.38 58.08
C ASP A 1063 36.41 -28.22 58.19
N GLU A 1064 35.33 -27.63 58.73
CA GLU A 1064 34.01 -28.26 58.74
C GLU A 1064 33.56 -28.55 57.30
N LEU A 1065 33.37 -29.83 56.95
CA LEU A 1065 32.86 -30.20 55.63
C LEU A 1065 31.51 -29.54 55.36
N SER A 1066 31.41 -28.86 54.21
CA SER A 1066 30.12 -28.38 53.73
C SER A 1066 29.12 -29.54 53.60
N GLU A 1067 27.87 -29.30 54.00
CA GLU A 1067 26.75 -30.26 53.86
C GLU A 1067 26.58 -30.80 52.44
N GLU A 1068 27.00 -30.04 51.43
CA GLU A 1068 26.94 -30.47 50.03
C GLU A 1068 28.00 -31.52 49.69
N LEU A 1069 29.17 -31.47 50.34
CA LEU A 1069 30.28 -32.38 50.12
C LEU A 1069 30.02 -33.74 50.80
N LYS A 1070 29.40 -33.72 51.99
CA LYS A 1070 28.88 -34.93 52.63
C LYS A 1070 27.90 -35.68 51.72
N LYS A 1071 27.02 -34.95 51.02
CA LYS A 1071 26.07 -35.55 50.06
C LYS A 1071 26.74 -36.16 48.83
N SER A 1072 27.77 -35.52 48.28
CA SER A 1072 28.53 -36.12 47.17
C SER A 1072 29.33 -37.34 47.60
N ARG A 1073 29.89 -37.32 48.82
CA ARG A 1073 30.60 -38.45 49.40
C ARG A 1073 29.68 -39.63 49.71
N LEU A 1074 28.53 -39.38 50.33
CA LEU A 1074 27.48 -40.38 50.51
C LEU A 1074 27.06 -40.99 49.16
N SER A 1075 26.87 -40.16 48.13
CA SER A 1075 26.57 -40.63 46.78
C SER A 1075 27.68 -41.54 46.22
N ALA A 1076 28.96 -41.17 46.42
CA ALA A 1076 30.09 -41.97 45.95
C ALA A 1076 30.14 -43.34 46.64
N PHE A 1077 30.03 -43.39 47.98
CA PHE A 1077 30.04 -44.65 48.74
C PHE A 1077 28.85 -45.56 48.42
N LEU A 1078 27.66 -45.00 48.20
CA LEU A 1078 26.51 -45.78 47.75
C LEU A 1078 26.75 -46.36 46.36
N THR A 1079 27.37 -45.60 45.44
CA THR A 1079 27.70 -46.10 44.11
C THR A 1079 28.78 -47.17 44.10
N THR A 1080 29.86 -47.01 44.87
CA THR A 1080 30.91 -48.03 45.00
C THR A 1080 30.35 -49.29 45.63
N GLY A 1081 29.57 -49.16 46.72
CA GLY A 1081 28.92 -50.28 47.40
C GLY A 1081 28.05 -51.10 46.45
N LEU A 1082 27.17 -50.45 45.69
CA LEU A 1082 26.31 -51.13 44.71
C LEU A 1082 27.10 -51.69 43.52
N ALA A 1083 28.10 -50.98 43.00
CA ALA A 1083 28.89 -51.45 41.88
C ALA A 1083 29.68 -52.72 42.26
N TYR A 1084 30.32 -52.74 43.42
CA TYR A 1084 31.02 -53.92 43.95
C TYR A 1084 30.07 -55.10 44.19
N TYR A 1085 28.85 -54.82 44.67
CA TYR A 1085 27.81 -55.84 44.79
C TYR A 1085 27.50 -56.52 43.45
N PHE A 1086 27.29 -55.73 42.37
CA PHE A 1086 27.04 -56.29 41.03
C PHE A 1086 28.26 -56.98 40.42
N LEU A 1087 29.48 -56.56 40.79
CA LEU A 1087 30.75 -57.22 40.46
C LEU A 1087 31.02 -58.49 41.29
N LYS A 1088 30.17 -58.78 42.30
CA LYS A 1088 30.28 -59.89 43.27
C LYS A 1088 31.48 -59.80 44.23
N ASP A 1089 31.98 -58.59 44.47
CA ASP A 1089 32.99 -58.30 45.48
C ASP A 1089 32.31 -57.81 46.77
N TYR A 1090 31.78 -58.74 47.55
CA TYR A 1090 30.96 -58.41 48.72
C TYR A 1090 31.76 -57.74 49.85
N GLY A 1091 33.06 -58.04 49.99
CA GLY A 1091 33.90 -57.47 51.04
C GLY A 1091 34.02 -55.95 50.91
N ASN A 1092 34.45 -55.49 49.73
CA ASN A 1092 34.59 -54.05 49.43
C ASN A 1092 33.22 -53.35 49.37
N SER A 1093 32.16 -54.06 48.98
CA SER A 1093 30.79 -53.56 49.00
C SER A 1093 30.34 -53.21 50.43
N ILE A 1094 30.52 -54.14 51.39
CA ILE A 1094 30.12 -53.92 52.79
C ILE A 1094 30.92 -52.80 53.44
N GLU A 1095 32.22 -52.71 53.17
CA GLU A 1095 33.06 -51.62 53.68
C GLU A 1095 32.55 -50.26 53.19
N SER A 1096 32.26 -50.13 51.89
CA SER A 1096 31.68 -48.91 51.31
C SER A 1096 30.33 -48.54 51.94
N PHE A 1097 29.45 -49.53 52.18
CA PHE A 1097 28.16 -49.28 52.82
C PHE A 1097 28.28 -48.89 54.31
N LYS A 1098 29.30 -49.38 55.03
CA LYS A 1098 29.59 -48.91 56.39
C LYS A 1098 29.98 -47.43 56.41
N HIS A 1099 30.81 -47.00 55.46
CA HIS A 1099 31.12 -45.57 55.29
C HIS A 1099 29.87 -44.76 54.91
N ALA A 1100 29.04 -45.26 54.00
CA ALA A 1100 27.77 -44.61 53.65
C ALA A 1100 26.83 -44.47 54.86
N LEU A 1101 26.78 -45.47 55.74
CA LEU A 1101 25.93 -45.45 56.95
C LEU A 1101 26.33 -44.32 57.90
N ILE A 1102 27.64 -44.13 58.11
CA ILE A 1102 28.19 -43.05 58.95
C ILE A 1102 27.81 -41.68 58.36
N GLU A 1103 27.97 -41.50 57.06
CA GLU A 1103 27.66 -40.24 56.37
C GLU A 1103 26.16 -39.91 56.34
N SER A 1104 25.31 -40.94 56.34
CA SER A 1104 23.85 -40.81 56.30
C SER A 1104 23.19 -40.64 57.67
N GLU A 1105 23.96 -40.63 58.76
CA GLU A 1105 23.44 -40.62 60.15
C GLU A 1105 22.48 -41.81 60.44
N GLU A 1106 22.83 -43.02 59.99
CA GLU A 1106 22.01 -44.24 60.15
C GLU A 1106 20.63 -44.19 59.46
N ASP A 1107 20.55 -43.63 58.24
CA ASP A 1107 19.32 -43.61 57.44
C ASP A 1107 18.82 -45.03 57.11
N GLN A 1108 17.52 -45.26 57.27
CA GLN A 1108 16.87 -46.56 57.08
C GLN A 1108 16.99 -47.09 55.65
N ASP A 1109 17.00 -46.22 54.64
CA ASP A 1109 17.15 -46.64 53.24
C ASP A 1109 18.55 -47.24 52.98
N VAL A 1110 19.59 -46.69 53.63
CA VAL A 1110 20.97 -47.22 53.53
C VAL A 1110 21.10 -48.53 54.31
N ILE A 1111 20.44 -48.64 55.48
CA ILE A 1111 20.38 -49.88 56.27
C ILE A 1111 19.73 -51.00 55.46
N VAL A 1112 18.63 -50.72 54.76
CA VAL A 1112 17.95 -51.71 53.91
C VAL A 1112 18.87 -52.18 52.77
N LEU A 1113 19.61 -51.27 52.12
CA LEU A 1113 20.58 -51.64 51.09
C LEU A 1113 21.72 -52.50 51.65
N LEU A 1114 22.29 -52.12 52.79
CA LEU A 1114 23.33 -52.90 53.47
C LEU A 1114 22.81 -54.29 53.86
N ALA A 1115 21.60 -54.39 54.40
CA ALA A 1115 20.97 -55.66 54.74
C ALA A 1115 20.76 -56.55 53.50
N GLN A 1116 20.35 -55.97 52.35
CA GLN A 1116 20.24 -56.71 51.09
C GLN A 1116 21.58 -57.25 50.61
N VAL A 1117 22.66 -56.49 50.75
CA VAL A 1117 24.03 -56.92 50.37
C VAL A 1117 24.54 -58.03 51.30
N LEU A 1118 24.41 -57.85 52.62
CA LEU A 1118 24.77 -58.86 53.62
C LEU A 1118 24.01 -60.17 53.39
N TRP A 1119 22.71 -60.08 53.09
CA TRP A 1119 21.89 -61.24 52.79
C TRP A 1119 22.33 -61.97 51.52
N ALA A 1120 22.80 -61.22 50.52
CA ALA A 1120 23.24 -61.78 49.24
C ALA A 1120 24.65 -62.38 49.27
N GLN A 1121 25.55 -61.93 50.15
CA GLN A 1121 26.86 -62.57 50.36
C GLN A 1121 26.69 -64.03 50.80
N GLY A 1122 25.74 -64.25 51.70
CA GLY A 1122 25.42 -65.57 52.23
C GLY A 1122 26.42 -66.02 53.30
N GLY A 1123 25.86 -66.34 54.47
CA GLY A 1123 26.56 -66.79 55.68
C GLY A 1123 25.60 -66.59 56.85
N ASP A 1124 25.68 -67.44 57.87
CA ASP A 1124 24.72 -67.37 58.98
C ASP A 1124 25.00 -66.13 59.85
N ASP A 1125 26.28 -65.80 60.06
CA ASP A 1125 26.72 -64.60 60.79
C ASP A 1125 26.28 -63.30 60.08
N GLU A 1126 26.47 -63.21 58.75
CA GLU A 1126 26.08 -62.00 57.99
C GLU A 1126 24.57 -61.80 57.94
N LYS A 1127 23.77 -62.88 57.93
CA LYS A 1127 22.31 -62.80 57.99
C LYS A 1127 21.82 -62.37 59.37
N GLU A 1128 22.44 -62.85 60.44
CA GLU A 1128 22.15 -62.38 61.80
C GLU A 1128 22.45 -60.88 61.93
N VAL A 1129 23.62 -60.43 61.44
CA VAL A 1129 23.99 -59.00 61.43
C VAL A 1129 22.98 -58.17 60.62
N ALA A 1130 22.52 -58.66 59.46
CA ALA A 1130 21.50 -57.97 58.67
C ALA A 1130 20.17 -57.81 59.43
N LEU A 1131 19.71 -58.86 60.13
CA LEU A 1131 18.49 -58.81 60.94
C LEU A 1131 18.67 -57.90 62.16
N GLU A 1132 19.80 -57.96 62.86
CA GLU A 1132 20.11 -57.06 63.97
C GLU A 1132 20.05 -55.58 63.56
N GLN A 1133 20.59 -55.23 62.41
CA GLN A 1133 20.55 -53.86 61.88
C GLN A 1133 19.12 -53.42 61.54
N LEU A 1134 18.32 -54.30 60.91
CA LEU A 1134 16.93 -54.02 60.57
C LEU A 1134 16.06 -53.83 61.83
N PHE A 1135 16.16 -54.73 62.80
CA PHE A 1135 15.41 -54.62 64.06
C PHE A 1135 15.88 -53.44 64.91
N GLY A 1136 17.19 -53.22 65.02
CA GLY A 1136 17.73 -52.05 65.72
C GLY A 1136 17.26 -50.72 65.12
N SER A 1137 17.05 -50.66 63.79
CA SER A 1137 16.47 -49.50 63.12
C SER A 1137 14.98 -49.32 63.43
N ILE A 1138 14.20 -50.41 63.45
CA ILE A 1138 12.77 -50.39 63.82
C ILE A 1138 12.61 -49.90 65.26
N GLU A 1139 13.43 -50.38 66.19
CA GLU A 1139 13.35 -50.00 67.60
C GLU A 1139 13.67 -48.52 67.81
N LYS A 1140 14.65 -47.96 67.09
CA LYS A 1140 15.05 -46.55 67.20
C LYS A 1140 14.07 -45.59 66.53
N ASN A 1141 13.68 -45.88 65.29
CA ASN A 1141 13.05 -44.92 64.38
C ASN A 1141 11.65 -45.34 63.89
N GLY A 1142 11.17 -46.53 64.26
CA GLY A 1142 9.96 -47.15 63.73
C GLY A 1142 10.19 -47.80 62.35
N ALA A 1143 9.30 -48.69 61.91
CA ALA A 1143 9.42 -49.30 60.60
C ALA A 1143 9.04 -48.31 59.47
N THR A 1144 9.84 -48.27 58.40
CA THR A 1144 9.41 -47.72 57.11
C THR A 1144 8.79 -48.81 56.24
N CYS A 1145 7.94 -48.41 55.29
CA CYS A 1145 7.25 -49.35 54.40
C CYS A 1145 8.24 -50.26 53.63
N LYS A 1146 9.33 -49.70 53.09
CA LYS A 1146 10.38 -50.49 52.42
C LYS A 1146 11.04 -51.50 53.35
N LEU A 1147 11.35 -51.10 54.58
CA LEU A 1147 11.97 -51.97 55.58
C LEU A 1147 11.04 -53.13 55.93
N ALA A 1148 9.77 -52.85 56.21
CA ALA A 1148 8.75 -53.87 56.48
C ALA A 1148 8.53 -54.81 55.28
N LEU A 1149 8.55 -54.29 54.04
CA LEU A 1149 8.52 -55.09 52.82
C LEU A 1149 9.74 -56.02 52.71
N THR A 1150 10.94 -55.53 53.04
CA THR A 1150 12.15 -56.36 53.02
C THR A 1150 12.14 -57.46 54.08
N LEU A 1151 11.66 -57.17 55.30
CA LEU A 1151 11.46 -58.19 56.33
C LEU A 1151 10.44 -59.25 55.90
N GLY A 1152 9.33 -58.83 55.27
CA GLY A 1152 8.34 -59.75 54.72
C GLY A 1152 8.93 -60.65 53.62
N ALA A 1153 9.75 -60.09 52.73
CA ALA A 1153 10.45 -60.85 51.70
C ALA A 1153 11.46 -61.85 52.29
N ILE A 1154 12.21 -61.45 53.32
CA ILE A 1154 13.12 -62.33 54.07
C ILE A 1154 12.34 -63.45 54.76
N GLY A 1155 11.22 -63.12 55.42
CA GLY A 1155 10.37 -64.08 56.10
C GLY A 1155 9.80 -65.16 55.18
N ILE A 1156 9.34 -64.79 53.97
CA ILE A 1156 8.88 -65.75 52.95
C ILE A 1156 9.97 -66.77 52.57
N ILE A 1157 11.24 -66.38 52.60
CA ILE A 1157 12.37 -67.19 52.11
C ILE A 1157 13.01 -68.02 53.24
N TYR A 1158 13.06 -67.49 54.47
CA TYR A 1158 13.93 -68.03 55.53
C TYR A 1158 13.18 -68.49 56.78
N ASP A 1159 12.33 -67.64 57.37
CA ASP A 1159 11.67 -67.90 58.64
C ASP A 1159 10.22 -67.42 58.65
N ASP A 1160 9.29 -68.37 58.81
CA ASP A 1160 7.86 -68.11 58.89
C ASP A 1160 7.50 -67.20 60.08
N GLY A 1161 8.30 -67.17 61.16
CA GLY A 1161 8.09 -66.30 62.31
C GLY A 1161 8.23 -64.80 61.99
N LEU A 1162 9.07 -64.45 61.01
CA LEU A 1162 9.26 -63.07 60.55
C LEU A 1162 8.07 -62.57 59.70
N ILE A 1163 7.28 -63.48 59.13
CA ILE A 1163 6.12 -63.14 58.32
C ILE A 1163 5.06 -62.44 59.17
N GLU A 1164 4.78 -62.95 60.38
CA GLU A 1164 3.78 -62.35 61.28
C GLU A 1164 4.22 -60.95 61.75
N ALA A 1165 5.50 -60.80 62.12
CA ALA A 1165 6.07 -59.50 62.50
C ALA A 1165 5.99 -58.48 61.35
N ALA A 1166 6.34 -58.88 60.12
CA ALA A 1166 6.24 -58.00 58.95
C ALA A 1166 4.77 -57.66 58.59
N GLN A 1167 3.84 -58.61 58.77
CA GLN A 1167 2.41 -58.37 58.57
C GLN A 1167 1.86 -57.36 59.58
N ASP A 1168 2.22 -57.48 60.86
CA ASP A 1168 1.77 -56.56 61.89
C ASP A 1168 2.27 -55.14 61.62
N GLU A 1169 3.55 -54.98 61.29
CA GLU A 1169 4.14 -53.68 60.91
C GLU A 1169 3.46 -53.09 59.68
N LEU A 1170 3.27 -53.87 58.61
CA LEU A 1170 2.61 -53.39 57.39
C LEU A 1170 1.15 -52.98 57.62
N ASN A 1171 0.44 -53.64 58.54
CA ASN A 1171 -0.93 -53.29 58.92
C ASN A 1171 -1.00 -52.06 59.85
N THR A 1172 0.10 -51.65 60.49
CA THR A 1172 0.11 -50.42 61.32
C THR A 1172 0.08 -49.14 60.50
N PHE A 1173 0.50 -49.17 59.23
CA PHE A 1173 0.53 -47.99 58.37
C PHE A 1173 -0.89 -47.54 57.98
N PRO A 1174 -1.22 -46.23 58.07
CA PRO A 1174 -2.51 -45.73 57.63
C PRO A 1174 -2.73 -46.02 56.13
N GLU A 1175 -3.86 -46.64 55.77
CA GLU A 1175 -4.16 -46.96 54.36
C GLU A 1175 -4.23 -45.69 53.48
N THR A 1176 -4.55 -44.53 54.04
CA THR A 1176 -4.50 -43.23 53.34
C THR A 1176 -3.07 -42.79 52.99
N LYS A 1177 -2.09 -43.14 53.84
CA LYS A 1177 -0.67 -42.85 53.61
C LYS A 1177 -0.08 -43.85 52.61
N LEU A 1178 -0.41 -45.14 52.76
CA LEU A 1178 -0.08 -46.19 51.78
C LEU A 1178 -0.69 -45.90 50.40
N ALA A 1179 -1.88 -45.32 50.34
CA ALA A 1179 -2.49 -44.95 49.06
C ALA A 1179 -1.69 -43.90 48.27
N VAL A 1180 -0.90 -43.06 48.97
CA VAL A 1180 -0.05 -42.02 48.36
C VAL A 1180 1.38 -42.51 48.13
N GLU A 1181 1.94 -43.28 49.07
CA GLU A 1181 3.34 -43.75 49.04
C GLU A 1181 3.55 -45.02 48.20
N ASP A 1182 2.62 -45.97 48.24
CA ASP A 1182 2.71 -47.22 47.48
C ASP A 1182 2.08 -47.07 46.09
N THR A 1183 2.79 -46.40 45.18
CA THR A 1183 2.30 -46.15 43.80
C THR A 1183 2.27 -47.41 42.94
N GLU A 1184 3.14 -48.38 43.20
CA GLU A 1184 3.26 -49.66 42.46
C GLU A 1184 2.46 -50.81 43.09
N ASN A 1185 1.71 -50.54 44.16
CA ASN A 1185 0.94 -51.55 44.90
C ASN A 1185 1.81 -52.73 45.37
N GLN A 1186 3.05 -52.46 45.81
CA GLN A 1186 3.98 -53.46 46.33
C GLN A 1186 3.50 -54.06 47.66
N VAL A 1187 2.82 -53.27 48.50
CA VAL A 1187 2.31 -53.71 49.80
C VAL A 1187 1.20 -54.75 49.68
N PRO A 1188 0.09 -54.54 48.94
CA PRO A 1188 -0.92 -55.57 48.78
C PRO A 1188 -0.36 -56.80 48.06
N ARG A 1189 0.60 -56.62 47.15
CA ARG A 1189 1.29 -57.74 46.49
C ARG A 1189 2.12 -58.58 47.47
N MET A 1190 2.87 -57.95 48.36
CA MET A 1190 3.66 -58.65 49.37
C MET A 1190 2.78 -59.32 50.43
N LEU A 1191 1.75 -58.63 50.92
CA LEU A 1191 0.76 -59.21 51.84
C LEU A 1191 0.05 -60.43 51.23
N ALA A 1192 -0.31 -60.37 49.94
CA ALA A 1192 -0.88 -61.51 49.24
C ALA A 1192 0.10 -62.69 49.12
N ALA A 1193 1.39 -62.42 48.92
CA ALA A 1193 2.44 -63.45 48.91
C ALA A 1193 2.64 -64.08 50.30
N MET A 1194 2.68 -63.27 51.36
CA MET A 1194 2.76 -63.73 52.76
C MET A 1194 1.54 -64.56 53.17
N ASN A 1195 0.33 -64.13 52.77
CA ASN A 1195 -0.91 -64.87 53.01
C ASN A 1195 -0.90 -66.24 52.31
N ARG A 1196 -0.28 -66.34 51.13
CA ARG A 1196 -0.12 -67.62 50.43
C ARG A 1196 0.77 -68.60 51.20
N SER A 1197 1.83 -68.12 51.85
CA SER A 1197 2.74 -68.98 52.65
C SER A 1197 2.06 -69.48 53.93
N THR A 1198 1.32 -68.59 54.60
CA THR A 1198 0.64 -68.87 55.88
C THR A 1198 -0.74 -69.52 55.74
N GLY A 1199 -1.24 -69.71 54.51
CA GLY A 1199 -2.55 -70.30 54.21
C GLY A 1199 -3.76 -69.37 54.47
N LYS A 1200 -3.53 -68.05 54.62
CA LYS A 1200 -4.56 -67.02 54.75
C LYS A 1200 -5.13 -66.61 53.38
N ASP A 1201 -6.20 -65.80 53.36
CA ASP A 1201 -6.83 -65.36 52.10
C ASP A 1201 -5.92 -64.42 51.29
N VAL A 1202 -5.56 -64.85 50.08
CA VAL A 1202 -4.67 -64.12 49.16
C VAL A 1202 -5.37 -62.91 48.53
N LYS A 1203 -6.71 -62.90 48.44
CA LYS A 1203 -7.48 -61.82 47.81
C LYS A 1203 -7.77 -60.66 48.76
N GLU A 1204 -7.77 -60.90 50.07
CA GLU A 1204 -8.09 -59.88 51.08
C GLU A 1204 -7.29 -58.58 50.91
N PRO A 1205 -5.94 -58.58 50.76
CA PRO A 1205 -5.17 -57.35 50.60
C PRO A 1205 -5.54 -56.57 49.34
N TRP A 1206 -5.91 -57.28 48.26
CA TRP A 1206 -6.34 -56.67 47.00
C TRP A 1206 -7.74 -56.05 47.11
N TYR A 1207 -8.67 -56.67 47.85
CA TYR A 1207 -9.98 -56.06 48.12
C TYR A 1207 -9.87 -54.77 48.92
N ARG A 1208 -8.98 -54.73 49.93
CA ARG A 1208 -8.69 -53.49 50.67
C ARG A 1208 -8.13 -52.42 49.73
N ALA A 1209 -7.11 -52.76 48.94
CA ALA A 1209 -6.55 -51.84 47.95
C ALA A 1209 -7.59 -51.33 46.94
N ALA A 1210 -8.52 -52.18 46.48
CA ALA A 1210 -9.57 -51.80 45.52
C ALA A 1210 -10.59 -50.83 46.12
N PHE A 1211 -10.87 -50.92 47.41
CA PHE A 1211 -11.75 -49.99 48.11
C PHE A 1211 -11.18 -48.56 48.13
N TYR A 1212 -9.87 -48.43 48.38
CA TYR A 1212 -9.19 -47.12 48.43
C TYR A 1212 -8.76 -46.60 47.05
N LYS A 1213 -8.46 -47.48 46.10
CA LYS A 1213 -8.01 -47.15 44.74
C LYS A 1213 -8.87 -47.82 43.65
N PRO A 1214 -10.20 -47.56 43.58
CA PRO A 1214 -11.08 -48.22 42.62
C PRO A 1214 -10.80 -47.87 41.15
N TRP A 1215 -10.02 -46.82 40.88
CA TRP A 1215 -9.64 -46.40 39.52
C TRP A 1215 -8.33 -47.02 39.01
N VAL A 1216 -7.61 -47.82 39.81
CA VAL A 1216 -6.28 -48.34 39.43
C VAL A 1216 -6.41 -49.71 38.75
N PHE A 1217 -5.97 -49.78 37.50
CA PHE A 1217 -5.98 -50.99 36.68
C PHE A 1217 -5.32 -52.21 37.36
N ASP A 1218 -4.11 -52.02 37.91
CA ASP A 1218 -3.29 -53.10 38.48
C ASP A 1218 -3.95 -53.81 39.67
N VAL A 1219 -4.77 -53.09 40.45
CA VAL A 1219 -5.51 -53.68 41.57
C VAL A 1219 -6.61 -54.62 41.07
N TRP A 1220 -7.39 -54.18 40.06
CA TRP A 1220 -8.46 -54.97 39.49
C TRP A 1220 -7.94 -56.15 38.66
N LYS A 1221 -6.74 -56.05 38.09
CA LYS A 1221 -6.06 -57.17 37.41
C LYS A 1221 -5.99 -58.44 38.27
N HIS A 1222 -5.84 -58.29 39.59
CA HIS A 1222 -5.75 -59.40 40.54
C HIS A 1222 -7.11 -59.86 41.11
N LEU A 1223 -8.17 -59.09 40.90
CA LEU A 1223 -9.52 -59.38 41.41
C LEU A 1223 -10.49 -59.83 40.30
N GLU A 1224 -10.65 -59.01 39.26
CA GLU A 1224 -11.63 -59.16 38.19
C GLU A 1224 -11.13 -58.57 36.84
N PRO A 1225 -10.80 -59.42 35.85
CA PRO A 1225 -10.24 -59.00 34.56
C PRO A 1225 -11.16 -58.10 33.72
N GLU A 1226 -12.48 -58.32 33.76
CA GLU A 1226 -13.44 -57.51 32.99
C GLU A 1226 -13.47 -56.05 33.46
N THR A 1227 -13.49 -55.84 34.78
CA THR A 1227 -13.46 -54.51 35.39
C THR A 1227 -12.12 -53.83 35.14
N ALA A 1228 -11.01 -54.58 35.17
CA ALA A 1228 -9.70 -54.07 34.77
C ALA A 1228 -9.67 -53.61 33.30
N LEU A 1229 -10.26 -54.39 32.39
CA LEU A 1229 -10.35 -54.01 30.97
C LEU A 1229 -11.22 -52.76 30.75
N ARG A 1230 -12.37 -52.66 31.44
CA ARG A 1230 -13.22 -51.45 31.36
C ARG A 1230 -12.49 -50.21 31.85
N LEU A 1231 -11.78 -50.30 32.97
CA LEU A 1231 -10.96 -49.20 33.50
C LEU A 1231 -9.84 -48.79 32.53
N ALA A 1232 -9.20 -49.77 31.89
CA ALA A 1232 -8.18 -49.50 30.87
C ALA A 1232 -8.78 -48.86 29.61
N GLN A 1233 -10.04 -49.15 29.27
CA GLN A 1233 -10.77 -48.54 28.14
C GLN A 1233 -11.29 -47.13 28.45
N ASP A 1234 -11.74 -46.87 29.67
CA ASP A 1234 -12.35 -45.60 30.11
C ASP A 1234 -11.35 -44.44 30.28
N GLY A 1235 -10.07 -44.65 29.95
CA GLY A 1235 -9.05 -43.59 29.90
C GLY A 1235 -8.21 -43.41 31.16
N THR A 1236 -8.07 -44.45 31.99
CA THR A 1236 -7.03 -44.46 33.03
C THR A 1236 -5.63 -44.43 32.39
N MET A 1237 -4.64 -43.79 33.04
CA MET A 1237 -3.25 -43.71 32.55
C MET A 1237 -2.59 -45.10 32.57
N VAL A 1238 -2.83 -45.88 31.52
CA VAL A 1238 -2.36 -47.27 31.35
C VAL A 1238 -1.45 -47.33 30.13
N SER A 1239 -0.33 -48.03 30.24
CA SER A 1239 0.60 -48.22 29.12
C SER A 1239 -0.01 -49.07 28.00
N THR A 1240 0.50 -48.96 26.77
CA THR A 1240 0.05 -49.80 25.65
C THR A 1240 0.25 -51.29 25.91
N THR A 1241 1.30 -51.63 26.67
CA THR A 1241 1.58 -52.99 27.15
C THR A 1241 0.54 -53.48 28.15
N GLU A 1242 0.20 -52.68 29.16
CA GLU A 1242 -0.81 -53.06 30.15
C GLU A 1242 -2.22 -53.12 29.54
N LEU A 1243 -2.52 -52.24 28.59
CA LEU A 1243 -3.77 -52.29 27.81
C LEU A 1243 -3.83 -53.58 26.98
N SER A 1244 -2.73 -53.96 26.34
CA SER A 1244 -2.61 -55.24 25.64
C SER A 1244 -2.80 -56.41 26.60
N GLU A 1245 -2.17 -56.38 27.77
CA GLU A 1245 -2.36 -57.39 28.82
C GLU A 1245 -3.82 -57.47 29.28
N ALA A 1246 -4.50 -56.35 29.46
CA ALA A 1246 -5.92 -56.30 29.82
C ALA A 1246 -6.80 -57.01 28.77
N TYR A 1247 -6.53 -56.77 27.47
CA TYR A 1247 -7.22 -57.47 26.38
C TYR A 1247 -6.88 -58.96 26.33
N THR A 1248 -5.68 -59.39 26.76
CA THR A 1248 -5.34 -60.82 26.85
C THR A 1248 -5.95 -61.53 28.06
N ALA A 1249 -6.22 -60.79 29.14
CA ALA A 1249 -6.66 -61.34 30.42
C ALA A 1249 -8.17 -61.65 30.46
N VAL A 1250 -8.96 -61.02 29.60
CA VAL A 1250 -10.38 -61.34 29.44
C VAL A 1250 -10.53 -62.56 28.52
N GLU A 1251 -11.23 -63.59 29.00
CA GLU A 1251 -11.58 -64.75 28.17
C GLU A 1251 -12.61 -64.31 27.12
N GLY A 1252 -12.13 -64.00 25.92
CA GLY A 1252 -12.97 -63.41 24.89
C GLY A 1252 -12.46 -63.58 23.46
N SER A 1253 -13.32 -63.19 22.52
CA SER A 1253 -13.26 -63.49 21.08
C SER A 1253 -11.90 -63.19 20.44
N GLY A 1254 -11.55 -63.87 19.33
CA GLY A 1254 -10.32 -63.60 18.57
C GLY A 1254 -10.11 -62.14 18.14
N LYS A 1255 -11.17 -61.29 18.19
CA LYS A 1255 -11.07 -59.83 18.00
C LYS A 1255 -10.31 -59.12 19.13
N GLU A 1256 -10.49 -59.54 20.38
CA GLU A 1256 -9.82 -58.93 21.53
C GLU A 1256 -8.35 -59.35 21.59
N ALA A 1257 -8.06 -60.62 21.31
CA ALA A 1257 -6.69 -61.08 21.14
C ALA A 1257 -5.97 -60.40 19.96
N ALA A 1258 -6.67 -60.15 18.84
CA ALA A 1258 -6.11 -59.39 17.72
C ALA A 1258 -5.86 -57.91 18.08
N ARG A 1259 -6.75 -57.29 18.87
CA ARG A 1259 -6.54 -55.94 19.41
C ARG A 1259 -5.35 -55.88 20.37
N ALA A 1260 -5.18 -56.89 21.23
CA ALA A 1260 -4.03 -56.97 22.12
C ALA A 1260 -2.70 -56.95 21.34
N VAL A 1261 -2.62 -57.73 20.26
CA VAL A 1261 -1.45 -57.76 19.36
C VAL A 1261 -1.28 -56.43 18.62
N PHE A 1262 -2.37 -55.81 18.17
CA PHE A 1262 -2.31 -54.49 17.52
C PHE A 1262 -1.74 -53.41 18.45
N TYR A 1263 -2.13 -53.38 19.74
CA TYR A 1263 -1.64 -52.40 20.70
C TYR A 1263 -0.21 -52.65 21.17
N ALA A 1264 0.21 -53.91 21.33
CA ALA A 1264 1.58 -54.26 21.73
C ALA A 1264 2.10 -55.50 20.97
N PRO A 1265 2.56 -55.34 19.71
CA PRO A 1265 3.03 -56.46 18.89
C PRO A 1265 4.34 -57.08 19.39
N TRP A 1266 5.04 -56.43 20.33
CA TRP A 1266 6.21 -56.98 21.00
C TRP A 1266 5.87 -57.86 22.22
N SER A 1267 4.61 -57.90 22.67
CA SER A 1267 4.19 -58.73 23.82
C SER A 1267 3.99 -60.19 23.40
N SER A 1268 4.79 -61.10 23.97
CA SER A 1268 4.66 -62.54 23.73
C SER A 1268 3.30 -63.09 24.15
N ASN A 1269 2.75 -62.60 25.27
CA ASN A 1269 1.47 -63.04 25.82
C ASN A 1269 0.30 -62.72 24.87
N ALA A 1270 0.35 -61.58 24.17
CA ALA A 1270 -0.66 -61.22 23.18
C ALA A 1270 -0.70 -62.18 22.00
N TRP A 1271 0.46 -62.57 21.48
CA TRP A 1271 0.56 -63.56 20.41
C TRP A 1271 0.12 -64.96 20.85
N VAL A 1272 0.46 -65.36 22.08
CA VAL A 1272 0.03 -66.65 22.65
C VAL A 1272 -1.50 -66.68 22.80
N SER A 1273 -2.12 -65.59 23.27
CA SER A 1273 -3.58 -65.48 23.38
C SER A 1273 -4.26 -65.52 22.00
N LEU A 1274 -3.71 -64.82 21.00
CA LEU A 1274 -4.24 -64.87 19.63
C LEU A 1274 -4.09 -66.28 19.02
N ALA A 1275 -2.96 -66.94 19.22
CA ALA A 1275 -2.75 -68.31 18.77
C ALA A 1275 -3.77 -69.28 19.41
N LYS A 1276 -4.03 -69.14 20.71
CA LYS A 1276 -5.02 -69.95 21.45
C LYS A 1276 -6.47 -69.73 21.02
N THR A 1277 -6.81 -68.53 20.56
CA THR A 1277 -8.18 -68.21 20.10
C THR A 1277 -8.43 -68.59 18.63
N LEU A 1278 -7.35 -68.77 17.86
CA LEU A 1278 -7.39 -69.24 16.47
C LEU A 1278 -7.34 -70.77 16.36
N SER A 1279 -6.75 -71.46 17.35
CA SER A 1279 -6.75 -72.93 17.49
C SER A 1279 -8.05 -73.43 18.08
#